data_AF-A0A327WQE8-F1
#
_entry.id   AF-A0A327WQE8-F1
#
_cell.length_a   1.000
_cell.length_b   1.000
_cell.length_c   1.000
_cell.angle_alpha   90.00
_cell.angle_beta   90.00
_cell.angle_gamma   90.00
#
_symmetry.space_group_name_H-M   'P 1'
#
loop_
_entity.id
_entity.type
_entity.pdbx_description
1 polymer ?
#
loop_
_entity_poly.entity_id
_entity_poly.type
_entity_poly.pdbx_seq_one_letter_code
_entity_poly.pdbx_strand_id
1 'polypeptide(L)'
;MTQRYLLIYFLSVFVYQIATAQTAIFNASPSAQPGSAISLQGHFGATAKAYLAKGTSTSSVTLPILVQSANQATVQIPANLGLDLYQVWITDNGQNSPKVFVNQAWGMHFDSPEVAPEGTLRIFGRNLQLSTASPKVRFVAANGTSLDATVQSGDAYSLTVKAPSGLQPGSVYSVWVTNGLGGSVGETKMSKTITAIKAGTDYFKLNVGWAPKLDFYTNVYNVKTDARLSTKAKGDGNTSDYKAIRDAIKKANADGGGIVYLPEGTYKLEFPDNFEGIRMLDRVVLQGEGQDKTIIKFGYNTNSDKVGIYWPTNVKQAGLADLTLLNVDNDASIITNMRGKGSEMFLQRIRFDLAKSNWIWLNGSDKLVIANSTFTHGVDNQFSYRGPFMLNGSTNFVFANNHITFAVDGINIDDTHGGVFENNKIYRDGSARYPTTLVNHVLVMNFADNVAVLNNLFKVINGPAQNSNDGETIIAEGGGKTRPDEETGTVSGASATTLRDDSKNWGSVKQSPVVAIVNGKGMGQWRKIVSRSGNTLTLDRAWAVVPEAGSRYAIFNWGAQNWLIKGNTMEGNRRGITLYKNATTQVAIVDNTLLNSGSIDLMPSQQMRGSMQTLIPMYNNQIVGNNVSNTDRSNGNFIGIHPVQHAQEKTFGTTSIGLEMRGNRLTAGVPNVGAVVDGDPYPEGYLNYLEYHPPGKFYVDEQIPSVLGSILENNTAINCDHAIYFNSGTYNTYVCNTVTSNVKNLVNDVIFDKVSHGAVQTGSCTPIAAQLTADAGADRTLVLPTNSVVLNGVATSSPAGNIASVLWVKVSGPNPAISGQSTLNLSLSKMPVGTYVFRLTVKDKQNRQVTDEVTIVVSSSTSSSSSPVINQAPIIANALIDQRATVGNNFTYVVDAGSFTDSNGDALTYSATLEDNTALPSWLTFDANTRSFRGTPPSGSPSSITVKVTANDGKGGSVSDSFVISISVINTAPVLDSIGDKSIILGQNLSFTARATDNDVPTQSLTYQVSGGSSASLNASTGAFTWTPTTSGTFSFTVKVTDNGSPALSDEEVITVTVNPAPTQQTVVSFSLMNADTEQEIQVLKEGDVLNLAMLPTSNLNIRANTNSTVGSVKMVLSGRQSRTQTDNGAPYALFGDKSGNYNSWTPATGSYALTATPYSSSAASGDAGTPLTLNFTVINQAAKARLADAESADLQVVVLGNPISQNEVRFDVRGAAGQPVQVQVVNMKGQIVNEQQIQQASGQEQHALSVAGQAVGTFLLRVSTPTQSQTVKVLKIQ
;
A
#
# COMPACT_ATOMS: atom_id res chain seq x y z
N MET A 1 -33.98 -69.12 27.43
CA MET A 1 -33.13 -69.17 28.64
C MET A 1 -33.03 -67.77 29.20
N THR A 2 -33.74 -67.61 30.30
CA THR A 2 -33.81 -66.47 31.20
C THR A 2 -32.85 -66.70 32.36
N GLN A 3 -32.31 -65.60 32.89
CA GLN A 3 -31.90 -65.35 34.29
C GLN A 3 -31.47 -66.54 35.17
N ARG A 4 -30.29 -66.41 35.78
CA ARG A 4 -30.21 -66.45 37.24
C ARG A 4 -29.01 -65.63 37.75
N TYR A 5 -29.34 -64.75 38.67
CA TYR A 5 -28.47 -63.85 39.41
C TYR A 5 -27.57 -64.62 40.40
N LEU A 6 -26.34 -64.14 40.56
CA LEU A 6 -25.66 -64.16 41.85
C LEU A 6 -24.89 -62.85 42.03
N LEU A 7 -25.12 -62.22 43.17
CA LEU A 7 -24.61 -60.95 43.65
C LEU A 7 -23.50 -61.24 44.67
N ILE A 8 -22.41 -60.46 44.69
CA ILE A 8 -21.92 -59.67 45.85
C ILE A 8 -20.43 -59.28 45.72
N TYR A 9 -20.26 -57.94 45.62
CA TYR A 9 -19.21 -57.05 46.13
C TYR A 9 -17.74 -57.19 45.71
N PHE A 10 -17.22 -56.13 45.07
CA PHE A 10 -15.91 -55.58 45.41
C PHE A 10 -15.90 -54.04 45.41
N LEU A 11 -15.21 -53.52 46.42
CA LEU A 11 -15.01 -52.14 46.85
C LEU A 11 -14.60 -51.17 45.72
N SER A 12 -15.21 -49.99 45.78
CA SER A 12 -14.74 -48.74 45.16
C SER A 12 -13.40 -48.30 45.74
N VAL A 13 -12.33 -48.34 44.93
CA VAL A 13 -11.13 -47.54 45.15
C VAL A 13 -11.28 -46.30 44.26
N PHE A 14 -11.58 -45.17 44.89
CA PHE A 14 -11.45 -43.85 44.27
C PHE A 14 -9.96 -43.60 43.98
N VAL A 15 -9.53 -43.86 42.76
CA VAL A 15 -8.33 -43.21 42.23
C VAL A 15 -8.78 -41.85 41.73
N TYR A 16 -8.53 -40.81 42.53
CA TYR A 16 -8.49 -39.44 42.03
C TYR A 16 -7.34 -39.37 41.02
N GLN A 17 -7.60 -39.72 39.75
CA GLN A 17 -6.81 -39.18 38.66
C GLN A 17 -7.15 -37.69 38.62
N ILE A 18 -6.27 -36.88 39.20
CA ILE A 18 -6.24 -35.45 38.94
C ILE A 18 -6.01 -35.33 37.44
N ALA A 19 -7.08 -35.10 36.68
CA ALA A 19 -7.00 -34.75 35.28
C ALA A 19 -6.33 -33.38 35.19
N THR A 20 -5.01 -33.37 35.17
CA THR A 20 -4.19 -32.19 34.83
C THR A 20 -4.76 -31.57 33.56
N ALA A 21 -5.09 -30.28 33.60
CA ALA A 21 -5.65 -29.58 32.45
C ALA A 21 -4.66 -29.64 31.27
N GLN A 22 -5.15 -30.03 30.09
CA GLN A 22 -4.34 -30.25 28.90
C GLN A 22 -3.63 -28.96 28.45
N THR A 23 -2.30 -28.95 28.48
CA THR A 23 -1.47 -27.87 27.91
C THR A 23 -1.69 -27.75 26.41
N ALA A 24 -1.98 -26.55 25.90
CA ALA A 24 -2.29 -26.34 24.48
C ALA A 24 -1.87 -24.96 23.99
N ILE A 25 -1.55 -24.84 22.69
CA ILE A 25 -1.40 -23.57 21.97
C ILE A 25 -2.59 -23.47 21.01
N PHE A 26 -3.28 -22.34 21.00
CA PHE A 26 -4.45 -22.08 20.15
C PHE A 26 -4.13 -21.11 19.01
N ASN A 27 -3.36 -20.06 19.30
CA ASN A 27 -2.97 -19.03 18.36
C ASN A 27 -1.44 -18.86 18.42
N ALA A 28 -0.81 -18.75 17.26
CA ALA A 28 0.62 -18.56 17.14
C ALA A 28 0.94 -17.67 15.93
N SER A 29 2.03 -16.90 16.02
CA SER A 29 2.58 -16.17 14.87
C SER A 29 2.79 -17.11 13.69
N PRO A 30 2.25 -16.81 12.48
CA PRO A 30 2.36 -17.72 11.35
C PRO A 30 3.75 -17.70 10.70
N SER A 31 4.52 -16.63 10.90
CA SER A 31 5.77 -16.35 10.18
C SER A 31 6.80 -15.75 11.13
N ALA A 32 8.08 -16.12 10.95
CA ALA A 32 9.19 -15.55 11.71
C ALA A 32 10.52 -15.66 10.96
N GLN A 33 11.31 -14.59 10.99
CA GLN A 33 12.73 -14.64 10.62
C GLN A 33 13.56 -15.16 11.81
N PRO A 34 14.75 -15.72 11.57
CA PRO A 34 15.72 -15.93 12.65
C PRO A 34 15.95 -14.63 13.43
N GLY A 35 15.86 -14.68 14.76
CA GLY A 35 16.01 -13.52 15.64
C GLY A 35 14.71 -12.79 15.96
N SER A 36 13.63 -12.99 15.18
CA SER A 36 12.34 -12.34 15.43
C SER A 36 11.59 -12.96 16.61
N ALA A 37 10.74 -12.16 17.24
CA ALA A 37 9.77 -12.63 18.21
C ALA A 37 8.57 -13.33 17.56
N ILE A 38 7.99 -14.32 18.24
CA ILE A 38 6.70 -14.94 17.93
C ILE A 38 5.80 -14.92 19.17
N SER A 39 4.49 -14.77 18.95
CA SER A 39 3.47 -14.81 20.00
C SER A 39 2.87 -16.22 20.05
N LEU A 40 2.68 -16.76 21.25
CA LEU A 40 2.03 -18.04 21.54
C LEU A 40 0.92 -17.77 22.55
N GLN A 41 -0.33 -18.05 22.21
CA GLN A 41 -1.49 -17.92 23.09
C GLN A 41 -2.22 -19.25 23.18
N GLY A 42 -2.59 -19.68 24.38
CA GLY A 42 -3.09 -21.02 24.62
C GLY A 42 -3.62 -21.27 26.02
N HIS A 43 -3.53 -22.51 26.48
CA HIS A 43 -3.83 -22.92 27.85
C HIS A 43 -2.57 -23.48 28.51
N PHE A 44 -1.92 -22.67 29.31
CA PHE A 44 -0.67 -23.01 30.03
C PHE A 44 -0.41 -21.98 31.13
N GLY A 45 0.33 -22.37 32.17
CA GLY A 45 0.70 -21.52 33.29
C GLY A 45 1.75 -20.45 32.97
N ALA A 46 1.90 -19.48 33.87
CA ALA A 46 2.86 -18.37 33.74
C ALA A 46 4.33 -18.80 33.86
N THR A 47 4.60 -20.05 34.22
CA THR A 47 5.95 -20.64 34.36
C THR A 47 6.28 -21.62 33.24
N ALA A 48 5.40 -21.75 32.25
CA ALA A 48 5.56 -22.69 31.15
C ALA A 48 6.80 -22.35 30.31
N LYS A 49 7.44 -23.37 29.71
CA LYS A 49 8.64 -23.17 28.88
C LYS A 49 8.31 -23.40 27.42
N ALA A 50 8.88 -22.59 26.54
CA ALA A 50 8.74 -22.74 25.10
C ALA A 50 9.96 -23.44 24.51
N TYR A 51 9.71 -24.30 23.53
CA TYR A 51 10.74 -25.06 22.83
C TYR A 51 10.51 -25.02 21.35
N LEU A 52 11.60 -25.20 20.61
CA LEU A 52 11.59 -25.25 19.15
C LEU A 52 12.45 -26.40 18.65
N ALA A 53 11.98 -27.06 17.60
CA ALA A 53 12.80 -27.91 16.73
C ALA A 53 12.75 -27.37 15.29
N LYS A 54 13.92 -27.30 14.64
CA LYS A 54 14.07 -26.82 13.26
C LYS A 54 13.78 -27.95 12.25
N GLY A 55 12.99 -27.66 11.22
CA GLY A 55 12.73 -28.57 10.11
C GLY A 55 12.16 -29.89 10.60
N THR A 56 12.83 -31.00 10.29
CA THR A 56 12.49 -32.36 10.77
C THR A 56 13.38 -32.81 11.95
N SER A 57 14.16 -31.92 12.54
CA SER A 57 15.05 -32.24 13.66
C SER A 57 14.27 -32.77 14.87
N THR A 58 14.87 -33.75 15.55
CA THR A 58 14.40 -34.22 16.86
C THR A 58 15.06 -33.48 18.02
N SER A 59 16.17 -32.77 17.77
CA SER A 59 16.83 -31.93 18.76
C SER A 59 16.06 -30.63 18.93
N SER A 60 15.79 -30.30 20.19
CA SER A 60 15.09 -29.08 20.57
C SER A 60 16.03 -28.05 21.19
N VAL A 61 15.66 -26.79 21.06
CA VAL A 61 16.25 -25.67 21.80
C VAL A 61 15.16 -25.02 22.65
N THR A 62 15.52 -24.57 23.84
CA THR A 62 14.63 -23.74 24.66
C THR A 62 14.60 -22.35 24.05
N LEU A 63 13.40 -21.80 23.87
CA LEU A 63 13.22 -20.44 23.37
C LEU A 63 13.31 -19.43 24.51
N PRO A 64 14.05 -18.33 24.35
CA PRO A 64 14.01 -17.21 25.28
C PRO A 64 12.59 -16.65 25.41
N ILE A 65 12.11 -16.54 26.65
CA ILE A 65 10.85 -15.85 26.95
C ILE A 65 11.13 -14.36 27.00
N LEU A 66 10.43 -13.59 26.16
CA LEU A 66 10.52 -12.13 26.13
C LEU A 66 9.42 -11.48 26.98
N VAL A 67 8.23 -12.08 26.94
CA VAL A 67 7.05 -11.68 27.71
C VAL A 67 6.27 -12.94 28.05
N GLN A 68 5.72 -13.06 29.26
CA GLN A 68 4.90 -14.21 29.62
C GLN A 68 3.90 -13.91 30.74
N SER A 69 2.72 -14.50 30.59
CA SER A 69 1.71 -14.65 31.63
C SER A 69 1.04 -16.02 31.51
N ALA A 70 0.05 -16.31 32.36
CA ALA A 70 -0.80 -17.47 32.12
C ALA A 70 -1.54 -17.30 30.78
N ASN A 71 -1.58 -18.36 29.96
CA ASN A 71 -2.23 -18.43 28.66
C ASN A 71 -1.59 -17.61 27.52
N GLN A 72 -0.48 -16.89 27.75
CA GLN A 72 0.24 -16.18 26.69
C GLN A 72 1.75 -16.12 26.95
N ALA A 73 2.55 -16.33 25.91
CA ALA A 73 3.99 -16.09 25.91
C ALA A 73 4.46 -15.51 24.58
N THR A 74 5.30 -14.49 24.61
CA THR A 74 6.07 -14.00 23.46
C THR A 74 7.51 -14.50 23.61
N VAL A 75 8.02 -15.17 22.58
CA VAL A 75 9.31 -15.86 22.62
C VAL A 75 10.15 -15.53 21.40
N GLN A 76 11.48 -15.62 21.53
CA GLN A 76 12.38 -15.25 20.45
C GLN A 76 12.90 -16.47 19.68
N ILE A 77 12.83 -16.44 18.36
CA ILE A 77 13.53 -17.43 17.52
C ILE A 77 15.04 -17.16 17.58
N PRO A 78 15.91 -18.15 17.86
CA PRO A 78 17.34 -17.91 17.89
C PRO A 78 17.88 -17.40 16.54
N ALA A 79 18.65 -16.30 16.57
CA ALA A 79 19.15 -15.66 15.36
C ALA A 79 20.10 -16.55 14.53
N ASN A 80 20.82 -17.45 15.19
CA ASN A 80 21.76 -18.38 14.56
C ASN A 80 21.11 -19.63 13.97
N LEU A 81 19.80 -19.81 14.10
CA LEU A 81 19.13 -21.04 13.70
C LEU A 81 18.95 -21.17 12.18
N GLY A 82 19.03 -20.05 11.45
CA GLY A 82 18.74 -19.98 10.01
C GLY A 82 17.27 -20.24 9.66
N LEU A 83 16.79 -19.68 8.56
CA LEU A 83 15.38 -19.75 8.17
C LEU A 83 14.95 -21.19 7.82
N ASP A 84 13.87 -21.67 8.42
CA ASP A 84 13.27 -23.00 8.17
C ASP A 84 11.80 -23.03 8.65
N LEU A 85 11.15 -24.18 8.50
CA LEU A 85 9.96 -24.56 9.26
C LEU A 85 10.36 -24.73 10.73
N TYR A 86 9.64 -24.07 11.64
CA TYR A 86 9.86 -24.24 13.07
C TYR A 86 8.70 -24.98 13.71
N GLN A 87 9.00 -26.10 14.37
CA GLN A 87 8.04 -26.80 15.21
C GLN A 87 8.16 -26.25 16.62
N VAL A 88 7.11 -25.59 17.12
CA VAL A 88 7.11 -24.92 18.41
C VAL A 88 6.10 -25.57 19.35
N TRP A 89 6.46 -25.76 20.61
CA TRP A 89 5.54 -26.24 21.64
C TRP A 89 5.84 -25.61 22.99
N ILE A 90 4.86 -25.68 23.88
CA ILE A 90 4.98 -25.27 25.28
C ILE A 90 5.01 -26.53 26.15
N THR A 91 5.87 -26.54 27.16
CA THR A 91 5.83 -27.51 28.26
C THR A 91 5.39 -26.82 29.54
N ASP A 92 4.35 -27.35 30.17
CA ASP A 92 3.84 -26.86 31.45
C ASP A 92 3.53 -28.03 32.38
N ASN A 93 3.99 -27.98 33.63
CA ASN A 93 3.83 -29.07 34.62
C ASN A 93 4.18 -30.48 34.08
N GLY A 94 5.22 -30.57 33.24
CA GLY A 94 5.67 -31.82 32.63
C GLY A 94 4.85 -32.29 31.41
N GLN A 95 3.84 -31.52 30.98
CA GLN A 95 3.03 -31.82 29.79
C GLN A 95 3.43 -30.94 28.62
N ASN A 96 3.59 -31.56 27.44
CA ASN A 96 3.82 -30.84 26.20
C ASN A 96 2.50 -30.54 25.50
N SER A 97 2.36 -29.33 24.97
CA SER A 97 1.32 -29.02 24.00
C SER A 97 1.54 -29.81 22.71
N PRO A 98 0.49 -30.01 21.89
CA PRO A 98 0.68 -30.26 20.47
C PRO A 98 1.60 -29.21 19.86
N LYS A 99 2.44 -29.63 18.92
CA LYS A 99 3.32 -28.73 18.19
C LYS A 99 2.51 -27.85 17.24
N VAL A 100 2.84 -26.57 17.20
CA VAL A 100 2.40 -25.62 16.18
C VAL A 100 3.56 -25.34 15.23
N PHE A 101 3.25 -24.93 14.01
CA PHE A 101 4.24 -24.72 12.97
C PHE A 101 4.32 -23.25 12.59
N VAL A 102 5.51 -22.68 12.69
CA VAL A 102 5.84 -21.33 12.20
C VAL A 102 6.59 -21.47 10.89
N ASN A 103 6.34 -20.58 9.93
CA ASN A 103 6.84 -20.63 8.54
C ASN A 103 6.28 -21.80 7.70
N GLN A 104 5.21 -22.47 8.16
CA GLN A 104 4.54 -23.47 7.34
C GLN A 104 3.79 -22.78 6.20
N ALA A 105 3.95 -23.29 4.98
CA ALA A 105 3.18 -22.80 3.83
C ALA A 105 1.69 -23.08 4.06
N TRP A 106 0.85 -22.10 3.76
CA TRP A 106 -0.59 -22.23 3.92
C TRP A 106 -1.34 -21.57 2.76
N GLY A 107 -1.84 -22.39 1.83
CA GLY A 107 -2.71 -21.93 0.74
C GLY A 107 -4.16 -21.80 1.21
N MET A 108 -4.77 -20.65 0.92
CA MET A 108 -6.13 -20.29 1.35
C MET A 108 -7.13 -20.41 0.19
N HIS A 109 -6.85 -19.79 -0.96
CA HIS A 109 -7.75 -19.77 -2.12
C HIS A 109 -7.01 -19.57 -3.45
N PHE A 110 -7.77 -19.54 -4.54
CA PHE A 110 -7.28 -19.39 -5.92
C PHE A 110 -7.93 -18.19 -6.61
N ASP A 111 -7.35 -17.74 -7.72
CA ASP A 111 -8.01 -16.82 -8.65
C ASP A 111 -9.05 -17.51 -9.55
N SER A 112 -9.05 -18.85 -9.59
CA SER A 112 -10.05 -19.63 -10.30
C SER A 112 -10.33 -20.98 -9.62
N PRO A 113 -11.60 -21.41 -9.51
CA PRO A 113 -11.96 -22.73 -8.95
C PRO A 113 -11.72 -23.88 -9.94
N GLU A 114 -11.30 -23.55 -11.16
CA GLU A 114 -11.16 -24.48 -12.29
C GLU A 114 -9.85 -24.23 -13.03
N VAL A 115 -9.28 -25.27 -13.63
CA VAL A 115 -8.10 -25.15 -14.48
C VAL A 115 -8.04 -26.24 -15.53
N ALA A 116 -7.55 -25.90 -16.73
CA ALA A 116 -7.22 -26.88 -17.76
C ALA A 116 -5.84 -27.53 -17.49
N PRO A 117 -5.56 -28.73 -18.04
CA PRO A 117 -4.19 -29.23 -18.10
C PRO A 117 -3.25 -28.19 -18.70
N GLU A 118 -2.07 -28.00 -18.09
CA GLU A 118 -1.09 -26.97 -18.48
C GLU A 118 -1.57 -25.51 -18.39
N GLY A 119 -2.78 -25.27 -17.85
CA GLY A 119 -3.30 -23.92 -17.61
C GLY A 119 -2.63 -23.26 -16.40
N THR A 120 -2.61 -21.93 -16.40
CA THR A 120 -2.08 -21.15 -15.27
C THR A 120 -3.18 -20.85 -14.26
N LEU A 121 -2.83 -20.87 -12.96
CA LEU A 121 -3.66 -20.37 -11.87
C LEU A 121 -2.77 -19.75 -10.78
N ARG A 122 -3.36 -18.93 -9.92
CA ARG A 122 -2.68 -18.39 -8.74
C ARG A 122 -3.22 -18.96 -7.45
N ILE A 123 -2.33 -19.14 -6.49
CA ILE A 123 -2.62 -19.57 -5.12
C ILE A 123 -2.32 -18.39 -4.19
N PHE A 124 -3.26 -18.04 -3.33
CA PHE A 124 -3.07 -16.99 -2.32
C PHE A 124 -3.04 -17.60 -0.92
N GLY A 125 -2.21 -17.06 -0.04
CA GLY A 125 -1.95 -17.66 1.26
C GLY A 125 -0.92 -16.95 2.14
N ARG A 126 -0.19 -17.74 2.92
CA ARG A 126 0.92 -17.31 3.80
C ARG A 126 2.10 -18.25 3.66
N ASN A 127 3.31 -17.70 3.84
CA ASN A 127 4.59 -18.42 3.74
C ASN A 127 4.73 -19.28 2.49
N LEU A 128 4.10 -18.91 1.37
CA LEU A 128 4.08 -19.76 0.18
C LEU A 128 5.46 -19.86 -0.48
N GLN A 129 6.22 -18.76 -0.47
CA GLN A 129 7.61 -18.71 -0.87
C GLN A 129 8.40 -17.83 0.11
N LEU A 130 9.42 -18.41 0.74
CA LEU A 130 10.35 -17.74 1.66
C LEU A 130 11.75 -17.69 1.03
N SER A 131 12.60 -16.78 1.51
CA SER A 131 13.97 -16.66 1.01
C SER A 131 14.71 -18.00 1.15
N THR A 132 15.50 -18.38 0.13
CA THR A 132 16.24 -19.66 0.05
C THR A 132 15.39 -20.94 -0.09
N ALA A 133 14.06 -20.83 -0.05
CA ALA A 133 13.16 -21.98 -0.13
C ALA A 133 12.60 -22.19 -1.55
N SER A 134 12.36 -23.44 -1.94
CA SER A 134 11.83 -23.80 -3.25
C SER A 134 10.40 -24.34 -3.12
N PRO A 135 9.37 -23.54 -3.47
CA PRO A 135 7.99 -23.95 -3.33
C PRO A 135 7.63 -25.11 -4.26
N LYS A 136 6.70 -25.96 -3.81
CA LYS A 136 6.12 -27.03 -4.61
C LYS A 136 4.61 -27.08 -4.41
N VAL A 137 3.90 -27.46 -5.46
CA VAL A 137 2.46 -27.61 -5.48
C VAL A 137 2.11 -28.91 -6.18
N ARG A 138 1.20 -29.69 -5.59
CA ARG A 138 0.71 -30.94 -6.20
C ARG A 138 -0.80 -31.10 -6.09
N PHE A 139 -1.36 -31.76 -7.09
CA PHE A 139 -2.77 -32.01 -7.27
C PHE A 139 -3.02 -33.48 -6.99
N VAL A 140 -3.89 -33.77 -6.02
CA VAL A 140 -4.15 -35.12 -5.55
C VAL A 140 -5.60 -35.49 -5.87
N ALA A 141 -5.77 -36.49 -6.74
CA ALA A 141 -7.06 -37.04 -7.11
C ALA A 141 -7.68 -37.84 -5.96
N ALA A 142 -8.99 -38.11 -6.03
CA ALA A 142 -9.71 -38.89 -5.02
C ALA A 142 -9.15 -40.32 -4.82
N ASN A 143 -8.55 -40.91 -5.85
CA ASN A 143 -7.91 -42.23 -5.77
C ASN A 143 -6.46 -42.19 -5.20
N GLY A 144 -5.98 -41.01 -4.79
CA GLY A 144 -4.63 -40.81 -4.24
C GLY A 144 -3.55 -40.49 -5.27
N THR A 145 -3.85 -40.51 -6.58
CA THR A 145 -2.88 -40.14 -7.63
C THR A 145 -2.44 -38.69 -7.44
N SER A 146 -1.13 -38.47 -7.36
CA SER A 146 -0.52 -37.16 -7.15
C SER A 146 0.17 -36.68 -8.42
N LEU A 147 -0.09 -35.44 -8.83
CA LEU A 147 0.46 -34.80 -10.02
C LEU A 147 1.12 -33.47 -9.63
N ASP A 148 2.39 -33.31 -9.96
CA ASP A 148 3.14 -32.10 -9.60
C ASP A 148 2.85 -30.96 -10.59
N ALA A 149 2.55 -29.79 -10.05
CA ALA A 149 2.42 -28.55 -10.80
C ALA A 149 3.78 -27.84 -10.88
N THR A 150 3.95 -27.00 -11.90
CA THR A 150 5.17 -26.19 -12.03
C THR A 150 4.94 -24.82 -11.41
N VAL A 151 5.72 -24.45 -10.40
CA VAL A 151 5.69 -23.08 -9.85
C VAL A 151 6.46 -22.15 -10.80
N GLN A 152 5.81 -21.09 -11.26
CA GLN A 152 6.38 -20.15 -12.22
C GLN A 152 7.01 -18.93 -11.54
N SER A 153 6.32 -18.38 -10.53
CA SER A 153 6.75 -17.21 -9.77
C SER A 153 5.95 -17.12 -8.47
N GLY A 154 6.42 -16.32 -7.52
CA GLY A 154 5.67 -16.06 -6.31
C GLY A 154 6.43 -15.29 -5.24
N ASP A 155 5.75 -15.08 -4.13
CA ASP A 155 6.24 -14.47 -2.90
C ASP A 155 5.62 -15.19 -1.68
N ALA A 156 5.79 -14.63 -0.49
CA ALA A 156 5.25 -15.21 0.74
C ALA A 156 3.72 -15.33 0.74
N TYR A 157 3.01 -14.59 -0.11
CA TYR A 157 1.55 -14.46 -0.09
C TYR A 157 0.87 -15.01 -1.34
N SER A 158 1.59 -15.17 -2.45
CA SER A 158 1.03 -15.63 -3.72
C SER A 158 2.00 -16.51 -4.51
N LEU A 159 1.49 -17.54 -5.20
CA LEU A 159 2.22 -18.32 -6.19
C LEU A 159 1.45 -18.34 -7.51
N THR A 160 2.12 -18.12 -8.62
CA THR A 160 1.61 -18.44 -9.96
C THR A 160 2.11 -19.83 -10.33
N VAL A 161 1.19 -20.74 -10.67
CA VAL A 161 1.50 -22.14 -10.97
C VAL A 161 0.90 -22.56 -12.30
N LYS A 162 1.63 -23.42 -13.02
CA LYS A 162 1.14 -24.12 -14.20
C LYS A 162 0.62 -25.50 -13.78
N ALA A 163 -0.64 -25.77 -14.08
CA ALA A 163 -1.30 -27.02 -13.74
C ALA A 163 -0.68 -28.23 -14.49
N PRO A 164 -0.70 -29.44 -13.91
CA PRO A 164 -0.12 -30.62 -14.54
C PRO A 164 -0.83 -31.02 -15.85
N SER A 165 -0.08 -31.47 -16.86
CA SER A 165 -0.64 -32.02 -18.12
C SER A 165 -1.52 -33.27 -17.92
N GLY A 166 -1.34 -34.03 -16.84
CA GLY A 166 -2.07 -35.26 -16.56
C GLY A 166 -3.49 -35.08 -15.98
N LEU A 167 -3.97 -33.84 -15.79
CA LEU A 167 -5.28 -33.58 -15.21
C LEU A 167 -6.40 -34.16 -16.08
N GLN A 168 -7.31 -34.92 -15.45
CA GLN A 168 -8.48 -35.51 -16.09
C GLN A 168 -9.69 -34.57 -16.02
N PRO A 169 -10.23 -34.06 -17.16
CA PRO A 169 -11.39 -33.19 -17.17
C PRO A 169 -12.60 -33.78 -16.42
N GLY A 170 -13.30 -32.95 -15.65
CA GLY A 170 -14.43 -33.33 -14.81
C GLY A 170 -14.04 -33.90 -13.43
N SER A 171 -12.75 -34.15 -13.18
CA SER A 171 -12.27 -34.61 -11.87
C SER A 171 -11.96 -33.44 -10.93
N VAL A 172 -12.18 -33.64 -9.64
CA VAL A 172 -11.86 -32.69 -8.57
C VAL A 172 -10.58 -33.13 -7.85
N TYR A 173 -9.65 -32.20 -7.65
CA TYR A 173 -8.37 -32.43 -7.00
C TYR A 173 -8.27 -31.66 -5.69
N SER A 174 -7.74 -32.32 -4.66
CA SER A 174 -7.18 -31.62 -3.50
C SER A 174 -5.84 -31.01 -3.90
N VAL A 175 -5.57 -29.78 -3.48
CA VAL A 175 -4.28 -29.12 -3.74
C VAL A 175 -3.45 -29.11 -2.46
N TRP A 176 -2.18 -29.48 -2.58
CA TRP A 176 -1.20 -29.44 -1.50
C TRP A 176 -0.08 -28.47 -1.85
N VAL A 177 0.37 -27.70 -0.87
CA VAL A 177 1.39 -26.64 -1.03
C VAL A 177 2.48 -26.78 0.02
N THR A 178 3.71 -26.55 -0.37
CA THR A 178 4.87 -26.39 0.52
C THR A 178 5.76 -25.28 -0.01
N ASN A 179 6.47 -24.59 0.88
CA ASN A 179 7.54 -23.67 0.50
C ASN A 179 8.89 -24.38 0.31
N GLY A 180 8.95 -25.69 0.52
CA GLY A 180 10.17 -26.50 0.41
C GLY A 180 10.91 -26.71 1.73
N LEU A 181 10.46 -26.09 2.83
CA LEU A 181 11.04 -26.25 4.17
C LEU A 181 10.34 -27.36 4.96
N GLY A 182 11.05 -27.96 5.92
CA GLY A 182 10.46 -28.96 6.84
C GLY A 182 10.03 -30.30 6.24
N GLY A 183 10.45 -30.63 5.02
CA GLY A 183 10.12 -31.90 4.36
C GLY A 183 8.61 -32.12 4.22
N SER A 184 8.13 -33.35 4.44
CA SER A 184 6.69 -33.67 4.35
C SER A 184 5.83 -32.98 5.42
N VAL A 185 6.44 -32.53 6.52
CA VAL A 185 5.74 -31.82 7.61
C VAL A 185 5.44 -30.37 7.22
N GLY A 186 6.23 -29.77 6.34
CA GLY A 186 6.01 -28.42 5.83
C GLY A 186 4.95 -28.31 4.73
N GLU A 187 4.41 -29.43 4.28
CA GLU A 187 3.37 -29.47 3.25
C GLU A 187 1.97 -29.44 3.87
N THR A 188 1.11 -28.57 3.35
CA THR A 188 -0.28 -28.43 3.82
C THR A 188 -1.28 -28.65 2.71
N LYS A 189 -2.42 -29.25 3.07
CA LYS A 189 -3.58 -29.38 2.20
C LYS A 189 -4.39 -28.07 2.23
N MET A 190 -4.68 -27.53 1.05
CA MET A 190 -5.59 -26.40 0.93
C MET A 190 -7.03 -26.79 1.28
N SER A 191 -7.78 -25.87 1.86
CA SER A 191 -9.20 -26.08 2.19
C SER A 191 -10.10 -26.11 0.96
N LYS A 192 -9.69 -25.41 -0.11
CA LYS A 192 -10.36 -25.38 -1.41
C LYS A 192 -9.80 -26.46 -2.33
N THR A 193 -10.69 -27.06 -3.10
CA THR A 193 -10.36 -27.99 -4.18
C THR A 193 -10.41 -27.29 -5.52
N ILE A 194 -9.81 -27.89 -6.54
CA ILE A 194 -9.83 -27.39 -7.91
C ILE A 194 -10.43 -28.41 -8.87
N THR A 195 -11.26 -27.95 -9.79
CA THR A 195 -11.89 -28.81 -10.79
C THR A 195 -11.14 -28.74 -12.11
N ALA A 196 -10.70 -29.88 -12.63
CA ALA A 196 -10.06 -29.94 -13.93
C ALA A 196 -11.10 -29.78 -15.06
N ILE A 197 -10.81 -28.94 -16.05
CA ILE A 197 -11.66 -28.75 -17.23
C ILE A 197 -10.95 -29.23 -18.50
N LYS A 198 -11.70 -29.30 -19.62
CA LYS A 198 -11.11 -29.62 -20.92
C LYS A 198 -10.14 -28.51 -21.34
N ALA A 199 -9.00 -28.88 -21.93
CA ALA A 199 -8.11 -27.93 -22.57
C ALA A 199 -8.80 -27.21 -23.72
N GLY A 200 -8.47 -25.93 -23.91
CA GLY A 200 -9.07 -25.07 -24.90
C GLY A 200 -8.35 -23.72 -24.96
N THR A 201 -8.88 -22.81 -25.77
CA THR A 201 -8.29 -21.49 -25.97
C THR A 201 -9.00 -20.46 -25.12
N ASP A 202 -8.25 -19.67 -24.35
CA ASP A 202 -8.75 -18.40 -23.83
C ASP A 202 -8.73 -17.37 -24.96
N TYR A 203 -9.81 -17.38 -25.74
CA TYR A 203 -9.99 -16.49 -26.90
C TYR A 203 -10.11 -15.02 -26.44
N PHE A 204 -10.85 -14.77 -25.35
CA PHE A 204 -11.13 -13.42 -24.88
C PHE A 204 -10.02 -12.83 -23.99
N LYS A 205 -8.98 -13.59 -23.65
CA LYS A 205 -7.86 -13.17 -22.79
C LYS A 205 -8.33 -12.78 -21.40
N LEU A 206 -9.20 -13.60 -20.82
CA LEU A 206 -9.72 -13.40 -19.46
C LEU A 206 -8.68 -13.77 -18.40
N ASN A 207 -7.68 -14.57 -18.73
CA ASN A 207 -6.59 -15.01 -17.84
C ASN A 207 -7.10 -15.72 -16.57
N VAL A 208 -8.18 -16.48 -16.69
CA VAL A 208 -8.75 -17.31 -15.61
C VAL A 208 -8.92 -18.74 -16.08
N GLY A 209 -8.76 -19.70 -15.17
CA GLY A 209 -8.68 -21.11 -15.52
C GLY A 209 -9.96 -21.71 -16.14
N TRP A 210 -11.12 -21.06 -15.99
CA TRP A 210 -12.38 -21.47 -16.62
C TRP A 210 -12.58 -20.94 -18.05
N ALA A 211 -11.83 -19.92 -18.48
CA ALA A 211 -12.00 -19.26 -19.79
C ALA A 211 -11.96 -20.20 -21.01
N PRO A 212 -11.14 -21.29 -21.03
CA PRO A 212 -11.15 -22.26 -22.12
C PRO A 212 -12.49 -22.93 -22.41
N LYS A 213 -13.48 -22.86 -21.50
CA LYS A 213 -14.83 -23.41 -21.72
C LYS A 213 -15.71 -22.55 -22.63
N LEU A 214 -15.28 -21.33 -22.95
CA LEU A 214 -15.97 -20.46 -23.88
C LEU A 214 -15.70 -20.89 -25.33
N ASP A 215 -16.09 -22.12 -25.69
CA ASP A 215 -15.70 -22.82 -26.93
C ASP A 215 -16.57 -22.49 -28.17
N PHE A 216 -17.51 -21.55 -28.03
CA PHE A 216 -18.45 -21.16 -29.09
C PHE A 216 -17.98 -19.94 -29.91
N TYR A 217 -16.76 -19.43 -29.66
CA TYR A 217 -16.24 -18.21 -30.28
C TYR A 217 -16.08 -18.28 -31.81
N THR A 218 -16.00 -19.48 -32.39
CA THR A 218 -15.86 -19.65 -33.85
C THR A 218 -17.16 -19.38 -34.61
N ASN A 219 -18.31 -19.37 -33.92
CA ASN A 219 -19.61 -19.11 -34.52
C ASN A 219 -19.94 -17.61 -34.44
N VAL A 220 -19.66 -16.86 -35.50
CA VAL A 220 -19.75 -15.39 -35.51
C VAL A 220 -20.95 -14.91 -36.32
N TYR A 221 -21.80 -14.07 -35.72
CA TYR A 221 -22.96 -13.42 -36.31
C TYR A 221 -22.67 -11.93 -36.52
N ASN A 222 -22.16 -11.58 -37.69
CA ASN A 222 -21.97 -10.18 -38.06
C ASN A 222 -23.34 -9.51 -38.27
N VAL A 223 -23.69 -8.56 -37.41
CA VAL A 223 -25.02 -7.92 -37.42
C VAL A 223 -25.34 -7.15 -38.71
N LYS A 224 -24.34 -6.81 -39.52
CA LYS A 224 -24.51 -6.10 -40.81
C LYS A 224 -24.62 -7.08 -41.98
N THR A 225 -23.82 -8.16 -42.00
CA THR A 225 -23.60 -8.98 -43.21
C THR A 225 -24.06 -10.43 -43.12
N ASP A 226 -24.24 -11.01 -41.93
CA ASP A 226 -24.45 -12.45 -41.77
C ASP A 226 -25.79 -12.92 -42.34
N ALA A 227 -25.77 -13.74 -43.39
CA ALA A 227 -26.96 -14.19 -44.12
C ALA A 227 -28.02 -14.90 -43.25
N ARG A 228 -27.65 -15.46 -42.08
CA ARG A 228 -28.57 -16.13 -41.15
C ARG A 228 -29.48 -15.17 -40.40
N LEU A 229 -29.16 -13.87 -40.40
CA LEU A 229 -29.93 -12.82 -39.73
C LEU A 229 -30.94 -12.18 -40.70
N SER A 230 -32.23 -12.18 -40.32
CA SER A 230 -33.30 -11.55 -41.11
C SER A 230 -33.36 -10.03 -40.97
N THR A 231 -32.86 -9.49 -39.86
CA THR A 231 -32.79 -8.05 -39.59
C THR A 231 -31.32 -7.65 -39.49
N LYS A 232 -30.89 -6.65 -40.26
CA LYS A 232 -29.52 -6.11 -40.23
C LYS A 232 -29.46 -4.84 -39.41
N ALA A 233 -28.39 -4.68 -38.65
CA ALA A 233 -28.07 -3.43 -38.01
C ALA A 233 -27.52 -2.43 -39.04
N LYS A 234 -27.79 -1.14 -38.83
CA LYS A 234 -27.22 -0.03 -39.59
C LYS A 234 -25.92 0.45 -38.96
N GLY A 235 -25.88 0.62 -37.63
CA GLY A 235 -24.70 1.14 -36.95
C GLY A 235 -24.36 2.59 -37.34
N ASP A 236 -25.38 3.40 -37.67
CA ASP A 236 -25.28 4.80 -38.12
C ASP A 236 -25.50 5.83 -37.01
N GLY A 237 -25.84 5.38 -35.79
CA GLY A 237 -26.13 6.20 -34.62
C GLY A 237 -27.51 6.86 -34.61
N ASN A 238 -28.29 6.71 -35.69
CA ASN A 238 -29.57 7.39 -35.88
C ASN A 238 -30.73 6.40 -35.86
N THR A 239 -30.57 5.28 -36.56
CA THR A 239 -31.56 4.20 -36.68
C THR A 239 -31.45 3.26 -35.47
N SER A 240 -32.57 2.91 -34.83
CA SER A 240 -32.55 1.93 -33.74
C SER A 240 -32.15 0.54 -34.23
N ASP A 241 -31.03 0.05 -33.73
CA ASP A 241 -30.45 -1.27 -33.98
C ASP A 241 -30.91 -2.32 -32.96
N TYR A 242 -31.73 -1.93 -31.97
CA TYR A 242 -32.21 -2.80 -30.90
C TYR A 242 -32.76 -4.13 -31.42
N LYS A 243 -33.65 -4.08 -32.41
CA LYS A 243 -34.28 -5.29 -32.99
C LYS A 243 -33.22 -6.20 -33.63
N ALA A 244 -32.29 -5.64 -34.40
CA ALA A 244 -31.27 -6.40 -35.11
C ALA A 244 -30.33 -7.12 -34.13
N ILE A 245 -29.85 -6.40 -33.10
CA ILE A 245 -28.94 -6.96 -32.08
C ILE A 245 -29.67 -8.02 -31.23
N ARG A 246 -30.90 -7.74 -30.78
CA ARG A 246 -31.71 -8.71 -30.04
C ARG A 246 -31.95 -9.99 -30.82
N ASP A 247 -32.32 -9.88 -32.09
CA ASP A 247 -32.61 -11.04 -32.92
C ASP A 247 -31.33 -11.84 -33.25
N ALA A 248 -30.18 -11.17 -33.37
CA ALA A 248 -28.87 -11.83 -33.49
C ALA A 248 -28.47 -12.59 -32.22
N ILE A 249 -28.68 -12.01 -31.03
CA ILE A 249 -28.45 -12.70 -29.75
C ILE A 249 -29.33 -13.95 -29.64
N LYS A 250 -30.62 -13.84 -29.98
CA LYS A 250 -31.54 -15.00 -29.98
C LYS A 250 -31.09 -16.07 -30.96
N LYS A 251 -30.65 -15.69 -32.16
CA LYS A 251 -30.19 -16.64 -33.17
C LYS A 251 -28.90 -17.34 -32.74
N ALA A 252 -27.92 -16.60 -32.22
CA ALA A 252 -26.67 -17.17 -31.71
C ALA A 252 -26.93 -18.17 -30.57
N ASN A 253 -27.79 -17.82 -29.62
CA ASN A 253 -28.20 -18.73 -28.54
C ASN A 253 -28.92 -19.99 -29.07
N ALA A 254 -29.88 -19.83 -29.99
CA ALA A 254 -30.61 -20.95 -30.58
C ALA A 254 -29.72 -21.93 -31.37
N ASP A 255 -28.60 -21.43 -31.91
CA ASP A 255 -27.61 -22.24 -32.63
C ASP A 255 -26.55 -22.87 -31.71
N GLY A 256 -26.74 -22.80 -30.39
CA GLY A 256 -25.83 -23.40 -29.41
C GLY A 256 -24.70 -22.47 -28.93
N GLY A 257 -24.75 -21.19 -29.31
CA GLY A 257 -23.86 -20.13 -28.86
C GLY A 257 -23.05 -19.49 -29.98
N GLY A 258 -22.51 -18.30 -29.71
CA GLY A 258 -21.70 -17.57 -30.67
C GLY A 258 -21.33 -16.15 -30.26
N ILE A 259 -20.52 -15.51 -31.10
CA ILE A 259 -20.20 -14.09 -31.01
C ILE A 259 -21.23 -13.33 -31.85
N VAL A 260 -21.99 -12.45 -31.23
CA VAL A 260 -22.72 -11.41 -31.96
C VAL A 260 -21.76 -10.26 -32.18
N TYR A 261 -21.23 -10.17 -33.40
CA TYR A 261 -20.18 -9.26 -33.76
C TYR A 261 -20.75 -7.97 -34.36
N LEU A 262 -20.35 -6.84 -33.78
CA LEU A 262 -20.71 -5.49 -34.18
C LEU A 262 -19.50 -4.83 -34.82
N PRO A 263 -19.45 -4.72 -36.17
CA PRO A 263 -18.41 -3.95 -36.84
C PRO A 263 -18.31 -2.50 -36.34
N GLU A 264 -17.29 -1.79 -36.78
CA GLU A 264 -17.17 -0.34 -36.53
C GLU A 264 -18.48 0.40 -36.87
N GLY A 265 -18.87 1.32 -35.97
CA GLY A 265 -20.10 2.09 -36.07
C GLY A 265 -20.71 2.45 -34.71
N THR A 266 -21.78 3.25 -34.77
CA THR A 266 -22.57 3.63 -33.60
C THR A 266 -23.94 2.96 -33.67
N TYR A 267 -24.30 2.15 -32.68
CA TYR A 267 -25.52 1.37 -32.63
C TYR A 267 -26.48 1.98 -31.63
N LYS A 268 -27.58 2.55 -32.13
CA LYS A 268 -28.58 3.19 -31.28
C LYS A 268 -29.55 2.15 -30.74
N LEU A 269 -29.84 2.15 -29.45
CA LEU A 269 -30.81 1.28 -28.82
C LEU A 269 -32.00 2.09 -28.32
N GLU A 270 -33.06 2.15 -29.12
CA GLU A 270 -34.36 2.64 -28.67
C GLU A 270 -35.24 1.46 -28.26
N PHE A 271 -35.59 1.42 -26.96
CA PHE A 271 -36.40 0.35 -26.39
C PHE A 271 -37.90 0.65 -26.59
N PRO A 272 -38.68 -0.27 -27.18
CA PRO A 272 -40.13 -0.12 -27.25
C PRO A 272 -40.75 -0.15 -25.85
N ASP A 273 -41.93 0.46 -25.68
CA ASP A 273 -42.55 0.67 -24.36
C ASP A 273 -42.80 -0.64 -23.57
N ASN A 274 -42.53 -0.57 -22.26
CA ASN A 274 -42.78 -1.53 -21.18
C ASN A 274 -41.94 -2.83 -21.06
N PHE A 275 -40.77 -2.98 -21.70
CA PHE A 275 -39.87 -4.10 -21.35
C PHE A 275 -38.37 -3.83 -21.57
N GLU A 276 -37.54 -4.57 -20.82
CA GLU A 276 -36.08 -4.52 -20.63
C GLU A 276 -35.23 -4.27 -21.90
N GLY A 277 -34.04 -3.66 -21.73
CA GLY A 277 -33.07 -3.40 -22.80
C GLY A 277 -32.42 -4.66 -23.41
N ILE A 278 -31.10 -4.64 -23.66
CA ILE A 278 -30.45 -5.83 -24.22
C ILE A 278 -30.43 -6.94 -23.17
N ARG A 279 -31.21 -8.00 -23.43
CA ARG A 279 -31.18 -9.23 -22.65
C ARG A 279 -30.07 -10.15 -23.17
N MET A 280 -29.04 -10.35 -22.35
CA MET A 280 -27.98 -11.32 -22.64
C MET A 280 -28.52 -12.74 -22.46
N LEU A 281 -28.09 -13.66 -23.33
CA LEU A 281 -28.46 -15.07 -23.30
C LEU A 281 -27.23 -15.94 -23.09
N ASP A 282 -27.46 -17.16 -22.60
CA ASP A 282 -26.40 -18.13 -22.38
C ASP A 282 -25.64 -18.46 -23.67
N ARG A 283 -24.34 -18.69 -23.53
CA ARG A 283 -23.37 -18.95 -24.61
C ARG A 283 -23.35 -17.87 -25.70
N VAL A 284 -23.65 -16.62 -25.36
CA VAL A 284 -23.56 -15.49 -26.29
C VAL A 284 -22.62 -14.43 -25.75
N VAL A 285 -21.69 -13.99 -26.61
CA VAL A 285 -20.84 -12.82 -26.35
C VAL A 285 -21.21 -11.73 -27.33
N LEU A 286 -21.46 -10.52 -26.83
CA LEU A 286 -21.59 -9.33 -27.66
C LEU A 286 -20.20 -8.71 -27.81
N GLN A 287 -19.67 -8.70 -29.03
CA GLN A 287 -18.31 -8.23 -29.29
C GLN A 287 -18.29 -7.13 -30.34
N GLY A 288 -17.62 -6.02 -30.06
CA GLY A 288 -17.35 -4.98 -31.04
C GLY A 288 -16.05 -5.20 -31.82
N GLU A 289 -15.79 -4.31 -32.78
CA GLU A 289 -14.52 -4.22 -33.49
C GLU A 289 -13.40 -3.61 -32.63
N GLY A 290 -13.75 -2.97 -31.53
CA GLY A 290 -12.85 -2.33 -30.59
C GLY A 290 -13.57 -1.28 -29.77
N GLN A 291 -13.13 -1.07 -28.52
CA GLN A 291 -13.79 -0.13 -27.61
C GLN A 291 -13.87 1.30 -28.17
N ASP A 292 -12.93 1.74 -29.00
CA ASP A 292 -12.94 3.07 -29.63
C ASP A 292 -13.63 3.11 -31.01
N LYS A 293 -14.08 1.96 -31.52
CA LYS A 293 -14.65 1.81 -32.88
C LYS A 293 -16.13 1.45 -32.88
N THR A 294 -16.56 0.67 -31.90
CA THR A 294 -17.95 0.20 -31.79
C THR A 294 -18.59 0.83 -30.57
N ILE A 295 -19.59 1.68 -30.77
CA ILE A 295 -20.30 2.38 -29.71
C ILE A 295 -21.75 1.94 -29.69
N ILE A 296 -22.26 1.47 -28.56
CA ILE A 296 -23.67 1.21 -28.34
C ILE A 296 -24.24 2.37 -27.50
N LYS A 297 -25.21 3.10 -28.05
CA LYS A 297 -25.90 4.20 -27.36
C LYS A 297 -27.26 3.76 -26.86
N PHE A 298 -27.59 4.07 -25.61
CA PHE A 298 -28.90 3.81 -25.03
C PHE A 298 -29.27 4.91 -24.01
N GLY A 299 -30.47 4.85 -23.43
CA GLY A 299 -30.97 5.90 -22.51
C GLY A 299 -31.86 6.93 -23.20
N TYR A 300 -32.63 6.50 -24.21
CA TYR A 300 -33.63 7.32 -24.90
C TYR A 300 -35.05 7.03 -24.37
N ASN A 301 -35.83 8.08 -24.10
CA ASN A 301 -37.27 8.02 -23.76
C ASN A 301 -37.55 7.09 -22.57
N THR A 302 -36.94 7.34 -21.41
CA THR A 302 -36.94 6.37 -20.30
C THR A 302 -37.88 6.77 -19.16
N ASN A 303 -38.84 5.88 -18.86
CA ASN A 303 -39.44 5.82 -17.53
C ASN A 303 -38.49 5.03 -16.60
N SER A 304 -38.63 5.20 -15.29
CA SER A 304 -37.70 4.72 -14.25
C SER A 304 -37.41 3.21 -14.22
N ASP A 305 -38.16 2.40 -14.96
CA ASP A 305 -38.09 0.94 -14.92
C ASP A 305 -37.20 0.33 -16.03
N LYS A 306 -36.62 1.15 -16.93
CA LYS A 306 -35.80 0.64 -18.05
C LYS A 306 -34.37 0.28 -17.62
N VAL A 307 -33.90 -0.88 -18.09
CA VAL A 307 -32.54 -1.40 -17.89
C VAL A 307 -31.79 -1.40 -19.23
N GLY A 308 -30.57 -0.88 -19.28
CA GLY A 308 -29.73 -0.88 -20.49
C GLY A 308 -29.35 -2.30 -20.92
N ILE A 309 -28.68 -3.05 -20.04
CA ILE A 309 -28.31 -4.46 -20.24
C ILE A 309 -28.83 -5.32 -19.09
N TYR A 310 -29.58 -6.36 -19.40
CA TYR A 310 -30.13 -7.30 -18.43
C TYR A 310 -29.50 -8.69 -18.56
N TRP A 311 -29.07 -9.25 -17.43
CA TRP A 311 -28.53 -10.60 -17.31
C TRP A 311 -29.53 -11.52 -16.59
N PRO A 312 -30.25 -12.40 -17.31
CA PRO A 312 -31.12 -13.39 -16.70
C PRO A 312 -30.37 -14.31 -15.73
N THR A 313 -31.04 -14.73 -14.66
CA THR A 313 -30.42 -15.52 -13.57
C THR A 313 -29.90 -16.90 -13.98
N ASN A 314 -30.29 -17.39 -15.15
CA ASN A 314 -29.89 -18.70 -15.70
C ASN A 314 -28.73 -18.62 -16.70
N VAL A 315 -28.14 -17.44 -16.91
CA VAL A 315 -26.94 -17.29 -17.76
C VAL A 315 -25.76 -18.00 -17.10
N LYS A 316 -25.08 -18.87 -17.85
CA LYS A 316 -23.93 -19.64 -17.39
C LYS A 316 -22.62 -19.29 -18.07
N GLN A 317 -22.65 -18.77 -19.30
CA GLN A 317 -21.47 -18.38 -20.07
C GLN A 317 -21.85 -17.24 -21.00
N ALA A 318 -21.46 -16.01 -20.71
CA ALA A 318 -21.78 -14.87 -21.58
C ALA A 318 -20.86 -13.69 -21.29
N GLY A 319 -20.78 -12.74 -22.21
CA GLY A 319 -19.90 -11.60 -21.98
C GLY A 319 -20.10 -10.44 -22.93
N LEU A 320 -19.45 -9.33 -22.58
CA LEU A 320 -19.30 -8.15 -23.41
C LEU A 320 -17.81 -7.93 -23.66
N ALA A 321 -17.44 -7.69 -24.91
CA ALA A 321 -16.06 -7.43 -25.29
C ALA A 321 -15.90 -6.34 -26.35
N ASP A 322 -14.78 -5.62 -26.29
CA ASP A 322 -14.27 -4.80 -27.39
C ASP A 322 -15.26 -3.73 -27.89
N LEU A 323 -15.98 -3.07 -26.98
CA LEU A 323 -17.02 -2.10 -27.33
C LEU A 323 -17.17 -0.99 -26.28
N THR A 324 -17.78 0.13 -26.69
CA THR A 324 -18.25 1.18 -25.79
C THR A 324 -19.74 1.03 -25.54
N LEU A 325 -20.17 1.13 -24.28
CA LEU A 325 -21.53 1.38 -23.86
C LEU A 325 -21.65 2.84 -23.41
N LEU A 326 -22.54 3.59 -24.03
CA LEU A 326 -22.78 5.00 -23.73
C LEU A 326 -24.24 5.21 -23.36
N ASN A 327 -24.48 5.49 -22.09
CA ASN A 327 -25.75 6.06 -21.65
C ASN A 327 -25.81 7.55 -22.03
N VAL A 328 -26.78 7.94 -22.85
CA VAL A 328 -26.89 9.33 -23.33
C VAL A 328 -27.66 10.25 -22.39
N ASP A 329 -28.36 9.73 -21.37
CA ASP A 329 -29.10 10.51 -20.36
C ASP A 329 -29.95 11.65 -20.96
N ASN A 330 -30.77 11.32 -21.97
CA ASN A 330 -31.40 12.34 -22.83
C ASN A 330 -32.61 13.05 -22.19
N ASP A 331 -33.13 12.57 -21.06
CA ASP A 331 -34.32 13.11 -20.40
C ASP A 331 -34.15 13.34 -18.89
N ALA A 332 -32.91 13.25 -18.38
CA ALA A 332 -32.56 13.37 -16.97
C ALA A 332 -33.28 12.36 -16.04
N SER A 333 -33.82 11.28 -16.60
CA SER A 333 -34.46 10.21 -15.83
C SER A 333 -33.45 9.13 -15.42
N ILE A 334 -33.68 8.53 -14.25
CA ILE A 334 -32.78 7.50 -13.72
C ILE A 334 -32.98 6.21 -14.50
N ILE A 335 -31.96 5.80 -15.25
CA ILE A 335 -31.92 4.48 -15.85
C ILE A 335 -31.07 3.52 -15.04
N THR A 336 -31.40 2.22 -15.14
CA THR A 336 -30.52 1.17 -14.63
C THR A 336 -29.58 0.74 -15.75
N ASN A 337 -28.29 1.03 -15.65
CA ASN A 337 -27.33 0.71 -16.71
C ASN A 337 -27.25 -0.79 -17.00
N MET A 338 -27.00 -1.57 -15.95
CA MET A 338 -26.84 -3.01 -16.06
C MET A 338 -27.32 -3.70 -14.79
N ARG A 339 -28.10 -4.77 -14.94
CA ARG A 339 -28.58 -5.56 -13.81
C ARG A 339 -28.67 -7.05 -14.14
N GLY A 340 -28.38 -7.89 -13.18
CA GLY A 340 -28.71 -9.31 -13.21
C GLY A 340 -27.67 -10.14 -12.46
N LYS A 341 -27.53 -11.40 -12.84
CA LYS A 341 -26.49 -12.31 -12.31
C LYS A 341 -26.34 -13.53 -13.21
N GLY A 342 -25.24 -14.24 -13.06
CA GLY A 342 -24.99 -15.52 -13.73
C GLY A 342 -23.68 -16.15 -13.31
N SER A 343 -23.22 -17.14 -14.05
CA SER A 343 -21.89 -17.74 -13.91
C SER A 343 -21.05 -17.50 -15.18
N GLU A 344 -19.72 -17.56 -15.07
CA GLU A 344 -18.74 -17.45 -16.18
C GLU A 344 -19.07 -16.24 -17.08
N MET A 345 -19.37 -15.14 -16.41
CA MET A 345 -19.72 -13.87 -17.03
C MET A 345 -18.49 -12.99 -17.13
N PHE A 346 -18.39 -12.18 -18.19
CA PHE A 346 -17.30 -11.23 -18.29
C PHE A 346 -17.62 -9.90 -18.96
N LEU A 347 -16.92 -8.86 -18.50
CA LEU A 347 -16.80 -7.54 -19.12
C LEU A 347 -15.30 -7.33 -19.43
N GLN A 348 -14.92 -7.32 -20.69
CA GLN A 348 -13.51 -7.36 -21.09
C GLN A 348 -13.20 -6.35 -22.19
N ARG A 349 -12.25 -5.42 -21.95
CA ARG A 349 -11.89 -4.37 -22.92
C ARG A 349 -13.11 -3.56 -23.37
N ILE A 350 -13.92 -3.14 -22.40
CA ILE A 350 -15.05 -2.26 -22.66
C ILE A 350 -14.81 -0.86 -22.10
N ARG A 351 -15.40 0.14 -22.73
CA ARG A 351 -15.65 1.43 -22.10
C ARG A 351 -17.12 1.52 -21.74
N PHE A 352 -17.45 1.95 -20.53
CA PHE A 352 -18.83 2.19 -20.14
C PHE A 352 -18.95 3.57 -19.50
N ASP A 353 -19.63 4.48 -20.19
CA ASP A 353 -20.13 5.70 -19.59
C ASP A 353 -21.54 5.44 -19.02
N LEU A 354 -21.61 5.44 -17.70
CA LEU A 354 -22.82 5.19 -16.94
C LEU A 354 -23.75 6.41 -16.92
N ALA A 355 -23.26 7.61 -17.27
CA ALA A 355 -23.90 8.88 -17.00
C ALA A 355 -24.40 8.98 -15.54
N LYS A 356 -25.49 9.71 -15.28
CA LYS A 356 -26.12 9.84 -13.96
C LYS A 356 -27.10 8.69 -13.71
N SER A 357 -26.62 7.55 -13.24
CA SER A 357 -27.45 6.33 -13.18
C SER A 357 -27.13 5.44 -11.99
N ASN A 358 -27.88 4.34 -11.87
CA ASN A 358 -27.65 3.32 -10.83
C ASN A 358 -26.36 2.52 -11.09
N TRP A 359 -25.87 1.86 -10.04
CA TRP A 359 -24.77 0.88 -10.09
C TRP A 359 -24.98 -0.15 -11.21
N ILE A 360 -23.86 -0.69 -11.69
CA ILE A 360 -23.86 -2.00 -12.34
C ILE A 360 -24.14 -3.06 -11.28
N TRP A 361 -25.33 -3.66 -11.32
CA TRP A 361 -25.79 -4.67 -10.35
C TRP A 361 -25.54 -6.08 -10.86
N LEU A 362 -24.51 -6.74 -10.32
CA LEU A 362 -24.18 -8.14 -10.65
C LEU A 362 -24.14 -9.02 -9.39
N ASN A 363 -24.96 -8.70 -8.39
CA ASN A 363 -25.02 -9.40 -7.11
C ASN A 363 -25.25 -10.92 -7.26
N GLY A 364 -24.51 -11.70 -6.47
CA GLY A 364 -24.63 -13.16 -6.44
C GLY A 364 -24.17 -13.85 -7.72
N SER A 365 -23.25 -13.22 -8.46
CA SER A 365 -22.62 -13.85 -9.63
C SER A 365 -21.50 -14.79 -9.20
N ASP A 366 -21.25 -15.83 -10.00
CA ASP A 366 -20.13 -16.77 -9.78
C ASP A 366 -19.17 -16.69 -10.97
N LYS A 367 -17.86 -16.80 -10.76
CA LYS A 367 -16.87 -16.76 -11.85
C LYS A 367 -17.03 -15.52 -12.75
N LEU A 368 -17.11 -14.35 -12.13
CA LEU A 368 -17.27 -13.06 -12.82
C LEU A 368 -15.89 -12.45 -13.12
N VAL A 369 -15.63 -12.07 -14.37
CA VAL A 369 -14.43 -11.31 -14.76
C VAL A 369 -14.81 -9.91 -15.22
N ILE A 370 -14.28 -8.88 -14.58
CA ILE A 370 -14.37 -7.49 -15.04
C ILE A 370 -12.95 -6.99 -15.22
N ALA A 371 -12.49 -6.87 -16.47
CA ALA A 371 -11.09 -6.57 -16.70
C ALA A 371 -10.79 -5.71 -17.93
N ASN A 372 -9.64 -5.03 -17.85
CA ASN A 372 -9.07 -4.21 -18.91
C ASN A 372 -10.06 -3.16 -19.45
N SER A 373 -10.94 -2.65 -18.59
CA SER A 373 -12.09 -1.84 -18.98
C SER A 373 -12.07 -0.46 -18.32
N THR A 374 -12.76 0.50 -18.92
CA THR A 374 -12.91 1.86 -18.39
C THR A 374 -14.36 2.13 -18.02
N PHE A 375 -14.62 2.62 -16.81
CA PHE A 375 -15.96 2.96 -16.32
C PHE A 375 -15.98 4.41 -15.83
N THR A 376 -16.92 5.19 -16.32
CA THR A 376 -17.13 6.57 -15.87
C THR A 376 -18.55 6.71 -15.35
N HIS A 377 -18.71 7.25 -14.15
CA HIS A 377 -20.00 7.51 -13.52
C HIS A 377 -20.16 9.00 -13.27
N GLY A 378 -21.26 9.57 -13.77
CA GLY A 378 -21.51 11.01 -13.78
C GLY A 378 -21.80 11.61 -12.40
N VAL A 379 -21.55 12.92 -12.27
CA VAL A 379 -21.68 13.69 -11.03
C VAL A 379 -23.07 14.33 -10.91
N ASP A 380 -23.77 14.14 -9.80
CA ASP A 380 -24.99 14.91 -9.48
C ASP A 380 -25.18 15.10 -7.96
N ASN A 381 -25.60 16.31 -7.57
CA ASN A 381 -25.90 16.70 -6.20
C ASN A 381 -27.30 16.27 -5.72
N GLN A 382 -28.16 15.76 -6.62
CA GLN A 382 -29.53 15.37 -6.32
C GLN A 382 -29.66 13.97 -5.68
N PHE A 383 -28.59 13.17 -5.64
CA PHE A 383 -28.69 11.74 -5.27
C PHE A 383 -27.69 11.35 -4.18
N SER A 384 -28.18 10.59 -3.19
CA SER A 384 -27.50 10.44 -1.90
C SER A 384 -26.79 9.11 -1.64
N TYR A 385 -26.93 8.09 -2.48
CA TYR A 385 -26.31 6.77 -2.24
C TYR A 385 -26.27 5.94 -3.54
N ARG A 386 -25.29 6.18 -4.43
CA ARG A 386 -25.08 5.47 -5.71
C ARG A 386 -23.61 5.54 -6.11
N GLY A 387 -23.11 4.48 -6.74
CA GLY A 387 -21.74 4.34 -7.20
C GLY A 387 -21.61 3.50 -8.48
N PRO A 388 -20.40 3.09 -8.88
CA PRO A 388 -20.15 2.41 -10.14
C PRO A 388 -20.54 0.91 -10.14
N PHE A 389 -20.24 0.16 -9.07
CA PHE A 389 -20.48 -1.30 -9.00
C PHE A 389 -21.08 -1.80 -7.69
N MET A 390 -21.98 -2.78 -7.81
CA MET A 390 -22.57 -3.52 -6.71
C MET A 390 -22.50 -5.01 -7.04
N LEU A 391 -21.64 -5.73 -6.33
CA LEU A 391 -21.26 -7.12 -6.59
C LEU A 391 -21.52 -8.04 -5.39
N ASN A 392 -22.37 -7.62 -4.46
CA ASN A 392 -22.58 -8.30 -3.19
C ASN A 392 -22.99 -9.77 -3.38
N GLY A 393 -22.49 -10.68 -2.53
CA GLY A 393 -22.76 -12.11 -2.59
C GLY A 393 -22.06 -12.86 -3.73
N SER A 394 -21.23 -12.19 -4.54
CA SER A 394 -20.53 -12.82 -5.66
C SER A 394 -19.38 -13.73 -5.20
N THR A 395 -19.06 -14.73 -6.02
CA THR A 395 -18.02 -15.72 -5.72
C THR A 395 -17.08 -15.96 -6.89
N ASN A 396 -15.83 -16.33 -6.63
CA ASN A 396 -14.83 -16.66 -7.65
C ASN A 396 -14.60 -15.55 -8.68
N PHE A 397 -14.56 -14.29 -8.25
CA PHE A 397 -14.52 -13.13 -9.16
C PHE A 397 -13.10 -12.57 -9.36
N VAL A 398 -12.85 -11.99 -10.53
CA VAL A 398 -11.63 -11.26 -10.86
C VAL A 398 -12.01 -9.87 -11.37
N PHE A 399 -11.54 -8.84 -10.68
CA PHE A 399 -11.74 -7.44 -11.00
C PHE A 399 -10.37 -6.80 -11.24
N ALA A 400 -9.92 -6.72 -12.49
CA ALA A 400 -8.51 -6.49 -12.80
C ALA A 400 -8.23 -5.47 -13.90
N ASN A 401 -7.22 -4.61 -13.71
CA ASN A 401 -6.73 -3.68 -14.74
C ASN A 401 -7.80 -2.70 -15.25
N ASN A 402 -8.74 -2.29 -14.40
CA ASN A 402 -9.78 -1.34 -14.79
C ASN A 402 -9.40 0.11 -14.46
N HIS A 403 -9.97 1.05 -15.21
CA HIS A 403 -9.93 2.48 -14.91
C HIS A 403 -11.33 2.94 -14.53
N ILE A 404 -11.54 3.44 -13.33
CA ILE A 404 -12.87 3.79 -12.83
C ILE A 404 -12.85 5.21 -12.31
N THR A 405 -13.77 6.05 -12.79
CA THR A 405 -13.98 7.40 -12.27
C THR A 405 -15.42 7.51 -11.77
N PHE A 406 -15.58 7.96 -10.53
CA PHE A 406 -16.87 8.17 -9.88
C PHE A 406 -16.78 9.33 -8.88
N ALA A 407 -17.93 9.79 -8.38
CA ALA A 407 -17.98 10.94 -7.47
C ALA A 407 -18.60 10.63 -6.10
N VAL A 408 -19.68 9.85 -6.09
CA VAL A 408 -20.48 9.48 -4.92
C VAL A 408 -20.46 7.95 -4.82
N ASP A 409 -20.39 7.42 -3.60
CA ASP A 409 -20.29 6.01 -3.16
C ASP A 409 -19.50 5.01 -4.04
N GLY A 410 -18.83 4.08 -3.39
CA GLY A 410 -17.79 3.26 -4.01
C GLY A 410 -18.27 2.00 -4.73
N ILE A 411 -17.35 1.05 -4.79
CA ILE A 411 -17.57 -0.32 -5.25
C ILE A 411 -17.93 -1.18 -4.04
N ASN A 412 -19.03 -1.92 -4.13
CA ASN A 412 -19.47 -2.83 -3.06
C ASN A 412 -19.24 -4.30 -3.44
N ILE A 413 -18.56 -5.03 -2.56
CA ILE A 413 -18.31 -6.46 -2.64
C ILE A 413 -18.63 -7.15 -1.29
N ASP A 414 -19.76 -6.79 -0.68
CA ASP A 414 -20.20 -7.38 0.59
C ASP A 414 -20.57 -8.86 0.42
N ASP A 415 -20.39 -9.68 1.44
CA ASP A 415 -20.69 -11.12 1.46
C ASP A 415 -20.04 -11.88 0.29
N THR A 416 -18.90 -11.40 -0.24
CA THR A 416 -18.21 -12.04 -1.37
C THR A 416 -17.20 -13.10 -0.94
N HIS A 417 -16.98 -14.11 -1.79
CA HIS A 417 -16.15 -15.27 -1.45
C HIS A 417 -15.19 -15.68 -2.57
N GLY A 418 -13.88 -15.70 -2.32
CA GLY A 418 -12.89 -16.11 -3.32
C GLY A 418 -12.76 -15.08 -4.44
N GLY A 419 -12.10 -13.95 -4.18
CA GLY A 419 -12.05 -12.82 -5.10
C GLY A 419 -10.66 -12.23 -5.27
N VAL A 420 -10.38 -11.73 -6.47
CA VAL A 420 -9.16 -10.95 -6.75
C VAL A 420 -9.56 -9.58 -7.28
N PHE A 421 -9.10 -8.53 -6.60
CA PHE A 421 -9.28 -7.14 -6.99
C PHE A 421 -7.89 -6.51 -7.20
N GLU A 422 -7.44 -6.34 -8.44
CA GLU A 422 -6.04 -6.01 -8.70
C GLU A 422 -5.74 -5.04 -9.84
N ASN A 423 -4.64 -4.30 -9.70
CA ASN A 423 -4.09 -3.40 -10.72
C ASN A 423 -5.11 -2.38 -11.26
N ASN A 424 -6.15 -2.07 -10.49
CA ASN A 424 -7.17 -1.10 -10.88
C ASN A 424 -6.70 0.31 -10.56
N LYS A 425 -7.14 1.26 -11.37
CA LYS A 425 -6.99 2.70 -11.11
C LYS A 425 -8.37 3.28 -10.80
N ILE A 426 -8.60 3.56 -9.54
CA ILE A 426 -9.88 3.99 -8.97
C ILE A 426 -9.76 5.47 -8.60
N TYR A 427 -10.51 6.31 -9.30
CA TYR A 427 -10.51 7.75 -9.15
C TYR A 427 -11.82 8.24 -8.56
N ARG A 428 -11.71 8.96 -7.45
CA ARG A 428 -12.83 9.68 -6.85
C ARG A 428 -12.72 11.16 -7.21
N ASP A 429 -13.73 11.71 -7.87
CA ASP A 429 -13.76 13.13 -8.20
C ASP A 429 -14.23 13.96 -6.99
N GLY A 430 -13.31 14.73 -6.40
CA GLY A 430 -13.56 15.61 -5.26
C GLY A 430 -14.21 16.96 -5.62
N SER A 431 -14.28 17.32 -6.91
CA SER A 431 -14.99 18.55 -7.35
C SER A 431 -16.51 18.40 -7.25
N ALA A 432 -17.00 17.16 -7.24
CA ALA A 432 -18.39 16.82 -7.09
C ALA A 432 -18.95 17.35 -5.77
N ARG A 433 -20.00 18.19 -5.85
CA ARG A 433 -20.74 18.65 -4.67
C ARG A 433 -21.86 17.67 -4.36
N TYR A 434 -21.78 17.00 -3.22
CA TYR A 434 -22.84 16.15 -2.68
C TYR A 434 -23.07 16.51 -1.20
N PRO A 435 -24.22 16.17 -0.60
CA PRO A 435 -24.51 16.53 0.79
C PRO A 435 -23.43 15.99 1.74
N THR A 436 -22.81 16.87 2.53
CA THR A 436 -21.69 16.53 3.45
C THR A 436 -22.09 15.60 4.60
N THR A 437 -23.39 15.37 4.79
CA THR A 437 -23.96 14.50 5.82
C THR A 437 -24.02 13.02 5.41
N LEU A 438 -23.54 12.67 4.22
CA LEU A 438 -23.66 11.31 3.66
C LEU A 438 -22.32 10.55 3.74
N VAL A 439 -22.45 9.30 4.17
CA VAL A 439 -21.40 8.27 4.18
C VAL A 439 -21.00 7.96 2.74
N ASN A 440 -19.71 8.00 2.43
CA ASN A 440 -19.24 7.68 1.07
C ASN A 440 -17.88 6.99 1.13
N HIS A 441 -17.86 5.70 0.84
CA HIS A 441 -16.64 4.89 0.84
C HIS A 441 -16.12 4.67 -0.59
N VAL A 442 -14.93 4.09 -0.74
CA VAL A 442 -14.36 3.77 -2.06
C VAL A 442 -14.47 2.28 -2.39
N LEU A 443 -14.05 1.40 -1.48
CA LEU A 443 -14.22 -0.05 -1.61
C LEU A 443 -14.81 -0.63 -0.32
N VAL A 444 -16.02 -1.17 -0.41
CA VAL A 444 -16.79 -1.73 0.72
C VAL A 444 -16.77 -3.25 0.65
N MET A 445 -16.34 -3.90 1.73
CA MET A 445 -16.04 -5.33 1.77
C MET A 445 -16.64 -6.04 3.01
N ASN A 446 -17.89 -5.74 3.36
CA ASN A 446 -18.47 -6.29 4.59
C ASN A 446 -18.65 -7.80 4.49
N PHE A 447 -18.23 -8.57 5.49
CA PHE A 447 -18.42 -10.04 5.55
C PHE A 447 -17.83 -10.83 4.38
N ALA A 448 -16.83 -10.29 3.67
CA ALA A 448 -16.15 -11.02 2.61
C ALA A 448 -15.13 -12.02 3.16
N ASP A 449 -14.90 -13.14 2.45
CA ASP A 449 -13.84 -14.09 2.75
C ASP A 449 -13.01 -14.50 1.53
N ASN A 450 -11.74 -14.82 1.79
CA ASN A 450 -10.78 -15.24 0.78
C ASN A 450 -10.66 -14.22 -0.36
N VAL A 451 -10.39 -12.95 -0.03
CA VAL A 451 -10.23 -11.86 -1.00
C VAL A 451 -8.81 -11.31 -1.00
N ALA A 452 -8.23 -11.16 -2.19
CA ALA A 452 -6.96 -10.50 -2.42
C ALA A 452 -7.17 -9.15 -3.11
N VAL A 453 -6.70 -8.06 -2.49
CA VAL A 453 -6.72 -6.69 -3.01
C VAL A 453 -5.28 -6.25 -3.28
N LEU A 454 -4.88 -6.23 -4.55
CA LEU A 454 -3.47 -6.20 -4.95
C LEU A 454 -3.13 -5.03 -5.88
N ASN A 455 -2.12 -4.24 -5.53
CA ASN A 455 -1.50 -3.26 -6.45
C ASN A 455 -2.48 -2.27 -7.10
N ASN A 456 -3.56 -1.90 -6.41
CA ASN A 456 -4.52 -0.92 -6.91
C ASN A 456 -4.07 0.50 -6.56
N LEU A 457 -4.41 1.46 -7.41
CA LEU A 457 -4.34 2.88 -7.12
C LEU A 457 -5.73 3.39 -6.76
N PHE A 458 -5.89 3.96 -5.57
CA PHE A 458 -7.07 4.71 -5.14
C PHE A 458 -6.69 6.17 -4.98
N LYS A 459 -7.25 7.06 -5.80
CA LYS A 459 -6.83 8.46 -5.85
C LYS A 459 -8.00 9.41 -5.91
N VAL A 460 -7.95 10.47 -5.10
CA VAL A 460 -8.84 11.60 -5.25
C VAL A 460 -8.29 12.56 -6.31
N ILE A 461 -9.15 13.02 -7.23
CA ILE A 461 -8.82 13.96 -8.30
C ILE A 461 -9.74 15.19 -8.25
N ASN A 462 -9.34 16.29 -8.90
CA ASN A 462 -10.13 17.51 -9.06
C ASN A 462 -10.55 18.23 -7.75
N GLY A 463 -9.86 17.97 -6.63
CA GLY A 463 -10.10 18.64 -5.33
C GLY A 463 -10.04 17.66 -4.16
N PRO A 464 -10.17 18.12 -2.91
CA PRO A 464 -10.31 17.21 -1.77
C PRO A 464 -11.67 16.51 -1.81
N ALA A 465 -11.76 15.32 -1.22
CA ALA A 465 -13.06 14.68 -1.00
C ALA A 465 -13.93 15.55 -0.06
N GLN A 466 -15.20 15.77 -0.39
CA GLN A 466 -16.09 16.71 0.34
C GLN A 466 -16.80 16.11 1.57
N ASN A 467 -16.26 15.04 2.16
CA ASN A 467 -16.87 14.37 3.31
C ASN A 467 -16.34 14.93 4.64
N SER A 468 -17.23 15.31 5.56
CA SER A 468 -16.87 15.44 6.97
C SER A 468 -16.93 14.07 7.65
N ASN A 469 -15.82 13.62 8.24
CA ASN A 469 -15.73 12.47 9.16
C ASN A 469 -15.97 11.07 8.55
N ASP A 470 -15.88 10.92 7.24
CA ASP A 470 -16.16 9.69 6.49
C ASP A 470 -15.36 9.68 5.18
N GLY A 471 -15.08 8.55 4.55
CA GLY A 471 -14.30 8.50 3.30
C GLY A 471 -13.20 7.46 3.26
N GLU A 472 -13.42 6.33 3.90
CA GLU A 472 -12.53 5.17 3.93
C GLU A 472 -12.27 4.67 2.52
N THR A 473 -10.99 4.46 2.23
CA THR A 473 -10.54 3.89 0.96
C THR A 473 -10.93 2.41 0.88
N ILE A 474 -10.67 1.66 1.94
CA ILE A 474 -11.12 0.28 2.10
C ILE A 474 -11.81 0.17 3.45
N ILE A 475 -13.06 -0.31 3.45
CA ILE A 475 -13.82 -0.47 4.67
C ILE A 475 -14.45 -1.85 4.79
N ALA A 476 -14.44 -2.37 6.01
CA ALA A 476 -15.30 -3.46 6.43
C ALA A 476 -15.97 -3.08 7.74
N GLU A 477 -17.29 -2.94 7.72
CA GLU A 477 -18.12 -2.69 8.88
C GLU A 477 -18.74 -3.98 9.39
N GLY A 478 -18.48 -4.31 10.65
CA GLY A 478 -19.16 -5.42 11.32
C GLY A 478 -20.41 -4.97 12.06
N GLY A 479 -21.48 -5.75 11.88
CA GLY A 479 -22.74 -5.69 12.62
C GLY A 479 -23.62 -4.44 12.35
N GLY A 480 -24.73 -4.64 11.63
CA GLY A 480 -25.74 -3.62 11.30
C GLY A 480 -26.87 -3.45 12.34
N LYS A 481 -28.02 -2.88 11.98
CA LYS A 481 -29.15 -2.65 12.93
C LYS A 481 -29.71 -3.96 13.53
N THR A 482 -29.64 -5.08 12.80
CA THR A 482 -30.25 -6.38 13.15
C THR A 482 -29.27 -7.42 13.70
N ARG A 483 -27.94 -7.18 13.64
CA ARG A 483 -26.81 -8.04 14.10
C ARG A 483 -27.20 -9.51 14.33
N PRO A 484 -27.55 -10.27 13.27
CA PRO A 484 -28.00 -11.64 13.44
C PRO A 484 -26.90 -12.49 14.04
N ASP A 485 -27.26 -13.33 15.00
CA ASP A 485 -26.34 -14.29 15.61
C ASP A 485 -25.14 -13.65 16.35
N GLU A 486 -25.25 -12.40 16.81
CA GLU A 486 -24.25 -11.75 17.67
C GLU A 486 -24.75 -11.62 19.12
N GLU A 487 -24.07 -12.27 20.07
CA GLU A 487 -24.37 -12.15 21.51
C GLU A 487 -23.22 -12.67 22.37
N THR A 488 -23.28 -12.43 23.67
CA THR A 488 -22.38 -13.05 24.65
C THR A 488 -23.13 -13.87 25.70
N GLY A 489 -22.41 -14.73 26.42
CA GLY A 489 -22.96 -15.46 27.56
C GLY A 489 -21.90 -16.20 28.37
N THR A 490 -22.37 -17.07 29.27
CA THR A 490 -21.52 -17.80 30.22
C THR A 490 -21.79 -19.30 30.09
N VAL A 491 -20.73 -20.08 29.91
CA VAL A 491 -20.83 -21.54 29.79
C VAL A 491 -21.45 -22.10 31.06
N SER A 492 -22.51 -22.91 30.92
CA SER A 492 -23.08 -23.74 31.99
C SER A 492 -22.55 -25.17 31.93
N GLY A 493 -22.22 -25.65 30.74
CA GLY A 493 -21.53 -26.92 30.51
C GLY A 493 -21.08 -27.05 29.06
N ALA A 494 -20.10 -27.91 28.79
CA ALA A 494 -19.63 -28.19 27.44
C ALA A 494 -19.21 -29.65 27.31
N SER A 495 -19.27 -30.18 26.09
CA SER A 495 -18.64 -31.45 25.72
C SER A 495 -17.51 -31.20 24.72
N ALA A 496 -16.94 -32.23 24.11
CA ALA A 496 -15.97 -32.06 23.04
C ALA A 496 -16.53 -31.18 21.91
N THR A 497 -17.77 -31.39 21.47
CA THR A 497 -18.36 -30.74 20.28
C THR A 497 -19.62 -29.93 20.57
N THR A 498 -19.88 -29.60 21.83
CA THR A 498 -21.05 -28.79 22.22
C THR A 498 -20.70 -27.74 23.26
N LEU A 499 -21.49 -26.67 23.29
CA LEU A 499 -21.50 -25.64 24.35
C LEU A 499 -22.94 -25.43 24.81
N ARG A 500 -23.17 -25.43 26.12
CA ARG A 500 -24.49 -25.21 26.75
C ARG A 500 -24.46 -23.99 27.65
N ASP A 501 -25.48 -23.14 27.55
CA ASP A 501 -25.72 -22.01 28.44
C ASP A 501 -27.18 -22.02 28.89
N ASP A 502 -27.43 -22.41 30.14
CA ASP A 502 -28.78 -22.60 30.68
C ASP A 502 -29.58 -21.30 30.83
N SER A 503 -28.92 -20.14 30.70
CA SER A 503 -29.58 -18.83 30.65
C SER A 503 -30.15 -18.49 29.27
N LYS A 504 -29.81 -19.28 28.25
CA LYS A 504 -30.15 -19.01 26.85
C LYS A 504 -31.20 -19.97 26.32
N ASN A 505 -31.95 -19.48 25.35
CA ASN A 505 -32.82 -20.29 24.51
C ASN A 505 -32.68 -19.81 23.07
N TRP A 506 -31.77 -20.43 22.34
CA TRP A 506 -31.40 -20.02 21.00
C TRP A 506 -32.40 -20.53 19.95
N GLY A 507 -32.79 -19.63 19.06
CA GLY A 507 -33.48 -19.99 17.82
C GLY A 507 -32.54 -20.61 16.79
N SER A 508 -33.04 -20.80 15.57
CA SER A 508 -32.24 -21.27 14.44
C SER A 508 -31.09 -20.32 14.11
N VAL A 509 -30.00 -20.87 13.59
CA VAL A 509 -28.90 -20.12 13.00
C VAL A 509 -29.41 -19.33 11.78
N LYS A 510 -29.03 -18.05 11.65
CA LYS A 510 -29.43 -17.15 10.56
C LYS A 510 -28.32 -16.91 9.53
N GLN A 511 -27.05 -16.96 9.93
CA GLN A 511 -25.88 -16.81 9.05
C GLN A 511 -24.90 -17.98 9.23
N SER A 512 -23.59 -17.72 9.27
CA SER A 512 -22.55 -18.70 9.58
C SER A 512 -21.78 -18.32 10.85
N PRO A 513 -22.47 -18.19 12.00
CA PRO A 513 -21.87 -17.68 13.21
C PRO A 513 -20.84 -18.63 13.79
N VAL A 514 -19.88 -18.04 14.47
CA VAL A 514 -18.89 -18.73 15.27
C VAL A 514 -19.12 -18.46 16.74
N VAL A 515 -18.67 -19.38 17.60
CA VAL A 515 -18.56 -19.16 19.03
C VAL A 515 -17.09 -19.20 19.43
N ALA A 516 -16.63 -18.19 20.16
CA ALA A 516 -15.29 -18.11 20.73
C ALA A 516 -15.36 -18.02 22.26
N ILE A 517 -14.42 -18.67 22.94
CA ILE A 517 -14.21 -18.43 24.37
C ILE A 517 -13.32 -17.20 24.51
N VAL A 518 -13.84 -16.18 25.19
CA VAL A 518 -13.21 -14.85 25.29
C VAL A 518 -12.64 -14.57 26.67
N ASN A 519 -13.02 -15.38 27.67
CA ASN A 519 -12.40 -15.40 29.00
C ASN A 519 -12.65 -16.74 29.70
N GLY A 520 -11.73 -17.18 30.55
CA GLY A 520 -11.79 -18.46 31.27
C GLY A 520 -11.12 -19.63 30.54
N LYS A 521 -11.46 -20.86 30.92
CA LYS A 521 -10.79 -22.07 30.40
C LYS A 521 -11.05 -22.24 28.91
N GLY A 522 -9.97 -22.35 28.15
CA GLY A 522 -10.03 -22.48 26.69
C GLY A 522 -10.13 -21.14 25.92
N MET A 523 -9.91 -19.99 26.58
CA MET A 523 -9.89 -18.67 25.95
C MET A 523 -8.96 -18.60 24.73
N GLY A 524 -9.46 -18.01 23.65
CA GLY A 524 -8.76 -17.86 22.36
C GLY A 524 -9.15 -18.90 21.30
N GLN A 525 -9.86 -19.97 21.68
CA GLN A 525 -10.40 -20.97 20.74
C GLN A 525 -11.77 -20.55 20.19
N TRP A 526 -12.05 -20.90 18.93
CA TRP A 526 -13.37 -20.68 18.32
C TRP A 526 -13.81 -21.84 17.43
N ARG A 527 -15.12 -21.99 17.23
CA ARG A 527 -15.76 -23.04 16.41
C ARG A 527 -16.89 -22.47 15.56
N LYS A 528 -17.15 -23.05 14.39
CA LYS A 528 -18.37 -22.74 13.62
C LYS A 528 -19.55 -23.42 14.30
N ILE A 529 -20.65 -22.69 14.45
CA ILE A 529 -21.89 -23.26 14.97
C ILE A 529 -22.61 -23.96 13.81
N VAL A 530 -22.77 -25.27 13.93
CA VAL A 530 -23.47 -26.10 12.94
C VAL A 530 -24.97 -26.07 13.16
N SER A 531 -25.41 -26.09 14.42
CA SER A 531 -26.83 -26.02 14.78
C SER A 531 -27.04 -25.52 16.20
N ARG A 532 -28.28 -25.09 16.49
CA ARG A 532 -28.77 -24.64 17.79
C ARG A 532 -29.99 -25.46 18.18
N SER A 533 -30.04 -25.91 19.43
CA SER A 533 -31.20 -26.61 19.98
C SER A 533 -31.40 -26.18 21.43
N GLY A 534 -32.44 -25.37 21.67
CA GLY A 534 -32.70 -24.78 22.99
C GLY A 534 -31.49 -24.02 23.51
N ASN A 535 -30.94 -24.49 24.63
CA ASN A 535 -29.78 -23.91 25.31
C ASN A 535 -28.42 -24.49 24.87
N THR A 536 -28.36 -25.25 23.77
CA THR A 536 -27.14 -25.96 23.33
C THR A 536 -26.73 -25.61 21.89
N LEU A 537 -25.45 -25.30 21.72
CA LEU A 537 -24.75 -25.16 20.43
C LEU A 537 -24.08 -26.47 20.03
N THR A 538 -24.22 -26.87 18.76
CA THR A 538 -23.43 -27.96 18.14
C THR A 538 -22.34 -27.36 17.26
N LEU A 539 -21.13 -27.90 17.33
CA LEU A 539 -19.92 -27.29 16.77
C LEU A 539 -19.32 -28.14 15.64
N ASP A 540 -18.60 -27.49 14.72
CA ASP A 540 -17.99 -28.12 13.54
C ASP A 540 -16.84 -29.08 13.86
N ARG A 541 -16.19 -28.90 15.02
CA ARG A 541 -15.07 -29.74 15.49
C ARG A 541 -14.91 -29.66 16.99
N ALA A 542 -14.19 -30.63 17.55
CA ALA A 542 -13.95 -30.70 18.99
C ALA A 542 -13.15 -29.51 19.53
N TRP A 543 -13.41 -29.06 20.75
CA TRP A 543 -12.53 -28.16 21.51
C TRP A 543 -11.18 -28.83 21.75
N ALA A 544 -10.07 -28.08 21.63
CA ALA A 544 -8.76 -28.59 22.03
C ALA A 544 -8.65 -28.62 23.55
N VAL A 545 -9.23 -27.62 24.22
CA VAL A 545 -9.51 -27.64 25.67
C VAL A 545 -10.99 -27.33 25.87
N VAL A 546 -11.73 -28.27 26.47
CA VAL A 546 -13.17 -28.12 26.73
C VAL A 546 -13.39 -26.99 27.75
N PRO A 547 -14.20 -25.97 27.42
CA PRO A 547 -14.51 -24.86 28.33
C PRO A 547 -15.26 -25.36 29.56
N GLU A 548 -15.01 -24.76 30.71
CA GLU A 548 -15.71 -25.11 31.95
C GLU A 548 -16.83 -24.12 32.29
N ALA A 549 -17.70 -24.52 33.21
CA ALA A 549 -18.76 -23.65 33.72
C ALA A 549 -18.16 -22.35 34.29
N GLY A 550 -18.74 -21.20 33.91
CA GLY A 550 -18.21 -19.87 34.26
C GLY A 550 -17.30 -19.23 33.21
N SER A 551 -16.82 -19.99 32.21
CA SER A 551 -16.11 -19.41 31.06
C SER A 551 -17.04 -18.50 30.26
N ARG A 552 -16.54 -17.36 29.78
CA ARG A 552 -17.31 -16.39 28.99
C ARG A 552 -17.10 -16.64 27.50
N TYR A 553 -18.17 -16.61 26.72
CA TYR A 553 -18.12 -16.79 25.27
C TYR A 553 -18.78 -15.62 24.52
N ALA A 554 -18.39 -15.45 23.27
CA ALA A 554 -19.01 -14.56 22.31
C ALA A 554 -19.43 -15.34 21.06
N ILE A 555 -20.63 -15.07 20.56
CA ILE A 555 -21.12 -15.50 19.26
C ILE A 555 -21.06 -14.30 18.31
N PHE A 556 -20.50 -14.48 17.13
CA PHE A 556 -20.37 -13.43 16.11
C PHE A 556 -20.22 -14.03 14.71
N ASN A 557 -20.24 -13.20 13.67
CA ASN A 557 -19.91 -13.60 12.30
C ASN A 557 -18.56 -12.99 11.90
N TRP A 558 -17.72 -13.75 11.19
CA TRP A 558 -16.50 -13.18 10.64
C TRP A 558 -16.86 -12.10 9.62
N GLY A 559 -16.43 -10.87 9.90
CA GLY A 559 -16.60 -9.73 9.03
C GLY A 559 -15.48 -9.60 7.99
N ALA A 560 -14.31 -10.19 8.26
CA ALA A 560 -13.22 -10.36 7.30
C ALA A 560 -12.44 -11.64 7.63
N GLN A 561 -12.29 -12.53 6.65
CA GLN A 561 -11.55 -13.79 6.83
C GLN A 561 -10.60 -14.06 5.66
N ASN A 562 -9.33 -14.37 5.96
CA ASN A 562 -8.29 -14.73 4.97
C ASN A 562 -8.06 -13.66 3.91
N TRP A 563 -8.00 -12.39 4.32
CA TRP A 563 -7.73 -11.29 3.39
C TRP A 563 -6.24 -11.08 3.17
N LEU A 564 -5.93 -10.61 1.97
CA LEU A 564 -4.63 -10.08 1.59
C LEU A 564 -4.82 -8.71 0.94
N ILE A 565 -4.43 -7.64 1.64
CA ILE A 565 -4.42 -6.28 1.10
C ILE A 565 -2.95 -5.91 0.90
N LYS A 566 -2.45 -6.02 -0.34
CA LYS A 566 -1.01 -5.92 -0.63
C LYS A 566 -0.66 -4.93 -1.74
N GLY A 567 0.33 -4.08 -1.50
CA GLY A 567 0.94 -3.24 -2.55
C GLY A 567 0.05 -2.13 -3.09
N ASN A 568 -1.05 -1.78 -2.44
CA ASN A 568 -1.98 -0.75 -2.92
C ASN A 568 -1.46 0.65 -2.57
N THR A 569 -1.78 1.62 -3.43
CA THR A 569 -1.48 3.04 -3.23
C THR A 569 -2.77 3.81 -3.02
N MET A 570 -2.83 4.63 -1.97
CA MET A 570 -3.99 5.44 -1.61
C MET A 570 -3.57 6.92 -1.50
N GLU A 571 -4.23 7.81 -2.23
CA GLU A 571 -3.87 9.23 -2.33
C GLU A 571 -5.10 10.14 -2.14
N GLY A 572 -5.05 10.99 -1.09
CA GLY A 572 -6.01 12.08 -0.86
C GLY A 572 -7.38 11.71 -0.27
N ASN A 573 -7.65 10.45 0.06
CA ASN A 573 -8.93 10.08 0.71
C ASN A 573 -8.99 10.57 2.17
N ARG A 574 -10.18 10.67 2.78
CA ARG A 574 -10.27 11.12 4.18
C ARG A 574 -9.77 10.05 5.17
N ARG A 575 -9.99 8.77 4.85
CA ARG A 575 -9.58 7.62 5.66
C ARG A 575 -9.01 6.50 4.80
N GLY A 576 -8.18 5.66 5.43
CA GLY A 576 -7.37 4.66 4.75
C GLY A 576 -8.06 3.31 4.72
N ILE A 577 -7.49 2.37 5.47
CA ILE A 577 -8.02 1.01 5.62
C ILE A 577 -8.66 0.90 7.00
N THR A 578 -9.97 0.69 7.07
CA THR A 578 -10.71 0.66 8.33
C THR A 578 -11.53 -0.61 8.48
N LEU A 579 -11.27 -1.36 9.56
CA LEU A 579 -12.05 -2.54 9.97
C LEU A 579 -12.90 -2.16 11.18
N TYR A 580 -14.03 -1.51 10.92
CA TYR A 580 -14.89 -0.87 11.91
C TYR A 580 -15.86 -1.86 12.56
N LYS A 581 -15.72 -2.11 13.87
CA LYS A 581 -16.51 -3.11 14.63
C LYS A 581 -16.58 -4.47 13.94
N ASN A 582 -15.51 -4.85 13.25
CA ASN A 582 -15.45 -5.97 12.34
C ASN A 582 -14.75 -7.16 13.00
N ALA A 583 -15.35 -8.35 12.95
CA ALA A 583 -14.67 -9.54 13.46
C ALA A 583 -13.69 -10.04 12.40
N THR A 584 -12.40 -10.15 12.74
CA THR A 584 -11.37 -10.47 11.74
C THR A 584 -10.59 -11.71 12.10
N THR A 585 -10.23 -12.51 11.10
CA THR A 585 -9.16 -13.48 11.27
C THR A 585 -8.33 -13.68 10.02
N GLN A 586 -7.01 -13.78 10.20
CA GLN A 586 -6.07 -14.05 9.11
C GLN A 586 -6.07 -12.94 8.05
N VAL A 587 -6.22 -11.69 8.48
CA VAL A 587 -6.06 -10.51 7.60
C VAL A 587 -4.59 -10.12 7.56
N ALA A 588 -4.03 -9.93 6.37
CA ALA A 588 -2.71 -9.33 6.20
C ALA A 588 -2.81 -8.06 5.35
N ILE A 589 -2.30 -6.97 5.92
CA ILE A 589 -2.19 -5.65 5.28
C ILE A 589 -0.70 -5.41 5.08
N VAL A 590 -0.23 -5.54 3.84
CA VAL A 590 1.18 -5.72 3.51
C VAL A 590 1.66 -4.71 2.46
N ASP A 591 2.75 -3.99 2.72
CA ASP A 591 3.42 -3.13 1.74
C ASP A 591 2.51 -2.11 1.03
N ASN A 592 1.46 -1.61 1.70
CA ASN A 592 0.60 -0.57 1.13
C ASN A 592 1.19 0.83 1.38
N THR A 593 0.93 1.76 0.47
CA THR A 593 1.32 3.17 0.59
C THR A 593 0.09 4.05 0.73
N LEU A 594 -0.02 4.78 1.84
CA LEU A 594 -1.08 5.75 2.10
C LEU A 594 -0.45 7.14 2.20
N LEU A 595 -0.80 8.02 1.27
CA LEU A 595 -0.37 9.42 1.25
C LEU A 595 -1.61 10.30 1.41
N ASN A 596 -1.63 11.07 2.50
CA ASN A 596 -2.73 11.96 2.87
C ASN A 596 -4.08 11.24 2.76
N SER A 597 -4.10 9.97 3.20
CA SER A 597 -5.24 9.06 3.06
C SER A 597 -5.66 8.44 4.38
N GLY A 598 -5.37 9.08 5.52
CA GLY A 598 -5.70 8.59 6.86
C GLY A 598 -4.94 7.33 7.29
N SER A 599 -5.59 6.52 8.13
CA SER A 599 -4.98 5.46 8.95
C SER A 599 -5.14 4.03 8.42
N ILE A 600 -4.38 3.10 9.01
CA ILE A 600 -4.73 1.68 9.06
C ILE A 600 -5.34 1.41 10.44
N ASP A 601 -6.65 1.22 10.47
CA ASP A 601 -7.46 1.20 11.68
C ASP A 601 -8.18 -0.15 11.88
N LEU A 602 -7.80 -0.85 12.95
CA LEU A 602 -8.49 -2.05 13.42
C LEU A 602 -9.29 -1.71 14.68
N MET A 603 -10.62 -1.78 14.58
CA MET A 603 -11.50 -1.39 15.68
C MET A 603 -12.45 -2.54 16.09
N PRO A 604 -11.99 -3.56 16.84
CA PRO A 604 -12.91 -4.50 17.48
C PRO A 604 -13.78 -3.78 18.52
N SER A 605 -14.81 -4.46 19.03
CA SER A 605 -15.66 -3.81 20.03
C SER A 605 -16.27 -4.78 21.02
N GLN A 606 -16.61 -4.25 22.18
CA GLN A 606 -17.49 -4.89 23.14
C GLN A 606 -18.42 -3.83 23.72
N GLN A 607 -19.72 -4.09 23.74
CA GLN A 607 -20.68 -3.05 24.13
C GLN A 607 -22.01 -3.62 24.64
N MET A 608 -22.66 -2.83 25.49
CA MET A 608 -24.07 -3.01 25.85
C MET A 608 -24.97 -2.30 24.82
N ARG A 609 -25.97 -3.03 24.30
CA ARG A 609 -27.02 -2.53 23.41
C ARG A 609 -28.38 -2.83 24.04
N GLY A 610 -28.91 -1.89 24.82
CA GLY A 610 -30.05 -2.18 25.69
C GLY A 610 -29.66 -3.24 26.72
N SER A 611 -30.38 -4.36 26.76
CA SER A 611 -30.07 -5.51 27.64
C SER A 611 -29.08 -6.52 27.03
N MET A 612 -28.72 -6.37 25.76
CA MET A 612 -27.86 -7.33 25.06
C MET A 612 -26.40 -6.89 25.11
N GLN A 613 -25.51 -7.76 25.58
CA GLN A 613 -24.07 -7.57 25.51
C GLN A 613 -23.52 -8.25 24.24
N THR A 614 -22.60 -7.56 23.57
CA THR A 614 -21.95 -8.03 22.34
C THR A 614 -20.44 -7.91 22.45
N LEU A 615 -19.70 -8.80 21.80
CA LEU A 615 -18.25 -8.76 21.68
C LEU A 615 -17.84 -9.24 20.28
N ILE A 616 -17.06 -8.40 19.60
CA ILE A 616 -16.55 -8.61 18.25
C ILE A 616 -15.01 -8.69 18.32
N PRO A 617 -14.42 -9.88 18.13
CA PRO A 617 -12.98 -10.08 18.29
C PRO A 617 -12.20 -10.03 16.97
N MET A 618 -10.89 -9.83 17.07
CA MET A 618 -9.92 -9.84 15.96
C MET A 618 -8.74 -10.75 16.30
N TYR A 619 -8.53 -11.82 15.52
CA TYR A 619 -7.52 -12.85 15.80
C TYR A 619 -6.53 -13.07 14.64
N ASN A 620 -5.23 -13.09 14.94
CA ASN A 620 -4.17 -13.46 14.00
C ASN A 620 -4.11 -12.54 12.77
N ASN A 621 -3.92 -11.23 13.00
CA ASN A 621 -3.84 -10.23 11.94
C ASN A 621 -2.44 -9.63 11.85
N GLN A 622 -2.03 -9.28 10.63
CA GLN A 622 -0.71 -8.75 10.34
C GLN A 622 -0.82 -7.40 9.63
N ILE A 623 -0.04 -6.42 10.09
CA ILE A 623 0.18 -5.13 9.45
C ILE A 623 1.69 -5.01 9.23
N VAL A 624 2.15 -5.23 7.99
CA VAL A 624 3.58 -5.44 7.69
C VAL A 624 4.04 -4.54 6.55
N GLY A 625 5.16 -3.82 6.72
CA GLY A 625 5.82 -3.10 5.63
C GLY A 625 5.05 -1.91 5.05
N ASN A 626 3.96 -1.46 5.67
CA ASN A 626 3.15 -0.37 5.13
C ASN A 626 3.82 0.99 5.35
N ASN A 627 3.63 1.91 4.42
CA ASN A 627 4.08 3.30 4.50
C ASN A 627 2.87 4.24 4.58
N VAL A 628 2.67 4.89 5.73
CA VAL A 628 1.55 5.79 5.99
C VAL A 628 2.08 7.20 6.25
N SER A 629 1.63 8.17 5.48
CA SER A 629 2.14 9.54 5.53
C SER A 629 1.02 10.58 5.45
N ASN A 630 1.18 11.65 6.22
CA ASN A 630 0.24 12.77 6.30
C ASN A 630 1.00 14.09 6.10
N THR A 631 1.27 14.49 4.87
CA THR A 631 2.10 15.67 4.55
C THR A 631 1.35 16.99 4.60
N ASP A 632 0.03 16.99 4.41
CA ASP A 632 -0.80 18.19 4.34
C ASP A 632 -1.64 18.44 5.61
N ARG A 633 -1.52 17.56 6.61
CA ARG A 633 -2.26 17.58 7.88
C ARG A 633 -3.79 17.46 7.73
N SER A 634 -4.26 17.08 6.54
CA SER A 634 -5.68 16.96 6.25
C SER A 634 -6.33 15.84 7.06
N ASN A 635 -5.60 14.77 7.35
CA ASN A 635 -6.11 13.55 8.00
C ASN A 635 -5.23 13.14 9.19
N GLY A 636 -5.80 12.76 10.34
CA GLY A 636 -5.02 12.06 11.36
C GLY A 636 -4.56 10.71 10.84
N ASN A 637 -3.29 10.34 11.07
CA ASN A 637 -2.76 9.05 10.66
C ASN A 637 -2.22 8.22 11.83
N PHE A 638 -2.72 7.00 11.94
CA PHE A 638 -2.22 6.01 12.88
C PHE A 638 -2.19 4.63 12.21
N ILE A 639 -1.44 3.71 12.82
CA ILE A 639 -1.45 2.30 12.46
C ILE A 639 -1.72 1.50 13.72
N GLY A 640 -2.76 0.70 13.75
CA GLY A 640 -2.90 -0.30 14.80
C GLY A 640 -4.33 -0.59 15.20
N ILE A 641 -4.50 -0.91 16.49
CA ILE A 641 -5.74 -1.42 17.03
C ILE A 641 -6.22 -0.59 18.23
N HIS A 642 -7.53 -0.34 18.27
CA HIS A 642 -8.17 0.25 19.43
C HIS A 642 -9.55 -0.40 19.69
N PRO A 643 -9.65 -1.43 20.54
CA PRO A 643 -10.94 -2.01 20.85
C PRO A 643 -11.84 -1.02 21.57
N VAL A 644 -13.08 -0.86 21.10
CA VAL A 644 -14.06 0.04 21.74
C VAL A 644 -14.86 -0.70 22.80
N GLN A 645 -14.82 -0.22 24.04
CA GLN A 645 -15.68 -0.64 25.14
C GLN A 645 -16.76 0.42 25.41
N HIS A 646 -17.96 0.20 24.89
CA HIS A 646 -19.05 1.19 24.96
C HIS A 646 -20.17 0.77 25.93
N ALA A 647 -20.60 1.71 26.78
CA ALA A 647 -21.71 1.54 27.72
C ALA A 647 -21.58 0.34 28.69
N GLN A 648 -20.35 -0.01 29.10
CA GLN A 648 -20.09 -1.02 30.14
C GLN A 648 -18.80 -0.71 30.91
N GLU A 649 -18.82 -0.96 32.22
CA GLU A 649 -17.69 -0.65 33.14
C GLU A 649 -16.59 -1.72 33.11
N LYS A 650 -16.97 -2.96 32.79
CA LYS A 650 -16.10 -4.15 32.87
C LYS A 650 -15.77 -4.69 31.49
N THR A 651 -14.53 -5.09 31.30
CA THR A 651 -14.11 -5.85 30.13
C THR A 651 -14.72 -7.25 30.19
N PHE A 652 -15.60 -7.57 29.26
CA PHE A 652 -16.28 -8.87 29.21
C PHE A 652 -15.30 -10.00 28.86
N GLY A 653 -14.42 -9.77 27.88
CA GLY A 653 -13.42 -10.72 27.43
C GLY A 653 -12.38 -10.08 26.51
N THR A 654 -11.41 -10.88 26.10
CA THR A 654 -10.30 -10.46 25.24
C THR A 654 -10.76 -10.32 23.79
N THR A 655 -10.59 -9.10 23.26
CA THR A 655 -11.04 -8.73 21.91
C THR A 655 -9.97 -8.90 20.86
N SER A 656 -8.69 -8.84 21.21
CA SER A 656 -7.58 -8.98 20.27
C SER A 656 -6.52 -9.97 20.73
N ILE A 657 -6.15 -10.88 19.84
CA ILE A 657 -5.10 -11.90 20.06
C ILE A 657 -4.27 -12.03 18.76
N GLY A 658 -2.95 -12.09 18.89
CA GLY A 658 -2.07 -12.40 17.75
C GLY A 658 -2.00 -11.28 16.71
N LEU A 659 -1.98 -10.02 17.16
CA LEU A 659 -1.73 -8.88 16.29
C LEU A 659 -0.22 -8.67 16.11
N GLU A 660 0.22 -8.57 14.86
CA GLU A 660 1.61 -8.27 14.52
C GLU A 660 1.71 -7.00 13.68
N MET A 661 2.48 -6.03 14.14
CA MET A 661 2.82 -4.79 13.45
C MET A 661 4.31 -4.79 13.21
N ARG A 662 4.76 -5.04 11.98
CA ARG A 662 6.21 -5.19 11.69
C ARG A 662 6.68 -4.36 10.51
N GLY A 663 7.83 -3.70 10.64
CA GLY A 663 8.46 -3.04 9.50
C GLY A 663 7.65 -1.90 8.88
N ASN A 664 6.63 -1.38 9.56
CA ASN A 664 5.82 -0.30 9.03
C ASN A 664 6.55 1.04 9.22
N ARG A 665 6.22 2.02 8.38
CA ARG A 665 6.69 3.40 8.48
C ARG A 665 5.48 4.32 8.59
N LEU A 666 5.44 5.11 9.66
CA LEU A 666 4.44 6.15 9.86
C LEU A 666 5.12 7.52 9.92
N THR A 667 4.67 8.44 9.08
CA THR A 667 5.11 9.85 9.05
C THR A 667 3.92 10.75 9.32
N ALA A 668 3.83 11.28 10.54
CA ALA A 668 2.91 12.37 10.87
C ALA A 668 3.36 13.66 10.17
N GLY A 669 2.46 14.63 10.02
CA GLY A 669 2.73 15.84 9.24
C GLY A 669 3.80 16.72 9.85
N VAL A 670 3.39 17.66 10.70
CA VAL A 670 4.34 18.58 11.34
C VAL A 670 4.82 17.96 12.66
N PRO A 671 6.13 17.97 12.94
CA PRO A 671 6.68 17.45 14.19
C PRO A 671 5.89 17.89 15.42
N ASN A 672 5.28 16.92 16.09
CA ASN A 672 4.58 17.10 17.36
C ASN A 672 3.37 18.04 17.30
N VAL A 673 2.78 18.22 16.12
CA VAL A 673 1.55 18.97 15.93
C VAL A 673 0.54 18.03 15.28
N GLY A 674 -0.50 17.68 16.03
CA GLY A 674 -1.55 16.81 15.53
C GLY A 674 -2.17 17.34 14.23
N ALA A 675 -2.65 16.39 13.42
CA ALA A 675 -3.48 16.70 12.27
C ALA A 675 -4.67 17.60 12.66
N VAL A 676 -5.13 18.41 11.70
CA VAL A 676 -6.38 19.13 11.85
C VAL A 676 -7.49 18.17 11.43
N VAL A 677 -7.98 17.39 12.40
CA VAL A 677 -9.01 16.39 12.15
C VAL A 677 -10.39 17.01 12.38
N ASP A 678 -11.31 16.80 11.44
CA ASP A 678 -12.72 17.11 11.64
C ASP A 678 -13.29 16.09 12.64
N GLY A 679 -13.15 16.37 13.93
CA GLY A 679 -13.89 15.66 14.98
C GLY A 679 -13.40 14.27 15.42
N ASP A 680 -12.29 13.73 14.89
CA ASP A 680 -11.70 12.47 15.37
C ASP A 680 -10.44 12.72 16.21
N PRO A 681 -10.46 12.52 17.52
CA PRO A 681 -9.38 12.95 18.42
C PRO A 681 -8.22 11.94 18.52
N TYR A 682 -8.12 10.98 17.58
CA TYR A 682 -7.12 9.92 17.67
C TYR A 682 -5.70 10.47 17.49
N PRO A 683 -4.75 10.03 18.33
CA PRO A 683 -3.38 10.49 18.23
C PRO A 683 -2.66 9.88 17.02
N GLU A 684 -1.68 10.61 16.47
CA GLU A 684 -0.82 10.10 15.40
C GLU A 684 0.28 9.19 15.98
N GLY A 685 0.37 7.95 15.49
CA GLY A 685 1.34 6.95 15.97
C GLY A 685 0.85 5.51 15.82
N TYR A 686 1.45 4.58 16.55
CA TYR A 686 1.04 3.18 16.60
C TYR A 686 0.08 2.93 17.76
N LEU A 687 -1.16 2.53 17.48
CA LEU A 687 -2.18 2.31 18.51
C LEU A 687 -2.25 0.84 18.93
N ASN A 688 -2.31 0.60 20.23
CA ASN A 688 -2.52 -0.72 20.80
C ASN A 688 -3.13 -0.60 22.20
N TYR A 689 -4.37 -0.11 22.29
CA TYR A 689 -4.98 0.28 23.57
C TYR A 689 -6.51 0.11 23.56
N LEU A 690 -7.16 0.04 24.73
CA LEU A 690 -8.63 -0.01 24.85
C LEU A 690 -9.28 1.38 24.80
N GLU A 691 -10.22 1.65 23.91
CA GLU A 691 -11.01 2.89 23.93
C GLU A 691 -12.23 2.72 24.85
N TYR A 692 -12.28 3.44 25.98
CA TYR A 692 -13.28 3.26 27.03
C TYR A 692 -14.34 4.37 27.04
N HIS A 693 -15.58 4.05 26.62
CA HIS A 693 -16.70 4.98 26.46
C HIS A 693 -17.95 4.66 27.30
N PRO A 694 -17.95 4.75 28.63
CA PRO A 694 -19.19 4.78 29.40
C PRO A 694 -19.44 6.17 30.00
N PRO A 695 -20.59 6.79 29.68
CA PRO A 695 -20.94 8.08 30.24
C PRO A 695 -21.06 8.01 31.77
N GLY A 696 -20.18 8.72 32.48
CA GLY A 696 -20.25 8.94 33.92
C GLY A 696 -19.80 7.79 34.82
N LYS A 697 -19.10 6.77 34.30
CA LYS A 697 -18.65 5.60 35.07
C LYS A 697 -17.15 5.32 34.93
N PHE A 698 -16.54 4.84 36.01
CA PHE A 698 -15.12 4.47 36.05
C PHE A 698 -14.90 3.05 35.53
N TYR A 699 -13.74 2.81 34.91
CA TYR A 699 -13.35 1.48 34.47
C TYR A 699 -13.19 0.56 35.68
N VAL A 700 -13.70 -0.67 35.59
CA VAL A 700 -13.53 -1.71 36.61
C VAL A 700 -12.57 -2.75 36.05
N ASP A 701 -11.35 -2.70 36.58
CA ASP A 701 -10.31 -3.66 36.22
C ASP A 701 -10.59 -5.04 36.84
N GLU A 702 -11.03 -5.98 36.00
CA GLU A 702 -11.17 -7.40 36.34
C GLU A 702 -9.90 -8.20 35.97
N GLN A 703 -8.80 -7.53 35.61
CA GLN A 703 -7.56 -8.13 35.08
C GLN A 703 -7.80 -8.97 33.82
N ILE A 704 -8.77 -8.54 33.00
CA ILE A 704 -9.09 -9.17 31.71
C ILE A 704 -8.50 -8.29 30.62
N PRO A 705 -7.55 -8.79 29.81
CA PRO A 705 -6.96 -8.00 28.75
C PRO A 705 -7.96 -7.74 27.64
N SER A 706 -8.05 -6.50 27.16
CA SER A 706 -8.79 -6.20 25.93
C SER A 706 -7.94 -6.53 24.71
N VAL A 707 -6.66 -6.17 24.75
CA VAL A 707 -5.63 -6.51 23.77
C VAL A 707 -4.56 -7.38 24.42
N LEU A 708 -4.27 -8.55 23.85
CA LEU A 708 -3.36 -9.53 24.42
C LEU A 708 -2.28 -9.97 23.41
N GLY A 709 -1.01 -9.82 23.79
CA GLY A 709 0.09 -10.49 23.12
C GLY A 709 0.50 -9.91 21.76
N SER A 710 0.30 -8.60 21.57
CA SER A 710 0.70 -7.89 20.34
C SER A 710 2.22 -7.83 20.18
N ILE A 711 2.71 -7.88 18.94
CA ILE A 711 4.12 -7.67 18.60
C ILE A 711 4.27 -6.43 17.73
N LEU A 712 5.10 -5.48 18.18
CA LEU A 712 5.53 -4.30 17.43
C LEU A 712 7.04 -4.43 17.19
N GLU A 713 7.46 -4.79 15.97
CA GLU A 713 8.88 -5.07 15.68
C GLU A 713 9.38 -4.31 14.44
N ASN A 714 10.53 -3.64 14.53
CA ASN A 714 11.18 -2.94 13.42
C ASN A 714 10.31 -1.83 12.77
N ASN A 715 9.39 -1.22 13.51
CA ASN A 715 8.56 -0.15 12.99
C ASN A 715 9.30 1.20 13.02
N THR A 716 8.86 2.14 12.19
CA THR A 716 9.39 3.51 12.16
C THR A 716 8.26 4.51 12.43
N ALA A 717 8.49 5.46 13.34
CA ALA A 717 7.59 6.56 13.65
C ALA A 717 8.31 7.90 13.46
N ILE A 718 7.70 8.82 12.71
CA ILE A 718 8.30 10.11 12.35
C ILE A 718 7.31 11.22 12.64
N ASN A 719 7.79 12.29 13.29
CA ASN A 719 7.04 13.51 13.61
C ASN A 719 5.87 13.34 14.61
N CYS A 720 5.65 12.15 15.15
CA CYS A 720 4.59 11.87 16.12
C CYS A 720 4.89 12.48 17.49
N ASP A 721 3.86 12.87 18.24
CA ASP A 721 4.03 13.25 19.65
C ASP A 721 4.47 12.05 20.50
N HIS A 722 3.82 10.90 20.32
CA HIS A 722 4.30 9.62 20.82
C HIS A 722 4.37 8.59 19.70
N ALA A 723 5.39 7.73 19.68
CA ALA A 723 5.45 6.68 18.66
C ALA A 723 4.39 5.59 18.90
N ILE A 724 4.12 5.22 20.15
CA ILE A 724 3.27 4.08 20.50
C ILE A 724 2.30 4.47 21.63
N TYR A 725 1.05 4.01 21.54
CA TYR A 725 -0.01 4.29 22.50
C TYR A 725 -0.54 3.01 23.15
N PHE A 726 -0.46 2.94 24.47
CA PHE A 726 -1.00 1.88 25.33
C PHE A 726 -1.90 2.46 26.41
N ASN A 727 -2.65 1.58 27.07
CA ASN A 727 -3.32 1.88 28.34
C ASN A 727 -3.63 0.62 29.15
N SER A 728 -4.33 0.80 30.28
CA SER A 728 -4.75 -0.24 31.22
C SER A 728 -5.42 -1.48 30.59
N GLY A 729 -5.98 -1.41 29.38
CA GLY A 729 -6.56 -2.57 28.68
C GLY A 729 -5.56 -3.44 27.91
N THR A 730 -4.27 -3.10 27.94
CA THR A 730 -3.20 -3.66 27.09
C THR A 730 -2.31 -4.61 27.88
N TYR A 731 -2.17 -5.85 27.42
CA TYR A 731 -1.40 -6.87 28.13
C TYR A 731 -0.42 -7.57 27.20
N ASN A 732 0.75 -7.89 27.77
CA ASN A 732 1.77 -8.75 27.19
C ASN A 732 2.28 -8.30 25.81
N THR A 733 2.37 -7.00 25.58
CA THR A 733 2.88 -6.48 24.31
C THR A 733 4.40 -6.56 24.27
N TYR A 734 4.96 -6.93 23.11
CA TYR A 734 6.40 -6.89 22.88
C TYR A 734 6.76 -5.80 21.87
N VAL A 735 7.65 -4.88 22.26
CA VAL A 735 8.13 -3.79 21.40
C VAL A 735 9.61 -3.99 21.10
N CYS A 736 10.03 -3.89 19.85
CA CYS A 736 11.43 -4.08 19.52
C CYS A 736 11.84 -3.27 18.29
N ASN A 737 13.02 -2.62 18.37
CA ASN A 737 13.64 -1.88 17.28
C ASN A 737 12.72 -0.84 16.62
N THR A 738 11.92 -0.12 17.41
CA THR A 738 11.15 1.01 16.88
C THR A 738 12.10 2.18 16.59
N VAL A 739 12.25 2.52 15.32
CA VAL A 739 13.04 3.68 14.87
C VAL A 739 12.18 4.94 15.02
N THR A 740 12.72 5.98 15.64
CA THR A 740 12.03 7.25 15.81
C THR A 740 12.81 8.41 15.18
N SER A 741 12.09 9.37 14.62
CA SER A 741 12.66 10.64 14.17
C SER A 741 11.69 11.78 14.49
N ASN A 742 12.17 12.83 15.15
CA ASN A 742 11.33 13.95 15.64
C ASN A 742 10.14 13.52 16.51
N VAL A 743 10.29 12.44 17.27
CA VAL A 743 9.27 11.95 18.22
C VAL A 743 9.63 12.39 19.63
N LYS A 744 8.71 13.03 20.37
CA LYS A 744 8.97 13.44 21.78
C LYS A 744 9.14 12.26 22.72
N ASN A 745 8.22 11.29 22.64
CA ASN A 745 8.17 10.16 23.56
C ASN A 745 7.97 8.85 22.79
N LEU A 746 8.70 7.79 23.17
CA LEU A 746 8.51 6.49 22.53
C LEU A 746 7.11 5.91 22.80
N VAL A 747 6.65 6.00 24.05
CA VAL A 747 5.40 5.37 24.50
C VAL A 747 4.56 6.38 25.28
N ASN A 748 3.27 6.44 24.98
CA ASN A 748 2.24 6.96 25.87
C ASN A 748 1.53 5.77 26.53
N ASP A 749 1.56 5.67 27.85
CA ASP A 749 0.86 4.62 28.58
C ASP A 749 -0.14 5.24 29.57
N VAL A 750 -1.42 5.18 29.20
CA VAL A 750 -2.49 5.85 29.93
C VAL A 750 -3.06 4.93 31.01
N ILE A 751 -3.10 5.41 32.24
CA ILE A 751 -3.78 4.75 33.36
C ILE A 751 -5.22 5.25 33.39
N PHE A 752 -6.20 4.35 33.33
CA PHE A 752 -7.59 4.75 33.52
C PHE A 752 -7.87 5.18 34.96
N ASP A 753 -8.81 6.11 35.13
CA ASP A 753 -9.23 6.58 36.44
C ASP A 753 -9.62 5.42 37.37
N LYS A 754 -9.05 5.42 38.58
CA LYS A 754 -9.21 4.39 39.62
C LYS A 754 -8.62 3.02 39.30
N VAL A 755 -7.81 2.92 38.25
CA VAL A 755 -6.95 1.76 37.97
C VAL A 755 -5.55 2.06 38.51
N SER A 756 -4.86 1.03 39.02
CA SER A 756 -3.52 1.18 39.60
C SER A 756 -2.37 0.94 38.61
N HIS A 757 -2.68 0.62 37.35
CA HIS A 757 -1.71 0.22 36.34
C HIS A 757 -2.06 0.73 34.94
N GLY A 758 -1.02 0.93 34.11
CA GLY A 758 -1.12 1.14 32.65
C GLY A 758 -1.07 -0.20 31.92
N ALA A 759 -0.30 -0.31 30.85
CA ALA A 759 -0.08 -1.58 30.18
C ALA A 759 0.57 -2.61 31.14
N VAL A 760 0.13 -3.86 31.07
CA VAL A 760 0.61 -4.95 31.94
C VAL A 760 1.58 -5.83 31.19
N GLN A 761 2.75 -6.09 31.79
CA GLN A 761 3.76 -7.03 31.29
C GLN A 761 4.23 -6.73 29.86
N THR A 762 4.40 -5.45 29.52
CA THR A 762 5.05 -5.06 28.25
C THR A 762 6.55 -5.37 28.31
N GLY A 763 7.06 -6.15 27.37
CA GLY A 763 8.48 -6.43 27.21
C GLY A 763 9.08 -5.64 26.05
N SER A 764 10.40 -5.43 26.08
CA SER A 764 11.08 -4.74 24.98
C SER A 764 12.55 -5.08 24.82
N CYS A 765 13.01 -5.08 23.57
CA CYS A 765 14.45 -5.24 23.24
C CYS A 765 15.20 -3.91 23.16
N THR A 766 14.46 -2.81 22.96
CA THR A 766 14.93 -1.43 23.17
C THR A 766 14.58 -1.03 24.60
N PRO A 767 15.42 -0.31 25.36
CA PRO A 767 14.96 0.23 26.64
C PRO A 767 13.70 1.09 26.41
N ILE A 768 12.53 0.65 26.89
CA ILE A 768 11.34 1.52 26.93
C ILE A 768 11.64 2.53 28.02
N ALA A 769 12.01 3.74 27.65
CA ALA A 769 12.31 4.78 28.63
C ALA A 769 11.02 5.27 29.30
N ALA A 770 10.60 4.60 30.38
CA ALA A 770 9.72 5.15 31.39
C ALA A 770 10.45 5.11 32.73
N GLN A 771 11.07 6.22 33.14
CA GLN A 771 11.77 6.28 34.42
C GLN A 771 11.66 7.66 35.04
N LEU A 772 11.02 7.72 36.21
CA LEU A 772 11.41 8.64 37.28
C LEU A 772 12.32 7.80 38.17
N THR A 773 13.60 8.14 38.28
CA THR A 773 14.55 7.42 39.16
C THR A 773 15.15 8.33 40.21
N ALA A 774 15.44 7.75 41.36
CA ALA A 774 16.31 8.29 42.39
C ALA A 774 17.47 7.31 42.57
N ASP A 775 18.69 7.82 42.63
CA ASP A 775 19.90 7.08 42.99
C ASP A 775 20.64 7.93 44.02
N ALA A 776 20.78 7.43 45.24
CA ALA A 776 21.44 8.10 46.36
C ALA A 776 22.98 7.95 46.32
N GLY A 777 23.51 7.20 45.35
CA GLY A 777 24.91 6.84 45.22
C GLY A 777 25.28 5.62 46.06
N ALA A 778 26.42 5.01 45.75
CA ALA A 778 26.91 3.83 46.46
C ALA A 778 27.26 4.10 47.93
N ASP A 779 27.05 3.09 48.78
CA ASP A 779 27.47 3.05 50.17
C ASP A 779 28.96 3.39 50.34
N ARG A 780 29.31 4.06 51.44
CA ARG A 780 30.68 4.51 51.71
C ARG A 780 31.18 4.06 53.06
N THR A 781 32.45 3.67 53.12
CA THR A 781 33.17 3.50 54.38
C THR A 781 34.24 4.58 54.51
N LEU A 782 34.26 5.28 55.64
CA LEU A 782 35.31 6.21 56.04
C LEU A 782 36.11 5.58 57.18
N VAL A 783 37.42 5.77 57.16
CA VAL A 783 38.32 5.38 58.26
C VAL A 783 38.93 6.66 58.82
N LEU A 784 38.90 6.84 60.14
CA LEU A 784 39.52 8.00 60.78
C LEU A 784 41.00 8.11 60.41
N PRO A 785 41.51 9.33 60.15
CA PRO A 785 40.92 10.63 60.49
C PRO A 785 39.92 11.22 59.48
N THR A 786 39.59 10.54 58.38
CA THR A 786 38.64 11.07 57.38
C THR A 786 37.20 11.08 57.92
N ASN A 787 36.59 12.25 58.08
CA ASN A 787 35.26 12.42 58.70
C ASN A 787 34.29 13.37 57.94
N SER A 788 34.45 13.46 56.61
CA SER A 788 33.60 14.23 55.72
C SER A 788 33.43 13.54 54.36
N VAL A 789 32.27 13.71 53.72
CA VAL A 789 31.97 13.16 52.39
C VAL A 789 30.90 14.01 51.68
N VAL A 790 30.94 14.07 50.35
CA VAL A 790 29.86 14.60 49.52
C VAL A 790 29.18 13.43 48.83
N LEU A 791 27.85 13.31 49.01
CA LEU A 791 27.03 12.33 48.30
C LEU A 791 26.46 13.00 47.06
N ASN A 792 26.72 12.43 45.89
CA ASN A 792 26.22 12.94 44.62
C ASN A 792 25.08 12.03 44.17
N GLY A 793 23.84 12.47 44.42
CA GLY A 793 22.66 11.77 43.94
C GLY A 793 22.41 11.99 42.45
N VAL A 794 21.76 11.03 41.81
CA VAL A 794 21.31 11.15 40.42
C VAL A 794 19.79 11.04 40.40
N ALA A 795 19.16 11.91 39.61
CA ALA A 795 17.74 11.85 39.36
C ALA A 795 17.50 11.96 37.87
N THR A 796 16.70 11.07 37.30
CA THR A 796 16.33 11.13 35.88
C THR A 796 14.82 11.11 35.71
N SER A 797 14.32 11.75 34.64
CA SER A 797 12.92 11.68 34.23
C SER A 797 12.82 11.44 32.74
N SER A 798 11.86 10.63 32.32
CA SER A 798 11.40 10.54 30.92
C SER A 798 9.93 10.97 30.84
N PRO A 799 9.59 12.06 30.12
CA PRO A 799 10.49 12.95 29.37
C PRO A 799 11.44 13.76 30.27
N ALA A 800 12.55 14.24 29.69
CA ALA A 800 13.55 15.04 30.38
C ALA A 800 12.94 16.36 30.92
N GLY A 801 13.33 16.77 32.14
CA GLY A 801 12.84 18.01 32.77
C GLY A 801 11.48 17.89 33.48
N ASN A 802 11.00 16.68 33.74
CA ASN A 802 9.76 16.43 34.47
C ASN A 802 9.94 16.39 36.00
N ILE A 803 11.17 16.46 36.52
CA ILE A 803 11.47 16.55 37.96
C ILE A 803 11.02 17.91 38.49
N ALA A 804 10.24 17.90 39.57
CA ALA A 804 9.78 19.10 40.27
C ALA A 804 10.65 19.43 41.49
N SER A 805 11.10 18.41 42.24
CA SER A 805 11.97 18.62 43.40
C SER A 805 12.76 17.37 43.79
N VAL A 806 13.84 17.58 44.54
CA VAL A 806 14.63 16.53 45.21
C VAL A 806 14.81 16.89 46.68
N LEU A 807 14.86 15.90 47.56
CA LEU A 807 15.02 16.10 49.00
C LEU A 807 15.81 14.97 49.66
N TRP A 808 16.81 15.34 50.45
CA TRP A 808 17.58 14.44 51.32
C TRP A 808 17.07 14.45 52.77
N VAL A 809 16.88 13.26 53.35
CA VAL A 809 16.51 13.08 54.75
C VAL A 809 17.47 12.11 55.43
N LYS A 810 17.97 12.46 56.62
CA LYS A 810 18.69 11.51 57.48
C LYS A 810 17.68 10.52 58.07
N VAL A 811 17.79 9.25 57.71
CA VAL A 811 16.92 8.16 58.19
C VAL A 811 17.40 7.67 59.55
N SER A 812 18.72 7.47 59.73
CA SER A 812 19.30 6.97 60.97
C SER A 812 20.79 7.37 61.16
N GLY A 813 21.32 7.15 62.36
CA GLY A 813 22.73 7.40 62.72
C GLY A 813 23.00 8.68 63.54
N PRO A 814 24.25 8.90 63.99
CA PRO A 814 24.67 10.09 64.77
C PRO A 814 24.42 11.43 64.03
N ASN A 815 24.75 12.57 64.66
CA ASN A 815 24.49 13.91 64.10
C ASN A 815 25.75 14.54 63.46
N PRO A 816 25.89 14.53 62.12
CA PRO A 816 26.93 15.30 61.43
C PRO A 816 26.46 16.74 61.15
N ALA A 817 27.37 17.60 60.67
CA ALA A 817 26.99 18.87 60.03
C ALA A 817 26.56 18.60 58.58
N ILE A 818 25.38 19.09 58.17
CA ILE A 818 24.71 18.79 56.89
C ILE A 818 24.44 20.09 56.10
N SER A 819 24.69 20.08 54.79
CA SER A 819 24.28 21.15 53.87
C SER A 819 23.94 20.61 52.47
N GLY A 820 23.08 21.29 51.71
CA GLY A 820 22.70 20.90 50.34
C GLY A 820 21.46 20.00 50.19
N GLN A 821 20.59 19.92 51.21
CA GLN A 821 19.49 18.93 51.30
C GLN A 821 18.43 18.98 50.20
N SER A 822 18.24 20.11 49.52
CA SER A 822 17.32 20.28 48.39
C SER A 822 18.03 20.27 47.03
N THR A 823 19.26 19.74 46.99
CA THR A 823 20.08 19.62 45.78
C THR A 823 20.52 18.17 45.59
N LEU A 824 21.03 17.83 44.40
CA LEU A 824 21.59 16.49 44.16
C LEU A 824 22.90 16.23 44.92
N ASN A 825 23.60 17.28 45.39
CA ASN A 825 24.87 17.14 46.12
C ASN A 825 24.70 17.41 47.62
N LEU A 826 24.74 16.36 48.45
CA LEU A 826 24.65 16.47 49.91
C LEU A 826 26.05 16.46 50.55
N SER A 827 26.41 17.54 51.25
CA SER A 827 27.72 17.64 51.94
C SER A 827 27.61 17.32 53.43
N LEU A 828 28.40 16.34 53.88
CA LEU A 828 28.46 15.86 55.27
C LEU A 828 29.86 16.13 55.85
N SER A 829 29.93 16.66 57.08
CA SER A 829 31.19 16.89 57.79
C SER A 829 31.08 16.69 59.30
N LYS A 830 32.22 16.62 59.98
CA LYS A 830 32.31 16.36 61.43
C LYS A 830 31.60 15.06 61.82
N MET A 831 31.78 14.00 61.04
CA MET A 831 31.08 12.71 61.25
C MET A 831 31.76 11.86 62.34
N PRO A 832 31.09 11.56 63.48
CA PRO A 832 31.58 10.57 64.45
C PRO A 832 31.66 9.14 63.88
N VAL A 833 32.34 8.24 64.62
CA VAL A 833 32.29 6.79 64.37
C VAL A 833 30.84 6.30 64.47
N GLY A 834 30.40 5.51 63.49
CA GLY A 834 29.04 4.99 63.44
C GLY A 834 28.55 4.73 62.01
N THR A 835 27.34 4.18 61.92
CA THR A 835 26.63 3.91 60.65
C THR A 835 25.49 4.91 60.47
N TYR A 836 25.39 5.49 59.29
CA TYR A 836 24.38 6.49 58.89
C TYR A 836 23.60 6.01 57.69
N VAL A 837 22.29 6.30 57.62
CA VAL A 837 21.48 6.08 56.42
C VAL A 837 20.83 7.40 56.01
N PHE A 838 21.01 7.78 54.74
CA PHE A 838 20.38 8.95 54.12
C PHE A 838 19.49 8.52 52.96
N ARG A 839 18.29 9.10 52.86
CA ARG A 839 17.34 8.84 51.77
C ARG A 839 17.22 10.05 50.84
N LEU A 840 17.35 9.83 49.54
CA LEU A 840 17.01 10.77 48.48
C LEU A 840 15.58 10.50 47.99
N THR A 841 14.73 11.51 48.00
CA THR A 841 13.40 11.48 47.36
C THR A 841 13.38 12.37 46.14
N VAL A 842 12.94 11.84 45.00
CA VAL A 842 12.73 12.60 43.75
C VAL A 842 11.24 12.66 43.47
N LYS A 843 10.72 13.87 43.23
CA LYS A 843 9.30 14.13 42.93
C LYS A 843 9.16 14.77 41.55
N ASP A 844 8.18 14.33 40.78
CA ASP A 844 7.85 14.94 39.48
C ASP A 844 6.77 16.02 39.55
N LYS A 845 6.53 16.69 38.42
CA LYS A 845 5.52 17.77 38.28
C LYS A 845 4.07 17.28 38.44
N GLN A 846 3.84 15.97 38.41
CA GLN A 846 2.55 15.32 38.65
C GLN A 846 2.47 14.73 40.08
N ASN A 847 3.41 15.09 40.97
CA ASN A 847 3.45 14.73 42.38
C ASN A 847 3.76 13.24 42.66
N ARG A 848 4.18 12.45 41.65
CA ARG A 848 4.68 11.07 41.82
C ARG A 848 6.07 11.11 42.46
N GLN A 849 6.41 10.11 43.25
CA GLN A 849 7.64 10.08 44.04
C GLN A 849 8.34 8.72 43.93
N VAL A 850 9.67 8.76 43.84
CA VAL A 850 10.58 7.61 43.98
C VAL A 850 11.67 7.95 44.97
N THR A 851 12.23 6.93 45.63
CA THR A 851 13.23 7.12 46.69
C THR A 851 14.37 6.12 46.55
N ASP A 852 15.55 6.51 47.01
CA ASP A 852 16.70 5.63 47.18
C ASP A 852 17.50 5.97 48.44
N GLU A 853 18.26 5.02 48.99
CA GLU A 853 19.01 5.16 50.25
C GLU A 853 20.49 4.84 50.09
N VAL A 854 21.33 5.52 50.89
CA VAL A 854 22.77 5.29 50.95
C VAL A 854 23.24 5.18 52.41
N THR A 855 24.11 4.19 52.66
CA THR A 855 24.70 3.88 53.96
C THR A 855 26.14 4.37 54.05
N ILE A 856 26.48 5.09 55.12
CA ILE A 856 27.85 5.54 55.41
C ILE A 856 28.33 4.89 56.71
N VAL A 857 29.47 4.20 56.69
CA VAL A 857 30.12 3.59 57.87
C VAL A 857 31.40 4.34 58.18
N VAL A 858 31.58 4.84 59.41
CA VAL A 858 32.82 5.50 59.86
C VAL A 858 33.50 4.61 60.91
N SER A 859 34.75 4.18 60.67
CA SER A 859 35.51 3.19 61.48
C SER A 859 36.90 3.70 61.91
N SER A 860 37.54 3.05 62.90
CA SER A 860 38.89 3.39 63.41
C SER A 860 40.01 2.58 62.72
N SER A 861 41.20 3.16 62.53
CA SER A 861 42.34 2.48 61.89
C SER A 861 43.07 1.52 62.85
N THR A 862 43.34 0.29 62.41
CA THR A 862 44.29 -0.65 63.08
C THR A 862 45.12 -1.37 62.02
N SER A 863 46.43 -1.52 62.27
CA SER A 863 47.46 -1.97 61.32
C SER A 863 48.09 -3.34 61.66
N SER A 864 48.14 -4.21 60.62
CA SER A 864 49.17 -5.21 60.19
C SER A 864 49.80 -6.27 61.13
N SER A 865 49.88 -7.53 60.67
CA SER A 865 51.14 -8.29 60.41
C SER A 865 50.91 -9.70 59.80
N SER A 866 51.90 -10.22 59.06
CA SER A 866 51.87 -11.34 58.09
C SER A 866 52.77 -12.54 58.49
N SER A 867 52.51 -13.70 57.87
CA SER A 867 53.38 -14.90 57.81
C SER A 867 53.41 -15.43 56.36
N PRO A 868 54.46 -16.17 55.91
CA PRO A 868 54.81 -16.26 54.48
C PRO A 868 53.91 -17.25 53.72
N VAL A 869 53.42 -16.83 52.55
CA VAL A 869 52.56 -17.63 51.66
C VAL A 869 53.40 -18.14 50.49
N ILE A 870 53.26 -19.44 50.15
CA ILE A 870 53.79 -20.03 48.92
C ILE A 870 53.00 -19.48 47.74
N ASN A 871 53.67 -18.87 46.76
CA ASN A 871 53.04 -18.27 45.57
C ASN A 871 52.15 -19.26 44.80
N GLN A 872 50.91 -18.88 44.46
CA GLN A 872 50.07 -19.60 43.49
C GLN A 872 49.95 -18.73 42.23
N ALA A 873 49.97 -19.37 41.06
CA ALA A 873 49.76 -18.65 39.81
C ALA A 873 48.31 -18.13 39.68
N PRO A 874 48.09 -17.01 38.98
CA PRO A 874 46.75 -16.47 38.75
C PRO A 874 45.87 -17.40 37.90
N ILE A 875 44.55 -17.29 38.08
CA ILE A 875 43.54 -18.07 37.35
C ILE A 875 42.55 -17.16 36.61
N ILE A 876 41.85 -17.72 35.61
CA ILE A 876 40.71 -17.08 34.95
C ILE A 876 39.49 -17.27 35.84
N ALA A 877 38.96 -16.17 36.38
CA ALA A 877 37.73 -16.17 37.17
C ALA A 877 36.49 -15.90 36.31
N ASN A 878 36.63 -15.07 35.27
CA ASN A 878 35.58 -14.82 34.27
C ASN A 878 36.21 -14.71 32.88
N ALA A 879 35.69 -15.48 31.92
CA ALA A 879 36.17 -15.44 30.53
C ALA A 879 35.90 -14.07 29.89
N LEU A 880 36.79 -13.64 29.01
CA LEU A 880 36.68 -12.40 28.25
C LEU A 880 35.63 -12.54 27.15
N ILE A 881 34.81 -11.50 26.97
CA ILE A 881 33.72 -11.49 26.00
C ILE A 881 34.14 -10.81 24.70
N ASP A 882 33.70 -11.35 23.58
CA ASP A 882 33.90 -10.77 22.25
C ASP A 882 33.38 -9.33 22.16
N GLN A 883 34.13 -8.49 21.46
CA GLN A 883 33.90 -7.07 21.31
C GLN A 883 33.61 -6.71 19.85
N ARG A 884 33.06 -5.51 19.66
CA ARG A 884 32.86 -4.92 18.33
C ARG A 884 33.51 -3.55 18.26
N ALA A 885 34.16 -3.27 17.15
CA ALA A 885 34.70 -1.96 16.80
C ALA A 885 34.15 -1.52 15.44
N THR A 886 34.10 -0.23 15.22
CA THR A 886 33.68 0.33 13.92
C THR A 886 34.83 1.15 13.36
N VAL A 887 35.12 0.98 12.07
CA VAL A 887 36.13 1.80 11.37
C VAL A 887 35.83 3.29 11.58
N GLY A 888 36.83 4.07 11.95
CA GLY A 888 36.70 5.51 12.20
C GLY A 888 36.15 5.91 13.58
N ASN A 889 35.58 4.97 14.35
CA ASN A 889 35.08 5.25 15.69
C ASN A 889 36.09 4.85 16.78
N ASN A 890 36.13 5.65 17.86
CA ASN A 890 36.95 5.32 19.01
C ASN A 890 36.40 4.08 19.73
N PHE A 891 37.16 3.00 19.68
CA PHE A 891 36.94 1.77 20.43
C PHE A 891 37.53 1.90 21.83
N THR A 892 36.75 1.54 22.85
CA THR A 892 37.23 1.42 24.24
C THR A 892 36.68 0.17 24.87
N TYR A 893 37.54 -0.62 25.51
CA TYR A 893 37.14 -1.80 26.27
C TYR A 893 38.02 -1.90 27.53
N VAL A 894 37.42 -2.13 28.69
CA VAL A 894 38.17 -2.34 29.94
C VAL A 894 37.99 -3.79 30.35
N VAL A 895 39.11 -4.50 30.56
CA VAL A 895 39.07 -5.84 31.12
C VAL A 895 38.70 -5.72 32.61
N ASP A 896 37.63 -6.41 32.99
CA ASP A 896 37.12 -6.38 34.35
C ASP A 896 38.20 -6.84 35.34
N ALA A 897 38.29 -6.14 36.47
CA ALA A 897 39.28 -6.45 37.51
C ALA A 897 39.11 -7.87 38.09
N GLY A 898 37.93 -8.48 37.93
CA GLY A 898 37.62 -9.84 38.34
C GLY A 898 37.73 -10.89 37.24
N SER A 899 38.23 -10.57 36.04
CA SER A 899 38.48 -11.57 34.99
C SER A 899 39.64 -12.50 35.35
N PHE A 900 40.64 -11.96 36.04
CA PHE A 900 41.80 -12.69 36.55
C PHE A 900 41.92 -12.49 38.05
N THR A 901 42.18 -13.56 38.79
CA THR A 901 42.35 -13.50 40.24
C THR A 901 43.57 -14.27 40.69
N ASP A 902 44.14 -13.83 41.80
CA ASP A 902 45.24 -14.49 42.49
C ASP A 902 44.78 -14.86 43.90
N SER A 903 44.86 -16.14 44.25
CA SER A 903 44.39 -16.67 45.54
C SER A 903 45.22 -16.20 46.73
N ASN A 904 46.44 -15.73 46.49
CA ASN A 904 47.37 -15.24 47.49
C ASN A 904 47.26 -13.72 47.64
N GLY A 905 46.48 -13.07 46.77
CA GLY A 905 46.33 -11.63 46.72
C GLY A 905 47.53 -10.92 46.10
N ASP A 906 48.37 -11.64 45.36
CA ASP A 906 49.50 -11.04 44.65
C ASP A 906 48.99 -10.06 43.58
N ALA A 907 49.68 -8.92 43.45
CA ALA A 907 49.27 -7.87 42.54
C ALA A 907 49.53 -8.29 41.08
N LEU A 908 48.47 -8.33 40.27
CA LEU A 908 48.58 -8.75 38.88
C LEU A 908 49.01 -7.62 37.95
N THR A 909 50.01 -7.91 37.12
CA THR A 909 50.42 -7.10 35.98
C THR A 909 49.81 -7.66 34.69
N TYR A 910 49.45 -6.79 33.76
CA TYR A 910 48.72 -7.18 32.55
C TYR A 910 49.51 -6.85 31.28
N SER A 911 49.40 -7.70 30.27
CA SER A 911 49.91 -7.46 28.91
C SER A 911 48.92 -7.96 27.86
N ALA A 912 49.00 -7.46 26.63
CA ALA A 912 48.12 -7.88 25.54
C ALA A 912 48.89 -8.01 24.21
N THR A 913 48.57 -9.06 23.45
CA THR A 913 49.11 -9.34 22.11
C THR A 913 47.97 -9.83 21.20
N LEU A 914 48.25 -10.05 19.92
CA LEU A 914 47.40 -10.91 19.10
C LEU A 914 47.56 -12.38 19.52
N GLU A 915 46.63 -13.23 19.07
CA GLU A 915 46.60 -14.67 19.39
C GLU A 915 47.95 -15.37 19.11
N ASP A 916 48.59 -15.02 18.00
CA ASP A 916 49.88 -15.54 17.54
C ASP A 916 51.11 -14.96 18.25
N ASN A 917 50.91 -14.15 19.31
CA ASN A 917 51.92 -13.39 20.05
C ASN A 917 52.56 -12.22 19.29
N THR A 918 52.02 -11.82 18.14
CA THR A 918 52.46 -10.58 17.49
C THR A 918 51.90 -9.34 18.18
N ALA A 919 52.52 -8.18 17.94
CA ALA A 919 52.08 -6.91 18.52
C ALA A 919 50.66 -6.55 18.05
N LEU A 920 49.92 -5.83 18.91
CA LEU A 920 48.61 -5.30 18.54
C LEU A 920 48.73 -4.38 17.31
N PRO A 921 47.69 -4.30 16.46
CA PRO A 921 47.66 -3.34 15.36
C PRO A 921 47.93 -1.92 15.87
N SER A 922 48.61 -1.09 15.07
CA SER A 922 49.02 0.26 15.48
C SER A 922 47.86 1.17 15.91
N TRP A 923 46.63 0.83 15.52
CA TRP A 923 45.43 1.54 15.91
C TRP A 923 44.91 1.17 17.29
N LEU A 924 45.30 0.04 17.87
CA LEU A 924 44.80 -0.50 19.13
C LEU A 924 45.90 -0.52 20.19
N THR A 925 45.73 0.30 21.23
CA THR A 925 46.66 0.41 22.36
C THR A 925 46.08 -0.23 23.60
N PHE A 926 46.90 -0.92 24.39
CA PHE A 926 46.53 -1.48 25.70
C PHE A 926 47.28 -0.78 26.83
N ASP A 927 46.57 -0.21 27.80
CA ASP A 927 47.13 0.33 29.03
C ASP A 927 46.98 -0.69 30.18
N ALA A 928 48.11 -1.27 30.58
CA ALA A 928 48.18 -2.28 31.63
C ALA A 928 47.73 -1.78 33.02
N ASN A 929 47.86 -0.48 33.31
CA ASN A 929 47.49 0.08 34.62
C ASN A 929 45.96 0.18 34.77
N THR A 930 45.28 0.51 33.68
CA THR A 930 43.82 0.66 33.64
C THR A 930 43.11 -0.57 33.05
N ARG A 931 43.87 -1.56 32.55
CA ARG A 931 43.40 -2.72 31.78
C ARG A 931 42.52 -2.31 30.60
N SER A 932 42.78 -1.15 30.01
CA SER A 932 41.94 -0.57 28.99
C SER A 932 42.57 -0.66 27.61
N PHE A 933 41.80 -1.16 26.65
CA PHE A 933 42.05 -1.02 25.24
C PHE A 933 41.46 0.29 24.74
N ARG A 934 42.22 1.03 23.93
CA ARG A 934 41.79 2.25 23.26
C ARG A 934 42.35 2.32 21.85
N GLY A 935 41.56 2.79 20.90
CA GLY A 935 42.01 2.85 19.52
C GLY A 935 40.92 3.19 18.52
N THR A 936 41.30 3.61 17.32
CA THR A 936 40.34 3.87 16.22
C THR A 936 40.73 3.03 15.00
N PRO A 937 39.97 1.98 14.64
CA PRO A 937 40.31 1.15 13.49
C PRO A 937 40.34 2.00 12.20
N PRO A 938 41.46 1.99 11.44
CA PRO A 938 41.56 2.72 10.19
C PRO A 938 40.86 1.99 9.05
N SER A 939 40.64 2.69 7.93
CA SER A 939 40.18 2.08 6.69
C SER A 939 41.16 1.02 6.21
N GLY A 940 40.61 -0.13 5.75
CA GLY A 940 41.42 -1.31 5.41
C GLY A 940 41.75 -2.24 6.59
N SER A 941 41.19 -1.99 7.79
CA SER A 941 41.25 -2.96 8.89
C SER A 941 40.58 -4.29 8.49
N PRO A 942 41.11 -5.45 8.91
CA PRO A 942 40.46 -6.75 8.68
C PRO A 942 39.10 -6.80 9.38
N SER A 943 38.18 -7.66 8.91
CA SER A 943 36.82 -7.78 9.48
C SER A 943 36.79 -8.26 10.94
N SER A 944 37.89 -8.83 11.43
CA SER A 944 38.08 -9.13 12.85
C SER A 944 39.57 -9.29 13.20
N ILE A 945 39.89 -9.14 14.49
CA ILE A 945 41.17 -9.52 15.10
C ILE A 945 40.91 -10.31 16.38
N THR A 946 41.80 -11.24 16.74
CA THR A 946 41.74 -11.98 18.02
C THR A 946 42.84 -11.47 18.95
N VAL A 947 42.44 -10.97 20.11
CA VAL A 947 43.31 -10.35 21.12
C VAL A 947 43.45 -11.28 22.30
N LYS A 948 44.69 -11.50 22.74
CA LYS A 948 45.07 -12.31 23.90
C LYS A 948 45.57 -11.40 25.03
N VAL A 949 44.97 -11.52 26.21
CA VAL A 949 45.34 -10.79 27.44
C VAL A 949 46.03 -11.75 28.40
N THR A 950 47.15 -11.34 28.99
CA THR A 950 47.92 -12.15 29.95
C THR A 950 48.05 -11.42 31.29
N ALA A 951 47.69 -12.08 32.38
CA ALA A 951 47.88 -11.62 33.76
C ALA A 951 49.07 -12.36 34.41
N ASN A 952 49.95 -11.64 35.10
CA ASN A 952 51.19 -12.15 35.71
C ASN A 952 51.34 -11.65 37.16
N ASP A 953 51.64 -12.56 38.09
CA ASP A 953 51.76 -12.29 39.53
C ASP A 953 53.09 -11.63 39.96
N GLY A 954 54.06 -11.48 39.06
CA GLY A 954 55.41 -10.99 39.36
C GLY A 954 56.23 -11.90 40.27
N LYS A 955 55.73 -13.11 40.55
CA LYS A 955 56.28 -14.14 41.44
C LYS A 955 56.52 -15.48 40.75
N GLY A 956 56.19 -15.58 39.46
CA GLY A 956 56.54 -16.69 38.57
C GLY A 956 55.35 -17.40 37.93
N GLY A 957 54.13 -16.94 38.15
CA GLY A 957 52.89 -17.46 37.58
C GLY A 957 52.22 -16.50 36.60
N SER A 958 51.62 -17.04 35.53
CA SER A 958 50.83 -16.26 34.58
C SER A 958 49.71 -17.08 33.95
N VAL A 959 48.63 -16.41 33.53
CA VAL A 959 47.50 -17.01 32.81
C VAL A 959 47.01 -16.07 31.70
N SER A 960 46.45 -16.61 30.62
CA SER A 960 45.96 -15.83 29.48
C SER A 960 44.56 -16.26 29.06
N ASP A 961 43.80 -15.31 28.51
CA ASP A 961 42.50 -15.53 27.85
C ASP A 961 42.39 -14.66 26.58
N SER A 962 41.55 -15.06 25.63
CA SER A 962 41.43 -14.42 24.31
C SER A 962 39.99 -14.04 23.96
N PHE A 963 39.81 -12.93 23.25
CA PHE A 963 38.52 -12.47 22.73
C PHE A 963 38.64 -11.91 21.31
N VAL A 964 37.56 -11.96 20.54
CA VAL A 964 37.49 -11.42 19.17
C VAL A 964 37.01 -9.98 19.19
N ILE A 965 37.68 -9.09 18.45
CA ILE A 965 37.13 -7.77 18.08
C ILE A 965 36.64 -7.87 16.63
N SER A 966 35.32 -7.88 16.43
CA SER A 966 34.73 -7.79 15.09
C SER A 966 34.70 -6.34 14.63
N ILE A 967 35.22 -6.05 13.45
CA ILE A 967 35.37 -4.69 12.91
C ILE A 967 34.37 -4.49 11.77
N SER A 968 33.40 -3.60 11.97
CA SER A 968 32.40 -3.24 10.96
C SER A 968 32.68 -1.88 10.33
N VAL A 969 32.35 -1.73 9.05
CA VAL A 969 32.17 -0.42 8.42
C VAL A 969 30.70 -0.04 8.51
N ILE A 970 30.39 1.18 8.95
CA ILE A 970 29.04 1.73 8.83
C ILE A 970 29.03 2.50 7.52
N ASN A 971 28.21 2.05 6.57
CA ASN A 971 27.90 2.83 5.38
C ASN A 971 26.87 3.91 5.77
N THR A 972 27.09 5.15 5.35
CA THR A 972 26.15 6.25 5.50
C THR A 972 25.61 6.62 4.12
N ALA A 973 24.33 6.97 4.04
CA ALA A 973 23.77 7.39 2.76
C ALA A 973 24.51 8.63 2.24
N PRO A 974 24.74 8.75 0.92
CA PRO A 974 25.22 10.00 0.35
C PRO A 974 24.22 11.10 0.65
N VAL A 975 24.68 12.33 0.87
CA VAL A 975 23.82 13.50 1.10
C VAL A 975 23.67 14.26 -0.22
N LEU A 976 22.46 14.32 -0.75
CA LEU A 976 22.12 15.08 -1.95
C LEU A 976 21.99 16.57 -1.60
N ASP A 977 22.73 17.42 -2.30
CA ASP A 977 22.58 18.88 -2.19
C ASP A 977 21.18 19.27 -2.66
N SER A 978 20.51 20.15 -1.92
CA SER A 978 19.17 20.60 -2.30
C SER A 978 19.18 21.22 -3.71
N ILE A 979 18.41 20.60 -4.58
CA ILE A 979 18.17 21.02 -5.95
C ILE A 979 17.07 22.09 -5.94
N GLY A 980 16.02 21.88 -5.15
CA GLY A 980 14.87 22.77 -5.00
C GLY A 980 13.95 22.82 -6.22
N ASP A 981 12.73 23.31 -5.99
CA ASP A 981 11.72 23.48 -7.03
C ASP A 981 12.20 24.40 -8.16
N LYS A 982 11.74 24.10 -9.38
CA LYS A 982 12.05 24.86 -10.59
C LYS A 982 10.76 25.40 -11.22
N SER A 983 10.91 26.49 -11.95
CA SER A 983 9.80 27.07 -12.71
C SER A 983 10.33 27.47 -14.09
N ILE A 984 9.68 26.98 -15.15
CA ILE A 984 10.03 27.25 -16.54
C ILE A 984 8.77 27.55 -17.36
N ILE A 985 8.94 28.07 -18.57
CA ILE A 985 7.85 28.26 -19.53
C ILE A 985 7.75 27.03 -20.43
N LEU A 986 6.54 26.66 -20.82
CA LEU A 986 6.27 25.59 -21.78
C LEU A 986 7.20 25.65 -23.00
N GLY A 987 7.91 24.56 -23.30
CA GLY A 987 8.86 24.45 -24.42
C GLY A 987 10.31 24.86 -24.11
N GLN A 988 10.62 25.41 -22.92
CA GLN A 988 12.00 25.73 -22.51
C GLN A 988 12.74 24.50 -21.95
N ASN A 989 14.01 24.32 -22.29
CA ASN A 989 14.82 23.23 -21.72
C ASN A 989 15.27 23.57 -20.30
N LEU A 990 14.87 22.74 -19.33
CA LEU A 990 15.40 22.75 -17.98
C LEU A 990 16.67 21.90 -17.92
N SER A 991 17.76 22.48 -17.41
CA SER A 991 19.00 21.75 -17.14
C SER A 991 19.61 22.18 -15.80
N PHE A 992 20.03 21.19 -15.00
CA PHE A 992 20.81 21.40 -13.78
C PHE A 992 21.70 20.18 -13.52
N THR A 993 22.59 20.26 -12.52
CA THR A 993 23.42 19.12 -12.11
C THR A 993 23.15 18.83 -10.64
N ALA A 994 22.61 17.66 -10.34
CA ALA A 994 22.49 17.13 -9.00
C ALA A 994 23.89 16.83 -8.45
N ARG A 995 24.16 17.26 -7.23
CA ARG A 995 25.44 17.06 -6.54
C ARG A 995 25.17 16.38 -5.21
N ALA A 996 26.04 15.47 -4.83
CA ALA A 996 25.95 14.81 -3.54
C ALA A 996 27.35 14.64 -2.94
N THR A 997 27.40 14.56 -1.62
CA THR A 997 28.61 14.28 -0.85
C THR A 997 28.45 12.96 -0.12
N ASP A 998 29.52 12.20 -0.04
CA ASP A 998 29.56 10.95 0.70
C ASP A 998 30.85 10.95 1.51
N ASN A 999 30.69 10.88 2.84
CA ASN A 999 31.78 11.00 3.79
C ASN A 999 32.22 9.63 4.33
N ASP A 1000 31.75 8.54 3.74
CA ASP A 1000 32.18 7.20 4.11
C ASP A 1000 33.68 7.01 3.86
N VAL A 1001 34.29 6.18 4.72
CA VAL A 1001 35.70 5.80 4.63
C VAL A 1001 35.80 4.27 4.66
N PRO A 1002 36.22 3.61 3.56
CA PRO A 1002 36.68 4.17 2.29
C PRO A 1002 35.57 4.90 1.51
N THR A 1003 35.96 5.86 0.68
CA THR A 1003 35.02 6.66 -0.12
C THR A 1003 34.29 5.79 -1.14
N GLN A 1004 32.97 5.95 -1.18
CA GLN A 1004 32.07 5.16 -2.00
C GLN A 1004 31.78 5.86 -3.33
N SER A 1005 31.41 5.08 -4.35
CA SER A 1005 31.05 5.61 -5.66
C SER A 1005 29.57 5.92 -5.74
N LEU A 1006 29.21 7.11 -6.24
CA LEU A 1006 27.82 7.57 -6.32
C LEU A 1006 27.19 7.34 -7.69
N THR A 1007 25.97 6.81 -7.69
CA THR A 1007 25.14 6.59 -8.87
C THR A 1007 23.86 7.40 -8.76
N TYR A 1008 23.60 8.27 -9.74
CA TYR A 1008 22.42 9.11 -9.78
C TYR A 1008 21.33 8.51 -10.68
N GLN A 1009 20.06 8.76 -10.34
CA GLN A 1009 18.91 8.31 -11.11
C GLN A 1009 17.80 9.37 -11.04
N VAL A 1010 16.93 9.40 -12.04
CA VAL A 1010 15.73 10.23 -12.03
C VAL A 1010 14.49 9.41 -12.40
N SER A 1011 13.39 9.64 -11.70
CA SER A 1011 12.08 9.05 -11.99
C SER A 1011 10.96 10.09 -11.92
N GLY A 1012 9.91 9.92 -12.73
CA GLY A 1012 8.83 10.91 -12.92
C GLY A 1012 8.99 11.67 -14.24
N GLY A 1013 7.87 11.94 -14.94
CA GLY A 1013 7.83 12.64 -16.24
C GLY A 1013 8.36 11.84 -17.46
N SER A 1014 7.61 11.78 -18.56
CA SER A 1014 7.88 10.89 -19.71
C SER A 1014 9.04 11.28 -20.65
N SER A 1015 9.92 12.22 -20.27
CA SER A 1015 11.01 12.69 -21.16
C SER A 1015 12.24 13.30 -20.46
N ALA A 1016 12.33 13.26 -19.13
CA ALA A 1016 13.52 13.75 -18.42
C ALA A 1016 14.65 12.71 -18.48
N SER A 1017 15.88 13.19 -18.56
CA SER A 1017 17.06 12.33 -18.52
C SER A 1017 18.08 12.84 -17.51
N LEU A 1018 18.78 11.92 -16.86
CA LEU A 1018 19.84 12.24 -15.90
C LEU A 1018 21.05 11.33 -16.15
N ASN A 1019 22.26 11.89 -16.18
CA ASN A 1019 23.48 11.11 -16.29
C ASN A 1019 23.85 10.48 -14.94
N ALA A 1020 23.88 9.15 -14.90
CA ALA A 1020 24.08 8.40 -13.67
C ALA A 1020 25.44 8.59 -12.99
N SER A 1021 26.46 9.07 -13.70
CA SER A 1021 27.81 9.31 -13.16
C SER A 1021 28.09 10.77 -12.82
N THR A 1022 27.36 11.72 -13.42
CA THR A 1022 27.64 13.15 -13.25
C THR A 1022 26.50 13.94 -12.61
N GLY A 1023 25.31 13.35 -12.44
CA GLY A 1023 24.14 14.04 -11.91
C GLY A 1023 23.51 15.04 -12.88
N ALA A 1024 23.96 15.13 -14.13
CA ALA A 1024 23.47 16.10 -15.10
C ALA A 1024 22.06 15.76 -15.57
N PHE A 1025 21.08 16.59 -15.19
CA PHE A 1025 19.66 16.49 -15.54
C PHE A 1025 19.31 17.38 -16.73
N THR A 1026 18.48 16.87 -17.64
CA THR A 1026 17.91 17.64 -18.76
C THR A 1026 16.45 17.25 -19.02
N TRP A 1027 15.59 18.25 -19.26
CA TRP A 1027 14.19 18.01 -19.61
C TRP A 1027 13.57 19.19 -20.37
N THR A 1028 12.85 18.92 -21.46
CA THR A 1028 12.06 19.93 -22.17
C THR A 1028 10.57 19.53 -22.13
N PRO A 1029 9.69 20.30 -21.46
CA PRO A 1029 8.28 19.97 -21.33
C PRO A 1029 7.50 20.29 -22.60
N THR A 1030 6.55 19.43 -22.94
CA THR A 1030 5.62 19.60 -24.06
C THR A 1030 4.20 19.97 -23.62
N THR A 1031 3.93 19.99 -22.30
CA THR A 1031 2.66 20.43 -21.72
C THR A 1031 2.91 21.32 -20.50
N SER A 1032 2.06 22.33 -20.30
CA SER A 1032 2.09 23.18 -19.10
C SER A 1032 1.43 22.45 -17.92
N GLY A 1033 1.85 22.75 -16.71
CA GLY A 1033 1.39 22.08 -15.49
C GLY A 1033 2.53 21.89 -14.50
N THR A 1034 2.23 21.21 -13.39
CA THR A 1034 3.21 20.92 -12.36
C THR A 1034 3.67 19.47 -12.48
N PHE A 1035 4.97 19.26 -12.56
CA PHE A 1035 5.59 17.94 -12.74
C PHE A 1035 6.53 17.66 -11.59
N SER A 1036 6.51 16.43 -11.07
CA SER A 1036 7.42 16.02 -10.00
C SER A 1036 8.45 15.04 -10.55
N PHE A 1037 9.72 15.30 -10.26
CA PHE A 1037 10.84 14.41 -10.54
C PHE A 1037 11.49 14.01 -9.22
N THR A 1038 11.66 12.72 -8.98
CA THR A 1038 12.50 12.22 -7.90
C THR A 1038 13.90 12.05 -8.43
N VAL A 1039 14.85 12.85 -7.92
CA VAL A 1039 16.27 12.67 -8.17
C VAL A 1039 16.85 11.88 -7.00
N LYS A 1040 17.44 10.73 -7.29
CA LYS A 1040 18.00 9.81 -6.30
C LYS A 1040 19.50 9.66 -6.53
N VAL A 1041 20.29 9.64 -5.47
CA VAL A 1041 21.72 9.29 -5.49
C VAL A 1041 21.95 8.11 -4.55
N THR A 1042 22.71 7.10 -5.01
CA THR A 1042 22.95 5.85 -4.27
C THR A 1042 24.44 5.56 -4.22
N ASP A 1043 24.97 5.23 -3.05
CA ASP A 1043 26.34 4.76 -2.87
C ASP A 1043 26.50 3.28 -3.26
N ASN A 1044 27.74 2.77 -3.29
CA ASN A 1044 28.02 1.35 -3.51
C ASN A 1044 28.34 0.59 -2.20
N GLY A 1045 27.80 1.08 -1.08
CA GLY A 1045 27.84 0.45 0.22
C GLY A 1045 27.21 -0.93 0.30
N SER A 1046 27.43 -1.62 1.43
CA SER A 1046 26.73 -2.86 1.76
C SER A 1046 26.11 -2.75 3.17
N PRO A 1047 24.79 -2.48 3.29
CA PRO A 1047 23.84 -2.27 2.19
C PRO A 1047 24.10 -0.94 1.45
N ALA A 1048 23.74 -0.88 0.17
CA ALA A 1048 23.78 0.37 -0.58
C ALA A 1048 22.72 1.31 -0.03
N LEU A 1049 23.11 2.53 0.31
CA LEU A 1049 22.20 3.54 0.84
C LEU A 1049 22.05 4.69 -0.16
N SER A 1050 20.98 5.46 0.01
CA SER A 1050 20.60 6.48 -0.96
C SER A 1050 19.93 7.67 -0.31
N ASP A 1051 20.10 8.84 -0.91
CA ASP A 1051 19.31 10.04 -0.62
C ASP A 1051 18.59 10.48 -1.89
N GLU A 1052 17.43 11.10 -1.71
CA GLU A 1052 16.57 11.51 -2.81
C GLU A 1052 15.82 12.78 -2.50
N GLU A 1053 15.62 13.60 -3.53
CA GLU A 1053 14.81 14.81 -3.46
C GLU A 1053 13.74 14.74 -4.54
N VAL A 1054 12.50 14.96 -4.14
CA VAL A 1054 11.41 15.23 -5.08
C VAL A 1054 11.44 16.72 -5.41
N ILE A 1055 11.81 17.05 -6.64
CA ILE A 1055 11.71 18.41 -7.15
C ILE A 1055 10.39 18.61 -7.86
N THR A 1056 9.74 19.73 -7.60
CA THR A 1056 8.58 20.17 -8.34
C THR A 1056 9.01 21.14 -9.43
N VAL A 1057 8.62 20.88 -10.66
CA VAL A 1057 8.82 21.76 -11.80
C VAL A 1057 7.48 22.32 -12.26
N THR A 1058 7.25 23.61 -12.00
CA THR A 1058 6.09 24.33 -12.52
C THR A 1058 6.39 24.79 -13.95
N VAL A 1059 5.67 24.23 -14.91
CA VAL A 1059 5.71 24.64 -16.32
C VAL A 1059 4.55 25.60 -16.56
N ASN A 1060 4.85 26.88 -16.55
CA ASN A 1060 3.84 27.91 -16.82
C ASN A 1060 3.50 27.93 -18.32
N PRO A 1061 2.22 28.15 -18.68
CA PRO A 1061 1.87 28.46 -20.05
C PRO A 1061 2.64 29.72 -20.49
N ALA A 1062 3.03 29.79 -21.77
CA ALA A 1062 3.63 31.01 -22.29
C ALA A 1062 2.64 32.19 -22.11
N PRO A 1063 3.10 33.39 -21.70
CA PRO A 1063 2.23 34.55 -21.59
C PRO A 1063 1.54 34.82 -22.95
N THR A 1064 0.22 35.04 -22.94
CA THR A 1064 -0.55 35.35 -24.16
C THR A 1064 -0.11 36.70 -24.70
N GLN A 1065 0.79 36.68 -25.67
CA GLN A 1065 1.18 37.85 -26.43
C GLN A 1065 -0.05 38.36 -27.21
N GLN A 1066 -0.30 39.67 -27.18
CA GLN A 1066 -1.32 40.28 -28.03
C GLN A 1066 -0.89 40.07 -29.50
N THR A 1067 -1.78 39.55 -30.34
CA THR A 1067 -1.44 39.25 -31.74
C THR A 1067 -2.56 39.69 -32.67
N VAL A 1068 -2.19 40.20 -33.84
CA VAL A 1068 -3.12 40.30 -34.97
C VAL A 1068 -3.28 38.89 -35.53
N VAL A 1069 -4.50 38.37 -35.52
CA VAL A 1069 -4.81 36.99 -35.94
C VAL A 1069 -5.14 36.91 -37.43
N SER A 1070 -5.70 37.97 -38.02
CA SER A 1070 -6.03 38.03 -39.46
C SER A 1070 -6.34 39.46 -39.92
N PHE A 1071 -6.46 39.64 -41.24
CA PHE A 1071 -6.97 40.86 -41.86
C PHE A 1071 -8.29 40.58 -42.57
N SER A 1072 -9.27 41.47 -42.44
CA SER A 1072 -10.55 41.37 -43.16
C SER A 1072 -10.68 42.50 -44.17
N LEU A 1073 -11.01 42.16 -45.42
CA LEU A 1073 -11.41 43.12 -46.44
C LEU A 1073 -12.86 43.54 -46.20
N MET A 1074 -13.09 44.84 -46.06
CA MET A 1074 -14.38 45.43 -45.70
C MET A 1074 -14.97 46.19 -46.88
N ASN A 1075 -16.29 46.11 -47.03
CA ASN A 1075 -17.07 46.98 -47.90
C ASN A 1075 -17.38 48.27 -47.12
N ALA A 1076 -16.78 49.40 -47.52
CA ALA A 1076 -16.94 50.69 -46.86
C ALA A 1076 -18.25 51.43 -47.24
N ASP A 1077 -19.05 50.87 -48.16
CA ASP A 1077 -20.40 51.40 -48.43
C ASP A 1077 -21.45 50.75 -47.52
N THR A 1078 -21.23 49.48 -47.12
CA THR A 1078 -22.22 48.67 -46.40
C THR A 1078 -21.78 48.26 -45.00
N GLU A 1079 -20.56 48.61 -44.58
CA GLU A 1079 -19.93 48.20 -43.32
C GLU A 1079 -19.78 46.69 -43.11
N GLN A 1080 -19.95 45.89 -44.16
CA GLN A 1080 -19.92 44.42 -44.08
C GLN A 1080 -18.56 43.87 -44.50
N GLU A 1081 -18.15 42.78 -43.86
CA GLU A 1081 -16.96 42.03 -44.26
C GLU A 1081 -17.20 41.34 -45.60
N ILE A 1082 -16.27 41.50 -46.54
CA ILE A 1082 -16.31 40.82 -47.84
C ILE A 1082 -15.63 39.45 -47.72
N GLN A 1083 -14.41 39.43 -47.18
CA GLN A 1083 -13.63 38.21 -46.93
C GLN A 1083 -12.47 38.48 -45.98
N VAL A 1084 -11.96 37.44 -45.32
CA VAL A 1084 -10.67 37.47 -44.62
C VAL A 1084 -9.54 37.30 -45.64
N LEU A 1085 -8.57 38.21 -45.63
CA LEU A 1085 -7.40 38.21 -46.50
C LEU A 1085 -6.35 37.19 -46.02
N LYS A 1086 -5.77 36.48 -46.99
CA LYS A 1086 -4.71 35.47 -46.82
C LYS A 1086 -3.47 35.84 -47.65
N GLU A 1087 -2.34 35.24 -47.29
CA GLU A 1087 -1.06 35.49 -47.93
C GLU A 1087 -1.13 35.10 -49.41
N GLY A 1088 -0.78 36.04 -50.30
CA GLY A 1088 -0.82 35.88 -51.74
C GLY A 1088 -2.18 36.12 -52.40
N ASP A 1089 -3.21 36.55 -51.65
CA ASP A 1089 -4.55 36.75 -52.21
C ASP A 1089 -4.57 37.68 -53.41
N VAL A 1090 -5.40 37.35 -54.41
CA VAL A 1090 -5.61 38.17 -55.60
C VAL A 1090 -7.00 38.82 -55.54
N LEU A 1091 -7.03 40.09 -55.16
CA LEU A 1091 -8.24 40.88 -55.06
C LEU A 1091 -8.64 41.43 -56.43
N ASN A 1092 -9.68 40.84 -57.02
CA ASN A 1092 -10.16 41.24 -58.33
C ASN A 1092 -11.31 42.23 -58.24
N LEU A 1093 -11.04 43.51 -58.49
CA LEU A 1093 -12.02 44.60 -58.35
C LEU A 1093 -13.27 44.42 -59.23
N ALA A 1094 -13.16 43.76 -60.38
CA ALA A 1094 -14.32 43.47 -61.24
C ALA A 1094 -15.29 42.44 -60.63
N MET A 1095 -14.86 41.70 -59.62
CA MET A 1095 -15.63 40.63 -58.97
C MET A 1095 -16.07 40.98 -57.55
N LEU A 1096 -15.55 42.07 -56.99
CA LEU A 1096 -15.91 42.52 -55.65
C LEU A 1096 -17.23 43.32 -55.69
N PRO A 1097 -18.04 43.26 -54.61
CA PRO A 1097 -19.33 43.93 -54.56
C PRO A 1097 -19.24 45.47 -54.57
N THR A 1098 -18.05 46.03 -54.33
CA THR A 1098 -17.75 47.46 -54.44
C THR A 1098 -16.26 47.68 -54.75
N SER A 1099 -15.94 48.90 -55.15
CA SER A 1099 -14.56 49.43 -55.21
C SER A 1099 -14.22 50.36 -54.04
N ASN A 1100 -15.18 50.64 -53.14
CA ASN A 1100 -14.99 51.38 -51.90
C ASN A 1100 -14.69 50.41 -50.76
N LEU A 1101 -13.40 50.17 -50.50
CA LEU A 1101 -12.92 49.12 -49.59
C LEU A 1101 -12.24 49.69 -48.36
N ASN A 1102 -12.07 48.88 -47.32
CA ASN A 1102 -11.15 49.14 -46.20
C ASN A 1102 -10.57 47.80 -45.73
N ILE A 1103 -9.54 47.80 -44.88
CA ILE A 1103 -8.99 46.58 -44.28
C ILE A 1103 -9.03 46.71 -42.77
N ARG A 1104 -9.69 45.77 -42.08
CA ARG A 1104 -9.72 45.67 -40.62
C ARG A 1104 -8.66 44.69 -40.14
N ALA A 1105 -7.87 45.06 -39.13
CA ALA A 1105 -7.01 44.12 -38.41
C ALA A 1105 -7.80 43.44 -37.28
N ASN A 1106 -7.85 42.11 -37.30
CA ASN A 1106 -8.50 41.30 -36.26
C ASN A 1106 -7.46 40.87 -35.22
N THR A 1107 -7.72 41.08 -33.94
CA THR A 1107 -6.81 40.72 -32.84
C THR A 1107 -7.39 39.59 -31.99
N ASN A 1108 -6.54 38.85 -31.28
CA ASN A 1108 -6.94 37.75 -30.39
C ASN A 1108 -7.71 38.21 -29.13
N SER A 1109 -7.62 39.50 -28.79
CA SER A 1109 -8.40 40.21 -27.78
C SER A 1109 -8.51 41.69 -28.15
N THR A 1110 -9.32 42.48 -27.44
CA THR A 1110 -9.22 43.95 -27.55
C THR A 1110 -7.83 44.40 -27.09
N VAL A 1111 -7.19 45.30 -27.85
CA VAL A 1111 -5.84 45.83 -27.59
C VAL A 1111 -5.86 47.36 -27.49
N GLY A 1112 -4.81 47.96 -26.96
CA GLY A 1112 -4.75 49.41 -26.76
C GLY A 1112 -4.65 50.20 -28.08
N SER A 1113 -3.95 49.66 -29.07
CA SER A 1113 -3.97 50.16 -30.46
C SER A 1113 -3.39 49.13 -31.44
N VAL A 1114 -3.61 49.33 -32.73
CA VAL A 1114 -2.94 48.56 -33.80
C VAL A 1114 -2.30 49.52 -34.79
N LYS A 1115 -0.98 49.36 -35.01
CA LYS A 1115 -0.22 50.08 -36.03
C LYS A 1115 -0.16 49.23 -37.30
N MET A 1116 -0.84 49.67 -38.35
CA MET A 1116 -0.88 49.03 -39.66
C MET A 1116 -0.03 49.81 -40.67
N VAL A 1117 0.79 49.10 -41.44
CA VAL A 1117 1.69 49.63 -42.46
C VAL A 1117 1.43 48.87 -43.75
N LEU A 1118 0.72 49.51 -44.68
CA LEU A 1118 0.58 49.08 -46.06
C LEU A 1118 1.76 49.62 -46.88
N SER A 1119 2.33 48.78 -47.72
CA SER A 1119 3.41 49.10 -48.65
C SER A 1119 3.22 48.35 -49.97
N GLY A 1120 4.02 48.67 -50.99
CA GLY A 1120 3.85 48.14 -52.36
C GLY A 1120 3.30 49.20 -53.30
N ARG A 1121 2.26 48.89 -54.09
CA ARG A 1121 1.72 49.79 -55.11
C ARG A 1121 1.22 51.13 -54.56
N GLN A 1122 0.61 51.11 -53.37
CA GLN A 1122 0.37 52.30 -52.56
C GLN A 1122 0.87 52.02 -51.15
N SER A 1123 1.30 53.08 -50.44
CA SER A 1123 1.79 52.96 -49.07
C SER A 1123 0.95 53.80 -48.12
N ARG A 1124 0.74 53.28 -46.91
CA ARG A 1124 0.02 53.97 -45.83
C ARG A 1124 0.49 53.42 -44.48
N THR A 1125 0.66 54.31 -43.51
CA THR A 1125 0.81 53.93 -42.10
C THR A 1125 -0.35 54.51 -41.32
N GLN A 1126 -1.04 53.69 -40.55
CA GLN A 1126 -2.17 54.06 -39.71
C GLN A 1126 -1.99 53.44 -38.33
N THR A 1127 -2.18 54.24 -37.28
CA THR A 1127 -2.37 53.72 -35.93
C THR A 1127 -3.81 53.93 -35.55
N ASP A 1128 -4.51 52.85 -35.21
CA ASP A 1128 -5.89 52.91 -34.76
C ASP A 1128 -5.98 52.54 -33.28
N ASN A 1129 -6.71 53.34 -32.51
CA ASN A 1129 -6.77 53.27 -31.05
C ASN A 1129 -8.07 52.63 -30.55
N GLY A 1130 -9.05 52.38 -31.42
CA GLY A 1130 -10.34 51.81 -31.07
C GLY A 1130 -10.71 50.68 -32.01
N ALA A 1131 -11.30 49.62 -31.48
CA ALA A 1131 -11.89 48.59 -32.33
C ALA A 1131 -13.19 49.12 -32.96
N PRO A 1132 -13.47 48.83 -34.25
CA PRO A 1132 -12.67 48.01 -35.17
C PRO A 1132 -11.43 48.75 -35.71
N TYR A 1133 -10.25 48.14 -35.63
CA TYR A 1133 -9.00 48.78 -36.07
C TYR A 1133 -8.89 48.76 -37.60
N ALA A 1134 -9.05 49.92 -38.23
CA ALA A 1134 -9.18 50.05 -39.68
C ALA A 1134 -7.97 50.73 -40.33
N LEU A 1135 -7.43 50.15 -41.41
CA LEU A 1135 -6.25 50.65 -42.11
C LEU A 1135 -6.46 52.05 -42.69
N PHE A 1136 -7.65 52.36 -43.21
CA PHE A 1136 -8.00 53.71 -43.70
C PHE A 1136 -8.80 54.53 -42.66
N GLY A 1137 -8.83 54.05 -41.41
CA GLY A 1137 -9.58 54.61 -40.31
C GLY A 1137 -11.09 54.41 -40.44
N ASP A 1138 -11.77 54.65 -39.33
CA ASP A 1138 -13.22 54.66 -39.21
C ASP A 1138 -13.68 55.89 -38.40
N LYS A 1139 -14.99 56.15 -38.39
CA LYS A 1139 -15.62 57.12 -37.50
C LYS A 1139 -16.74 56.43 -36.73
N SER A 1140 -16.45 56.05 -35.49
CA SER A 1140 -17.38 55.32 -34.60
C SER A 1140 -17.81 53.96 -35.18
N GLY A 1141 -16.87 53.24 -35.80
CA GLY A 1141 -17.11 51.94 -36.44
C GLY A 1141 -17.58 52.01 -37.90
N ASN A 1142 -17.73 53.21 -38.48
CA ASN A 1142 -18.05 53.40 -39.90
C ASN A 1142 -16.76 53.59 -40.73
N TYR A 1143 -16.43 52.65 -41.61
CA TYR A 1143 -15.18 52.60 -42.36
C TYR A 1143 -15.07 53.71 -43.41
N ASN A 1144 -13.92 54.41 -43.43
CA ASN A 1144 -13.63 55.31 -44.55
C ASN A 1144 -13.32 54.51 -45.81
N SER A 1145 -13.78 55.00 -46.97
CA SER A 1145 -13.53 54.34 -48.26
C SER A 1145 -12.09 54.50 -48.74
N TRP A 1146 -11.55 53.40 -49.26
CA TRP A 1146 -10.32 53.33 -50.05
C TRP A 1146 -10.54 52.49 -51.30
N THR A 1147 -10.20 53.06 -52.46
CA THR A 1147 -10.15 52.30 -53.71
C THR A 1147 -8.70 51.92 -54.02
N PRO A 1148 -8.34 50.62 -53.96
CA PRO A 1148 -6.98 50.18 -54.25
C PRO A 1148 -6.64 50.31 -55.74
N ALA A 1149 -5.41 50.71 -56.04
CA ALA A 1149 -4.85 50.60 -57.38
C ALA A 1149 -4.45 49.14 -57.68
N THR A 1150 -4.46 48.73 -58.95
CA THR A 1150 -3.97 47.39 -59.32
C THR A 1150 -2.45 47.28 -59.13
N GLY A 1151 -1.99 46.16 -58.57
CA GLY A 1151 -0.59 45.91 -58.21
C GLY A 1151 -0.45 45.11 -56.91
N SER A 1152 0.79 44.78 -56.52
CA SER A 1152 1.08 44.02 -55.30
C SER A 1152 1.25 44.94 -54.08
N TYR A 1153 0.82 44.43 -52.93
CA TYR A 1153 0.79 45.10 -51.64
C TYR A 1153 1.35 44.18 -50.55
N ALA A 1154 1.92 44.77 -49.52
CA ALA A 1154 2.33 44.14 -48.28
C ALA A 1154 1.76 44.95 -47.10
N LEU A 1155 0.99 44.31 -46.22
CA LEU A 1155 0.35 44.91 -45.05
C LEU A 1155 0.88 44.27 -43.78
N THR A 1156 1.59 45.05 -42.96
CA THR A 1156 2.03 44.64 -41.63
C THR A 1156 1.18 45.32 -40.56
N ALA A 1157 0.68 44.58 -39.57
CA ALA A 1157 -0.03 45.16 -38.42
C ALA A 1157 0.53 44.65 -37.10
N THR A 1158 0.88 45.58 -36.22
CA THR A 1158 1.43 45.32 -34.90
C THR A 1158 0.44 45.82 -33.84
N PRO A 1159 -0.08 44.95 -32.95
CA PRO A 1159 -0.89 45.40 -31.83
C PRO A 1159 0.00 45.92 -30.70
N TYR A 1160 -0.53 46.86 -29.93
CA TYR A 1160 0.14 47.46 -28.78
C TYR A 1160 -0.78 47.49 -27.58
N SER A 1161 -0.21 47.28 -26.39
CA SER A 1161 -0.97 47.21 -25.14
C SER A 1161 -1.62 48.53 -24.73
N SER A 1162 -1.16 49.67 -25.26
CA SER A 1162 -1.71 51.00 -25.00
C SER A 1162 -2.00 51.76 -26.30
N SER A 1163 -2.69 52.89 -26.19
CA SER A 1163 -3.06 53.71 -27.35
C SER A 1163 -1.83 54.34 -28.02
N ALA A 1164 -2.00 54.82 -29.25
CA ALA A 1164 -0.99 55.50 -30.06
C ALA A 1164 0.28 54.66 -30.34
N ALA A 1165 0.15 53.34 -30.48
CA ALA A 1165 1.24 52.39 -30.65
C ALA A 1165 2.29 52.47 -29.52
N SER A 1166 1.81 52.66 -28.28
CA SER A 1166 2.62 52.73 -27.06
C SER A 1166 2.39 51.52 -26.15
N GLY A 1167 3.23 51.34 -25.13
CA GLY A 1167 3.24 50.14 -24.31
C GLY A 1167 3.95 48.97 -25.00
N ASP A 1168 3.64 47.75 -24.59
CA ASP A 1168 4.30 46.54 -25.10
C ASP A 1168 3.78 46.21 -26.51
N ALA A 1169 4.72 46.05 -27.44
CA ALA A 1169 4.42 45.60 -28.80
C ALA A 1169 4.12 44.09 -28.79
N GLY A 1170 2.94 43.74 -29.31
CA GLY A 1170 2.59 42.36 -29.60
C GLY A 1170 3.20 41.86 -30.91
N THR A 1171 2.87 40.63 -31.31
CA THR A 1171 3.46 40.03 -32.51
C THR A 1171 2.86 40.65 -33.77
N PRO A 1172 3.68 41.21 -34.69
CA PRO A 1172 3.19 41.72 -35.95
C PRO A 1172 2.74 40.61 -36.89
N LEU A 1173 1.62 40.80 -37.58
CA LEU A 1173 1.23 39.96 -38.73
C LEU A 1173 1.51 40.73 -40.02
N THR A 1174 2.24 40.12 -40.95
CA THR A 1174 2.46 40.67 -42.30
C THR A 1174 1.74 39.82 -43.33
N LEU A 1175 1.07 40.47 -44.28
CA LEU A 1175 0.32 39.83 -45.35
C LEU A 1175 0.63 40.48 -46.70
N ASN A 1176 1.06 39.72 -47.69
CA ASN A 1176 1.15 40.18 -49.07
C ASN A 1176 -0.10 39.81 -49.86
N PHE A 1177 -0.59 40.69 -50.73
CA PHE A 1177 -1.71 40.42 -51.63
C PHE A 1177 -1.56 41.24 -52.92
N THR A 1178 -2.25 40.86 -54.00
CA THR A 1178 -2.23 41.57 -55.28
C THR A 1178 -3.63 42.01 -55.67
N VAL A 1179 -3.78 43.23 -56.16
CA VAL A 1179 -5.04 43.76 -56.66
C VAL A 1179 -5.03 43.73 -58.19
N ILE A 1180 -6.05 43.15 -58.80
CA ILE A 1180 -6.26 43.12 -60.25
C ILE A 1180 -7.67 43.63 -60.60
N ASN A 1181 -7.94 43.85 -61.88
CA ASN A 1181 -9.27 44.22 -62.35
C ASN A 1181 -9.56 43.52 -63.68
N GLN A 1182 -10.07 42.28 -63.61
CA GLN A 1182 -10.29 41.39 -64.76
C GLN A 1182 -11.68 40.71 -64.69
N ALA A 1183 -12.45 40.67 -65.78
CA ALA A 1183 -13.75 39.99 -65.79
C ALA A 1183 -13.62 38.45 -65.82
N ALA A 1184 -14.44 37.72 -65.05
CA ALA A 1184 -14.34 36.25 -64.92
C ALA A 1184 -14.91 35.48 -66.13
N LYS A 1185 -14.29 34.33 -66.45
CA LYS A 1185 -14.82 33.26 -67.34
C LYS A 1185 -15.29 32.06 -66.49
N ALA A 1186 -16.37 31.39 -66.91
CA ALA A 1186 -17.16 30.46 -66.07
C ALA A 1186 -16.69 28.97 -66.06
N ARG A 1187 -16.56 28.35 -64.87
CA ARG A 1187 -17.23 27.10 -64.35
C ARG A 1187 -16.40 26.22 -63.35
N LEU A 1188 -17.12 25.79 -62.29
CA LEU A 1188 -17.21 24.48 -61.53
C LEU A 1188 -16.09 23.89 -60.60
N ALA A 1189 -16.47 23.79 -59.31
CA ALA A 1189 -16.31 22.77 -58.23
C ALA A 1189 -14.94 22.23 -57.67
N ASP A 1190 -14.84 22.30 -56.32
CA ASP A 1190 -14.15 21.53 -55.24
C ASP A 1190 -12.61 21.32 -55.13
N ALA A 1191 -12.06 21.50 -53.91
CA ALA A 1191 -11.28 20.51 -53.11
C ALA A 1191 -10.57 21.09 -51.84
N GLU A 1192 -10.52 20.28 -50.77
CA GLU A 1192 -9.84 20.46 -49.46
C GLU A 1192 -8.29 20.53 -49.53
N SER A 1193 -7.64 21.20 -48.57
CA SER A 1193 -6.18 21.47 -48.53
C SER A 1193 -5.30 20.34 -47.96
N ALA A 1194 -4.03 20.32 -48.37
CA ALA A 1194 -3.08 19.21 -48.34
C ALA A 1194 -1.82 19.42 -47.45
N ASP A 1195 -1.72 18.72 -46.33
CA ASP A 1195 -0.45 18.53 -45.59
C ASP A 1195 -0.05 17.05 -45.53
N LEU A 1196 1.23 16.74 -45.81
CA LEU A 1196 1.80 15.40 -45.73
C LEU A 1196 1.75 14.86 -44.29
N GLN A 1197 1.02 13.76 -44.07
CA GLN A 1197 0.90 13.06 -42.79
C GLN A 1197 1.35 11.61 -42.90
N VAL A 1198 2.15 11.17 -41.92
CA VAL A 1198 2.67 9.81 -41.81
C VAL A 1198 2.31 9.20 -40.46
N VAL A 1199 1.65 8.05 -40.48
CA VAL A 1199 1.23 7.33 -39.26
C VAL A 1199 1.78 5.91 -39.30
N VAL A 1200 2.62 5.54 -38.34
CA VAL A 1200 3.13 4.16 -38.21
C VAL A 1200 2.08 3.29 -37.52
N LEU A 1201 1.71 2.19 -38.19
CA LEU A 1201 0.72 1.23 -37.72
C LEU A 1201 1.41 0.17 -36.86
N GLY A 1202 1.33 0.35 -35.53
CA GLY A 1202 1.81 -0.62 -34.53
C GLY A 1202 3.23 -0.36 -34.04
N ASN A 1203 3.46 0.74 -33.32
CA ASN A 1203 4.76 1.08 -32.72
C ASN A 1203 4.70 0.96 -31.19
N PRO A 1204 5.43 0.03 -30.54
CA PRO A 1204 6.49 -0.81 -31.10
C PRO A 1204 6.03 -1.96 -32.00
N ILE A 1205 6.81 -2.27 -33.05
CA ILE A 1205 6.61 -3.42 -33.93
C ILE A 1205 7.25 -4.68 -33.32
N SER A 1206 6.50 -5.77 -33.21
CA SER A 1206 7.01 -7.12 -32.88
C SER A 1206 7.27 -7.97 -34.12
N GLN A 1207 6.95 -7.45 -35.31
CA GLN A 1207 7.14 -8.11 -36.60
C GLN A 1207 8.36 -7.53 -37.32
N ASN A 1208 8.90 -8.25 -38.31
CA ASN A 1208 10.02 -7.82 -39.13
C ASN A 1208 9.64 -6.79 -40.22
N GLU A 1209 8.57 -6.02 -40.02
CA GLU A 1209 8.05 -5.03 -40.97
C GLU A 1209 7.55 -3.78 -40.25
N VAL A 1210 7.83 -2.61 -40.84
CA VAL A 1210 7.26 -1.32 -40.46
C VAL A 1210 6.08 -1.06 -41.38
N ARG A 1211 4.85 -1.06 -40.84
CA ARG A 1211 3.62 -0.70 -41.59
C ARG A 1211 3.25 0.74 -41.30
N PHE A 1212 2.84 1.52 -42.30
CA PHE A 1212 2.53 2.94 -42.12
C PHE A 1212 1.58 3.49 -43.20
N ASP A 1213 0.86 4.54 -42.85
CA ASP A 1213 -0.01 5.32 -43.75
C ASP A 1213 0.68 6.61 -44.17
N VAL A 1214 0.50 7.01 -45.43
CA VAL A 1214 0.89 8.33 -45.96
C VAL A 1214 -0.36 9.01 -46.51
N ARG A 1215 -0.65 10.23 -46.05
CA ARG A 1215 -1.76 11.09 -46.51
C ARG A 1215 -1.23 12.46 -46.90
N GLY A 1216 -1.95 13.19 -47.74
CA GLY A 1216 -1.55 14.54 -48.16
C GLY A 1216 -0.42 14.60 -49.18
N ALA A 1217 -0.02 13.46 -49.76
CA ALA A 1217 0.94 13.36 -50.86
C ALA A 1217 0.30 13.15 -52.25
N ALA A 1218 -1.02 13.36 -52.37
CA ALA A 1218 -1.77 13.00 -53.57
C ALA A 1218 -1.16 13.60 -54.86
N GLY A 1219 -0.85 12.76 -55.84
CA GLY A 1219 -0.24 13.12 -57.12
C GLY A 1219 1.25 13.45 -57.08
N GLN A 1220 1.90 13.42 -55.91
CA GLN A 1220 3.34 13.70 -55.75
C GLN A 1220 4.16 12.41 -55.70
N PRO A 1221 5.43 12.42 -56.17
CA PRO A 1221 6.35 11.34 -55.87
C PRO A 1221 6.69 11.34 -54.37
N VAL A 1222 6.70 10.17 -53.73
CA VAL A 1222 7.04 9.98 -52.32
C VAL A 1222 8.21 9.02 -52.20
N GLN A 1223 9.28 9.48 -51.57
CA GLN A 1223 10.37 8.64 -51.10
C GLN A 1223 10.12 8.21 -49.66
N VAL A 1224 10.29 6.92 -49.39
CA VAL A 1224 10.24 6.38 -48.04
C VAL A 1224 11.54 5.64 -47.72
N GLN A 1225 12.11 5.89 -46.55
CA GLN A 1225 13.32 5.23 -46.07
C GLN A 1225 13.18 4.82 -44.60
N VAL A 1226 13.53 3.59 -44.28
CA VAL A 1226 13.76 3.15 -42.88
C VAL A 1226 15.25 3.20 -42.62
N VAL A 1227 15.67 3.95 -41.61
CA VAL A 1227 17.07 4.19 -41.27
C VAL A 1227 17.33 3.67 -39.85
N ASN A 1228 18.40 2.91 -39.64
CA ASN A 1228 18.78 2.48 -38.29
C ASN A 1228 19.44 3.64 -37.51
N MET A 1229 19.64 3.48 -36.20
CA MET A 1229 20.25 4.53 -35.36
C MET A 1229 21.72 4.86 -35.70
N LYS A 1230 22.37 4.08 -36.57
CA LYS A 1230 23.71 4.40 -37.11
C LYS A 1230 23.63 5.25 -38.39
N GLY A 1231 22.42 5.66 -38.81
CA GLY A 1231 22.20 6.44 -40.03
C GLY A 1231 22.21 5.62 -41.31
N GLN A 1232 22.26 4.29 -41.24
CA GLN A 1232 22.26 3.43 -42.43
C GLN A 1232 20.83 3.15 -42.88
N ILE A 1233 20.57 3.30 -44.18
CA ILE A 1233 19.28 2.96 -44.78
C ILE A 1233 19.14 1.43 -44.76
N VAL A 1234 18.15 0.95 -44.02
CA VAL A 1234 17.78 -0.46 -43.86
C VAL A 1234 16.92 -0.91 -45.03
N ASN A 1235 15.98 -0.06 -45.45
CA ASN A 1235 15.09 -0.31 -46.56
C ASN A 1235 14.59 1.01 -47.13
N GLU A 1236 14.32 1.08 -48.43
CA GLU A 1236 13.78 2.25 -49.08
C GLU A 1236 12.81 1.88 -50.20
N GLN A 1237 11.86 2.77 -50.45
CA GLN A 1237 10.85 2.62 -51.51
C GLN A 1237 10.53 3.99 -52.08
N GLN A 1238 10.35 4.03 -53.40
CA GLN A 1238 9.93 5.20 -54.16
C GLN A 1238 8.55 4.96 -54.73
N ILE A 1239 7.65 5.92 -54.51
CA ILE A 1239 6.30 5.94 -55.05
C ILE A 1239 6.27 7.09 -56.05
N GLN A 1240 6.04 6.84 -57.33
CA GLN A 1240 6.15 7.91 -58.33
C GLN A 1240 4.98 8.90 -58.32
N GLN A 1241 3.79 8.44 -57.95
CA GLN A 1241 2.61 9.26 -57.69
C GLN A 1241 1.78 8.60 -56.59
N ALA A 1242 1.76 9.19 -55.38
CA ALA A 1242 0.95 8.69 -54.28
C ALA A 1242 -0.52 9.08 -54.46
N SER A 1243 -1.45 8.23 -54.05
CA SER A 1243 -2.87 8.57 -53.96
C SER A 1243 -3.21 9.35 -52.67
N GLY A 1244 -4.48 9.72 -52.48
CA GLY A 1244 -4.92 10.58 -51.36
C GLY A 1244 -4.61 10.04 -49.96
N GLN A 1245 -4.61 8.71 -49.81
CA GLN A 1245 -4.14 7.99 -48.64
C GLN A 1245 -3.66 6.60 -49.08
N GLU A 1246 -2.46 6.21 -48.67
CA GLU A 1246 -1.90 4.89 -48.98
C GLU A 1246 -1.29 4.23 -47.75
N GLN A 1247 -1.42 2.90 -47.65
CA GLN A 1247 -0.73 2.10 -46.64
C GLN A 1247 0.43 1.35 -47.29
N HIS A 1248 1.60 1.38 -46.66
CA HIS A 1248 2.82 0.75 -47.14
C HIS A 1248 3.48 -0.06 -46.02
N ALA A 1249 4.33 -1.02 -46.40
CA ALA A 1249 5.07 -1.86 -45.46
C ALA A 1249 6.52 -2.02 -45.93
N LEU A 1250 7.48 -1.73 -45.05
CA LEU A 1250 8.91 -1.88 -45.32
C LEU A 1250 9.54 -2.89 -44.37
N SER A 1251 10.26 -3.86 -44.93
CA SER A 1251 10.92 -4.90 -44.13
C SER A 1251 12.12 -4.36 -43.35
N VAL A 1252 12.20 -4.74 -42.08
CA VAL A 1252 13.36 -4.60 -41.19
C VAL A 1252 13.86 -5.99 -40.74
N ALA A 1253 13.64 -7.01 -41.59
CA ALA A 1253 14.13 -8.36 -41.37
C ALA A 1253 15.67 -8.38 -41.28
N GLY A 1254 16.20 -9.20 -40.36
CA GLY A 1254 17.64 -9.29 -40.11
C GLY A 1254 18.25 -8.15 -39.27
N GLN A 1255 17.50 -7.10 -38.97
CA GLN A 1255 17.95 -6.07 -38.02
C GLN A 1255 17.65 -6.48 -36.57
N ALA A 1256 18.56 -6.19 -35.65
CA ALA A 1256 18.35 -6.43 -34.22
C ALA A 1256 17.19 -5.58 -33.66
N VAL A 1257 16.64 -6.03 -32.53
CA VAL A 1257 15.72 -5.24 -31.69
C VAL A 1257 16.34 -3.89 -31.38
N GLY A 1258 15.55 -2.81 -31.50
CA GLY A 1258 16.08 -1.45 -31.43
C GLY A 1258 15.24 -0.42 -32.15
N THR A 1259 15.71 0.82 -32.16
CA THR A 1259 15.01 1.95 -32.80
C THR A 1259 15.42 2.10 -34.27
N PHE A 1260 14.45 2.48 -35.10
CA PHE A 1260 14.61 2.91 -36.49
C PHE A 1260 13.90 4.26 -36.70
N LEU A 1261 14.23 4.96 -37.78
CA LEU A 1261 13.55 6.16 -38.24
C LEU A 1261 12.92 5.87 -39.61
N LEU A 1262 11.60 5.99 -39.71
CA LEU A 1262 10.87 6.00 -40.98
C LEU A 1262 10.81 7.44 -41.48
N ARG A 1263 11.50 7.75 -42.57
CA ARG A 1263 11.45 9.04 -43.26
C ARG A 1263 10.59 8.91 -44.49
N VAL A 1264 9.57 9.75 -44.62
CA VAL A 1264 8.75 9.88 -45.82
C VAL A 1264 8.92 11.30 -46.34
N SER A 1265 9.11 11.47 -47.64
CA SER A 1265 9.31 12.79 -48.24
C SER A 1265 8.73 12.87 -49.63
N THR A 1266 8.00 13.94 -49.91
CA THR A 1266 7.68 14.43 -51.25
C THR A 1266 8.75 15.45 -51.69
N PRO A 1267 8.69 16.03 -52.92
CA PRO A 1267 9.63 17.07 -53.33
C PRO A 1267 9.59 18.34 -52.46
N THR A 1268 8.49 18.57 -51.73
CA THR A 1268 8.24 19.80 -50.98
C THR A 1268 8.05 19.60 -49.49
N GLN A 1269 7.83 18.37 -49.03
CA GLN A 1269 7.53 18.08 -47.62
C GLN A 1269 8.23 16.79 -47.17
N SER A 1270 8.66 16.71 -45.92
CA SER A 1270 9.18 15.48 -45.34
C SER A 1270 8.74 15.33 -43.89
N GLN A 1271 8.44 14.09 -43.51
CA GLN A 1271 8.09 13.70 -42.17
C GLN A 1271 8.91 12.49 -41.75
N THR A 1272 9.48 12.56 -40.55
CA THR A 1272 10.23 11.45 -39.95
C THR A 1272 9.50 10.95 -38.71
N VAL A 1273 9.29 9.64 -38.62
CA VAL A 1273 8.62 8.98 -37.51
C VAL A 1273 9.55 7.93 -36.90
N LYS A 1274 9.70 7.94 -35.57
CA LYS A 1274 10.49 6.94 -34.84
C LYS A 1274 9.73 5.63 -34.75
N VAL A 1275 10.38 4.52 -35.02
CA VAL A 1275 9.82 3.16 -34.94
C VAL A 1275 10.67 2.30 -34.01
N LEU A 1276 10.06 1.63 -33.05
CA LEU A 1276 10.74 0.73 -32.10
C LEU A 1276 10.42 -0.72 -32.46
N LYS A 1277 11.44 -1.53 -32.74
CA LYS A 1277 11.31 -2.98 -32.92
C LYS A 1277 11.59 -3.68 -31.60
N ILE A 1278 10.70 -4.57 -31.16
CA ILE A 1278 10.80 -5.40 -29.95
C ILE A 1278 10.86 -6.89 -30.31
N GLN A 1279 11.24 -7.75 -29.35
CA GLN A 1279 11.35 -9.20 -29.54
C GLN A 1279 10.01 -9.87 -29.87
#